data_AF-A0A8H4PQC9-F1
#
_entry.id   AF-A0A8H4PQC9-F1
#
_cell.length_a   1.000
_cell.length_b   1.000
_cell.length_c   1.000
_cell.angle_alpha   90.00
_cell.angle_beta   90.00
_cell.angle_gamma   90.00
#
_symmetry.space_group_name_H-M   'P 1'
#
loop_
_entity.id
_entity.type
_entity.pdbx_description
1 polymer ?
#
loop_
_entity_poly.entity_id
_entity_poly.type
_entity_poly.pdbx_seq_one_letter_code
_entity_poly.pdbx_strand_id
1 'polypeptide(L)'
;MAGNLDLRSQDQDASSYAALPGTAQTDFVPHNMTPMKSRLGCDREVAGSHPSRWVWELTHNDFSVCDMFERARNARLHSTYTWDHVHKLVINGNQSFRTPSSRVLSAICLNCHFHFIFKMAWDEAHVDSQCHQSQSQWPPRDNQFPWHHLAWVGSDLDAEIVNNHCKYYPLLAREYFVCSAPPCTFQITLEVSEPRMPTWWIQLLLDRDAIREQLKLARKEDPSRYEGATDDWVDQAPLNLNTYLKNLLESDPDDVRSISKRNKRFAVLFGPRCFPIFQELEFTEQVLDRDGVDDGVFTPTVPAPPGGPSGRTELGTYRAYLEDVRVEVQCLIHKAGQSLEQPMFCTPILLADLGCPEVVDAPVALHIKCYKMLGVMPTQSREIIVNAYKRQWELLGSRRKELVESLMAIAIDAGDEALSDYAITQSSVYDSQLERQGTSDDDGVVTQALNFLGLQPPNNYDAESIIEAFRQKLAVDPADAAIARSMLMLIARTSTDDSYQAALLMESDSKMSLDTAATILGLNVIDVPWQHAAETTKNKLDNSRGPEESEVYLDALDAVAVHTDSLKLKQAALELRQTDGHPHASAIGQPVDLALPVGLHNIGNTCYLNSLLQYLFTVKPIRDIVLNYEYSRLDLTDESIQARLLGWNKMNLERGEAVVAQAFVQELATLFRNLQSSDQAATRPSQRLANAVLLPHTLPDSQKQPPAEQPATALQPPPLPARPSPALPSKPLQDVDMASCGVVSVPESMDAGSNSSSRTLVDQADARSDRSYEKVETTATDGETKPTESAAQEPQPDADILMAGVEQIVAGPPAAGQTSETTDETSAPAEQTSGDTVPDDAVDSATIDQRVLNALEHQKRSSGTDQEDVGEVMGNIIYRLQAAIKPSSIDEKTGIQLEKIMETFFVTTVNYTKKFDENIYQHEISFDRLITAFPAPDGPCSLYDALGRNFDQQILEDSKLSRYTAIKTLPPVLHVLIQRSQTRGKNRKPVVIPEILYLDRYMDAPHSSPVFRRRVEDWALTHRIADLKSQLGKADPDPSHMKFLDYCINGTRSQSESGSERHQGSPPHVAATEETWDFDGPVEDDFLLVTPTQSDGVTASRFEQEEQRSMDVRGTDAAMRDMMDKELVQRERALEQHLDSMKSIPYRLHAVICHRGHLTSGHYWVWICDFEDEVWRWYNDAEVKENRNTAEVLHILSTSEEPYFLCYVRDEDKHEYVDAPKRQRPAEPSPEEAAPSAGPETDADGDVRLWDAEQSAPSGAVEGVGDWAPKYRIE
;
A
#
# COMPACT_ATOMS: atom_id res chain seq x y z
N MET A 1 43.38 5.81 -24.71
CA MET A 1 43.22 7.28 -24.55
C MET A 1 41.77 7.56 -24.91
N ALA A 2 40.89 8.05 -24.03
CA ALA A 2 40.97 9.24 -23.16
C ALA A 2 40.99 10.53 -23.99
N GLY A 3 40.08 11.52 -23.81
CA GLY A 3 38.94 11.63 -22.88
C GLY A 3 37.75 12.43 -23.49
N ASN A 4 36.65 12.70 -22.77
CA ASN A 4 36.42 13.82 -21.81
C ASN A 4 36.32 15.20 -22.53
N LEU A 5 35.39 16.13 -22.28
CA LEU A 5 34.29 16.35 -21.29
C LEU A 5 33.11 17.05 -22.04
N ASP A 6 31.81 16.86 -21.75
CA ASP A 6 30.99 17.24 -20.57
C ASP A 6 30.66 18.75 -20.44
N LEU A 7 29.35 19.05 -20.32
CA LEU A 7 28.75 20.32 -19.88
C LEU A 7 27.36 20.06 -19.23
N ARG A 8 27.33 19.36 -18.09
CA ARG A 8 26.16 19.39 -17.19
C ARG A 8 26.05 20.73 -16.44
N SER A 9 24.91 21.42 -16.57
CA SER A 9 24.46 22.44 -15.61
C SER A 9 23.46 21.83 -14.62
N GLN A 10 23.42 22.34 -13.39
CA GLN A 10 22.84 21.66 -12.24
C GLN A 10 21.31 21.78 -12.14
N ASP A 11 20.63 20.64 -12.27
CA ASP A 11 19.41 20.29 -11.53
C ASP A 11 19.48 18.77 -11.31
N GLN A 12 19.69 18.28 -10.08
CA GLN A 12 19.99 16.86 -9.82
C GLN A 12 18.95 16.11 -8.97
N ASP A 13 18.17 16.77 -8.12
CA ASP A 13 17.57 16.06 -6.98
C ASP A 13 16.19 15.45 -7.25
N ALA A 14 15.39 16.03 -8.16
CA ALA A 14 14.04 15.54 -8.48
C ALA A 14 14.00 14.11 -9.04
N SER A 15 15.08 13.65 -9.71
CA SER A 15 15.18 12.32 -10.29
C SER A 15 15.41 11.21 -9.25
N SER A 16 15.93 11.56 -8.06
CA SER A 16 16.46 10.60 -7.09
C SER A 16 15.41 9.73 -6.36
N TYR A 17 14.14 10.16 -6.36
CA TYR A 17 13.04 9.47 -5.69
C TYR A 17 12.33 8.45 -6.59
N ALA A 18 12.38 8.64 -7.92
CA ALA A 18 11.56 7.93 -8.91
C ALA A 18 12.11 6.56 -9.36
N ALA A 19 13.07 5.99 -8.62
CA ALA A 19 13.69 4.71 -8.90
C ALA A 19 13.63 3.80 -7.65
N LEU A 20 13.43 2.50 -7.86
CA LEU A 20 13.54 1.50 -6.78
C LEU A 20 15.02 1.23 -6.46
N PRO A 21 15.36 0.75 -5.25
CA PRO A 21 16.75 0.54 -4.86
C PRO A 21 17.45 -0.43 -5.80
N GLY A 22 18.60 -0.04 -6.33
CA GLY A 22 19.40 -0.81 -7.28
C GLY A 22 18.94 -0.72 -8.74
N THR A 23 17.92 0.09 -9.07
CA THR A 23 17.46 0.29 -10.46
C THR A 23 18.00 1.56 -11.13
N ALA A 24 18.59 2.47 -10.35
CA ALA A 24 19.22 3.68 -10.89
C ALA A 24 20.58 3.38 -11.54
N GLN A 25 20.95 4.14 -12.58
CA GLN A 25 22.31 4.11 -13.13
C GLN A 25 23.30 4.81 -12.18
N THR A 26 23.79 4.11 -11.17
CA THR A 26 24.81 4.60 -10.25
C THR A 26 26.23 4.29 -10.73
N ASP A 27 27.20 5.05 -10.20
CA ASP A 27 28.62 4.73 -10.34
C ASP A 27 28.94 3.32 -9.81
N PHE A 28 30.00 2.71 -10.35
CA PHE A 28 30.43 1.36 -9.98
C PHE A 28 30.72 1.23 -8.47
N VAL A 29 29.92 0.42 -7.78
CA VAL A 29 30.14 0.09 -6.36
C VAL A 29 31.07 -1.13 -6.26
N PRO A 30 32.27 -1.00 -5.66
CA PRO A 30 33.15 -2.15 -5.46
C PRO A 30 32.53 -3.15 -4.47
N HIS A 31 32.54 -4.43 -4.82
CA HIS A 31 32.00 -5.52 -4.01
C HIS A 31 33.12 -6.21 -3.23
N ASN A 32 33.38 -5.74 -2.01
CA ASN A 32 34.47 -6.23 -1.17
C ASN A 32 33.97 -7.45 -0.35
N MET A 33 34.27 -8.65 -0.85
CA MET A 33 33.76 -9.92 -0.31
C MET A 33 34.76 -10.59 0.63
N THR A 34 34.41 -10.69 1.92
CA THR A 34 35.15 -11.51 2.90
C THR A 34 34.70 -12.99 2.83
N PRO A 35 35.50 -13.95 3.33
CA PRO A 35 35.08 -15.37 3.43
C PRO A 35 33.88 -15.63 4.35
N MET A 36 33.46 -14.64 5.14
CA MET A 36 32.24 -14.69 5.94
C MET A 36 31.06 -14.05 5.19
N LYS A 37 31.32 -12.95 4.46
CA LYS A 37 30.33 -12.26 3.62
C LYS A 37 29.91 -13.07 2.38
N SER A 38 30.76 -13.98 1.88
CA SER A 38 30.38 -14.92 0.81
C SER A 38 29.25 -15.88 1.22
N ARG A 39 29.04 -16.14 2.51
CA ARG A 39 27.90 -16.93 3.02
C ARG A 39 26.54 -16.24 2.85
N LEU A 40 26.53 -14.95 2.50
CA LEU A 40 25.31 -14.16 2.24
C LEU A 40 24.63 -14.54 0.89
N GLY A 41 25.31 -15.28 0.00
CA GLY A 41 24.87 -15.47 -1.38
C GLY A 41 24.86 -16.91 -1.87
N CYS A 42 23.84 -17.68 -1.48
CA CYS A 42 23.18 -18.74 -2.26
C CYS A 42 21.85 -19.12 -1.56
N ASP A 43 20.77 -19.23 -2.34
CA ASP A 43 19.51 -19.92 -2.02
C ASP A 43 18.71 -19.54 -0.74
N ARG A 44 19.11 -18.51 0.03
CA ARG A 44 18.39 -18.08 1.24
C ARG A 44 18.27 -16.56 1.36
N GLU A 45 17.03 -16.08 1.44
CA GLU A 45 16.74 -14.70 1.89
C GLU A 45 17.01 -14.59 3.40
N VAL A 46 17.80 -13.59 3.80
CA VAL A 46 18.14 -13.35 5.20
C VAL A 46 18.01 -11.86 5.52
N ALA A 47 17.09 -11.54 6.43
CA ALA A 47 16.92 -10.18 6.91
C ALA A 47 18.17 -9.71 7.68
N GLY A 48 18.48 -8.43 7.57
CA GLY A 48 19.39 -7.74 8.47
C GLY A 48 18.67 -6.72 9.36
N SER A 49 19.47 -5.96 10.11
CA SER A 49 18.98 -4.84 10.93
C SER A 49 20.02 -3.74 11.11
N HIS A 50 19.58 -2.54 11.46
CA HIS A 50 20.44 -1.45 11.92
C HIS A 50 21.08 -1.82 13.26
N PRO A 51 22.36 -1.49 13.53
CA PRO A 51 23.04 -1.93 14.75
C PRO A 51 22.34 -1.55 16.07
N SER A 52 21.67 -0.39 16.15
CA SER A 52 20.83 -0.03 17.31
C SER A 52 19.71 -1.04 17.60
N ARG A 53 19.07 -1.58 16.54
CA ARG A 53 18.04 -2.63 16.66
C ARG A 53 18.68 -3.96 17.06
N TRP A 54 19.80 -4.35 16.42
CA TRP A 54 20.54 -5.56 16.75
C TRP A 54 20.99 -5.60 18.23
N VAL A 55 21.51 -4.48 18.76
CA VAL A 55 21.93 -4.35 20.17
C VAL A 55 20.72 -4.37 21.13
N TRP A 56 19.59 -3.80 20.73
CA TRP A 56 18.35 -3.90 21.51
C TRP A 56 17.85 -5.35 21.57
N GLU A 57 17.71 -6.02 20.43
CA GLU A 57 17.26 -7.41 20.33
C GLU A 57 18.16 -8.38 21.11
N LEU A 58 19.47 -8.21 21.00
CA LEU A 58 20.47 -8.93 21.79
C LEU A 58 20.27 -8.77 23.31
N THR A 59 19.96 -7.56 23.77
CA THR A 59 19.79 -7.28 25.21
C THR A 59 18.42 -7.70 25.75
N HIS A 60 17.45 -7.97 24.88
CA HIS A 60 16.06 -8.31 25.25
C HIS A 60 15.66 -9.77 24.93
N ASN A 61 16.57 -10.60 24.40
CA ASN A 61 16.33 -12.02 24.04
C ASN A 61 15.30 -12.27 22.91
N ASP A 62 15.13 -11.30 22.01
CA ASP A 62 14.25 -11.35 20.83
C ASP A 62 15.02 -10.98 19.55
N PHE A 63 15.91 -11.86 19.08
CA PHE A 63 16.53 -11.68 17.77
C PHE A 63 15.52 -11.97 16.65
N SER A 64 15.36 -10.99 15.75
CA SER A 64 14.57 -11.10 14.52
C SER A 64 15.24 -11.95 13.44
N VAL A 65 16.58 -12.06 13.48
CA VAL A 65 17.41 -12.60 12.39
C VAL A 65 18.04 -13.97 12.67
N CYS A 66 18.08 -14.43 13.92
CA CYS A 66 18.57 -15.76 14.27
C CYS A 66 17.95 -16.32 15.57
N ASP A 67 17.87 -17.65 15.65
CA ASP A 67 17.25 -18.43 16.72
C ASP A 67 18.19 -18.73 17.91
N MET A 68 19.30 -17.99 18.07
CA MET A 68 20.30 -18.20 19.13
C MET A 68 19.67 -18.29 20.53
N PHE A 69 18.71 -17.42 20.84
CA PHE A 69 18.02 -17.41 22.14
C PHE A 69 17.00 -18.56 22.28
N GLU A 70 16.43 -19.06 21.19
CA GLU A 70 15.56 -20.24 21.22
C GLU A 70 16.38 -21.50 21.41
N ARG A 71 17.55 -21.62 20.76
CA ARG A 71 18.55 -22.67 21.06
C ARG A 71 18.96 -22.63 22.52
N ALA A 72 19.29 -21.44 23.06
CA ALA A 72 19.69 -21.27 24.46
C ALA A 72 18.57 -21.62 25.45
N ARG A 73 17.32 -21.22 25.19
CA ARG A 73 16.14 -21.56 26.02
C ARG A 73 15.80 -23.07 26.00
N ASN A 74 16.08 -23.76 24.89
CA ASN A 74 15.87 -25.21 24.76
C ASN A 74 17.06 -26.06 25.22
N ALA A 75 18.23 -25.45 25.46
CA ALA A 75 19.44 -26.16 25.90
C ALA A 75 19.34 -26.59 27.38
N ARG A 76 19.83 -27.80 27.68
CA ARG A 76 20.04 -28.25 29.07
C ARG A 76 21.34 -27.68 29.62
N LEU A 77 21.30 -26.39 29.96
CA LEU A 77 22.38 -25.66 30.63
C LEU A 77 22.78 -26.37 31.93
N HIS A 78 24.07 -26.35 32.27
CA HIS A 78 24.56 -26.83 33.57
C HIS A 78 24.40 -25.78 34.67
N SER A 79 24.22 -24.53 34.26
CA SER A 79 23.89 -23.36 35.06
C SER A 79 22.40 -23.34 35.48
N THR A 80 22.10 -22.99 36.74
CA THR A 80 20.72 -22.73 37.19
C THR A 80 20.33 -21.25 37.14
N TYR A 81 21.14 -20.40 36.50
CA TYR A 81 20.80 -18.99 36.31
C TYR A 81 19.75 -18.86 35.20
N THR A 82 18.64 -18.15 35.46
CA THR A 82 17.61 -17.88 34.46
C THR A 82 18.15 -16.98 33.34
N TRP A 83 18.25 -17.51 32.12
CA TRP A 83 18.67 -16.71 30.96
C TRP A 83 17.63 -15.63 30.60
N ASP A 84 16.34 -15.91 30.76
CA ASP A 84 15.26 -15.09 30.18
C ASP A 84 14.94 -13.82 30.99
N HIS A 85 15.69 -12.74 30.73
CA HIS A 85 15.54 -11.40 31.33
C HIS A 85 16.38 -10.37 30.53
N VAL A 86 16.07 -9.07 30.66
CA VAL A 86 16.84 -8.01 29.97
C VAL A 86 18.29 -7.94 30.49
N HIS A 87 19.24 -8.15 29.58
CA HIS A 87 20.66 -8.27 29.90
C HIS A 87 21.34 -6.91 30.12
N LYS A 88 21.91 -6.73 31.32
CA LYS A 88 22.72 -5.55 31.66
C LYS A 88 24.20 -5.89 31.53
N LEU A 89 24.75 -5.71 30.32
CA LEU A 89 26.11 -6.10 29.97
C LEU A 89 27.16 -5.13 30.56
N VAL A 90 28.16 -5.64 31.28
CA VAL A 90 29.25 -4.89 31.94
C VAL A 90 30.59 -5.35 31.35
N ILE A 91 31.50 -4.43 31.02
CA ILE A 91 32.75 -4.77 30.32
C ILE A 91 33.81 -5.42 31.22
N ASN A 92 34.37 -6.54 30.78
CA ASN A 92 35.66 -7.06 31.25
C ASN A 92 36.80 -6.32 30.51
N GLY A 93 37.35 -5.31 31.17
CA GLY A 93 38.37 -4.41 30.61
C GLY A 93 39.74 -5.04 30.36
N ASN A 94 40.03 -6.23 30.90
CA ASN A 94 41.34 -6.90 30.74
C ASN A 94 41.42 -7.75 29.47
N GLN A 95 40.28 -8.25 29.00
CA GLN A 95 40.15 -9.02 27.76
C GLN A 95 39.71 -8.17 26.56
N SER A 96 39.22 -6.96 26.79
CA SER A 96 38.75 -6.05 25.74
C SER A 96 39.91 -5.26 25.11
N PHE A 97 40.02 -5.28 23.77
CA PHE A 97 41.10 -4.61 23.03
C PHE A 97 40.65 -4.01 21.70
N ARG A 98 41.57 -3.28 21.04
CA ARG A 98 41.41 -2.74 19.68
C ARG A 98 42.75 -2.82 18.95
N THR A 99 42.71 -3.18 17.67
CA THR A 99 43.82 -3.14 16.70
C THR A 99 43.38 -2.27 15.51
N PRO A 100 44.20 -2.06 14.46
CA PRO A 100 43.77 -1.30 13.28
C PRO A 100 42.69 -2.01 12.43
N SER A 101 42.62 -3.35 12.49
CA SER A 101 41.69 -4.24 11.76
C SER A 101 40.59 -4.89 12.61
N SER A 102 40.66 -4.80 13.94
CA SER A 102 39.73 -5.53 14.82
C SER A 102 39.45 -4.85 16.15
N ARG A 103 38.31 -5.20 16.74
CA ARG A 103 37.84 -4.71 18.03
C ARG A 103 37.18 -5.86 18.79
N VAL A 104 37.72 -6.17 19.97
CA VAL A 104 37.16 -7.19 20.86
C VAL A 104 36.62 -6.53 22.12
N LEU A 105 35.36 -6.81 22.43
CA LEU A 105 34.71 -6.47 23.69
C LEU A 105 34.32 -7.76 24.40
N SER A 106 34.81 -7.97 25.61
CA SER A 106 34.35 -9.02 26.51
C SER A 106 33.44 -8.38 27.56
N ALA A 107 32.26 -8.96 27.79
CA ALA A 107 31.27 -8.44 28.71
C ALA A 107 30.51 -9.56 29.44
N ILE A 108 30.09 -9.27 30.67
CA ILE A 108 29.26 -10.14 31.50
C ILE A 108 27.84 -9.57 31.62
N CYS A 109 26.81 -10.40 31.64
CA CYS A 109 25.50 -9.94 32.10
C CYS A 109 25.45 -9.85 33.63
N LEU A 110 25.27 -8.65 34.18
CA LEU A 110 25.15 -8.40 35.62
C LEU A 110 24.09 -9.30 36.30
N ASN A 111 23.04 -9.69 35.58
CA ASN A 111 21.91 -10.44 36.08
C ASN A 111 22.15 -11.97 36.06
N CYS A 112 22.39 -12.59 34.90
CA CYS A 112 22.57 -14.04 34.78
C CYS A 112 24.04 -14.53 34.75
N HIS A 113 25.02 -13.64 34.75
CA HIS A 113 26.46 -13.93 34.76
C HIS A 113 27.02 -14.68 33.54
N PHE A 114 26.22 -14.94 32.50
CA PHE A 114 26.72 -15.43 31.22
C PHE A 114 27.58 -14.36 30.53
N HIS A 115 28.58 -14.81 29.78
CA HIS A 115 29.58 -13.96 29.14
C HIS A 115 29.32 -13.84 27.63
N PHE A 116 29.40 -12.60 27.14
CA PHE A 116 29.15 -12.17 25.78
C PHE A 116 30.43 -11.55 25.23
N ILE A 117 30.94 -12.10 24.13
CA ILE A 117 32.21 -11.67 23.52
C ILE A 117 31.93 -11.27 22.08
N PHE A 118 32.15 -9.98 21.81
CA PHE A 118 31.97 -9.36 20.49
C PHE A 118 33.34 -9.25 19.83
N LYS A 119 33.53 -9.97 18.73
CA LYS A 119 34.75 -9.91 17.91
C LYS A 119 34.40 -9.23 16.59
N MET A 120 34.57 -7.91 16.54
CA MET A 120 34.42 -7.12 15.33
C MET A 120 35.73 -7.17 14.53
N ALA A 121 35.62 -7.30 13.21
CA ALA A 121 36.77 -7.27 12.31
C ALA A 121 36.39 -6.61 10.98
N TRP A 122 37.40 -6.09 10.29
CA TRP A 122 37.30 -5.51 8.96
C TRP A 122 38.65 -5.64 8.25
N ASP A 123 38.65 -5.49 6.93
CA ASP A 123 39.89 -5.49 6.16
C ASP A 123 40.59 -4.12 6.25
N GLU A 124 41.87 -4.13 6.64
CA GLU A 124 42.73 -2.93 6.69
C GLU A 124 42.91 -2.27 5.31
N ALA A 125 42.84 -3.04 4.22
CA ALA A 125 42.90 -2.51 2.85
C ALA A 125 41.62 -1.80 2.39
N HIS A 126 40.52 -1.93 3.16
CA HIS A 126 39.19 -1.43 2.80
C HIS A 126 38.55 -0.55 3.89
N VAL A 127 39.37 0.07 4.76
CA VAL A 127 38.89 0.98 5.82
C VAL A 127 38.10 2.17 5.25
N ASP A 128 38.61 2.82 4.19
CA ASP A 128 37.93 3.93 3.52
C ASP A 128 36.64 3.50 2.77
N SER A 129 36.39 2.18 2.65
CA SER A 129 35.19 1.59 2.03
C SER A 129 34.13 1.15 3.06
N GLN A 130 34.33 1.44 4.35
CA GLN A 130 33.37 1.11 5.39
C GLN A 130 32.16 2.05 5.40
N CYS A 131 31.07 1.61 6.02
CA CYS A 131 29.91 2.45 6.26
C CYS A 131 30.26 3.53 7.30
N HIS A 132 29.89 4.79 7.03
CA HIS A 132 30.22 5.88 7.94
C HIS A 132 29.23 7.04 7.81
N GLN A 133 28.80 7.60 8.95
CA GLN A 133 27.72 8.60 9.01
C GLN A 133 27.99 9.87 8.19
N SER A 134 29.26 10.18 7.88
CA SER A 134 29.62 11.29 6.97
C SER A 134 29.15 11.09 5.52
N GLN A 135 28.66 9.90 5.14
CA GLN A 135 28.00 9.63 3.86
C GLN A 135 26.49 9.93 3.90
N SER A 136 25.96 10.40 5.04
CA SER A 136 24.53 10.66 5.22
C SER A 136 24.08 11.87 4.40
N GLN A 137 23.17 11.61 3.45
CA GLN A 137 22.50 12.59 2.61
C GLN A 137 21.01 12.22 2.54
N TRP A 138 20.13 13.23 2.41
CA TRP A 138 18.72 13.01 2.09
C TRP A 138 18.43 13.41 0.62
N PRO A 139 17.81 12.53 -0.19
CA PRO A 139 17.64 11.10 0.04
C PRO A 139 18.98 10.34 -0.11
N PRO A 140 19.19 9.21 0.57
CA PRO A 140 20.42 8.43 0.39
C PRO A 140 20.52 7.86 -1.03
N ARG A 141 21.65 8.07 -1.72
CA ARG A 141 21.92 7.47 -3.05
C ARG A 141 22.26 5.98 -2.88
N ASP A 142 21.97 5.14 -3.88
CA ASP A 142 22.15 3.67 -3.76
C ASP A 142 23.62 3.26 -3.55
N ASN A 143 24.56 4.10 -3.99
CA ASN A 143 26.00 3.96 -3.80
C ASN A 143 26.56 4.66 -2.52
N GLN A 144 25.68 5.19 -1.65
CA GLN A 144 26.04 5.71 -0.32
C GLN A 144 25.66 4.71 0.76
N PHE A 145 26.53 4.55 1.77
CA PHE A 145 26.37 3.56 2.84
C PHE A 145 26.59 4.23 4.22
N PRO A 146 25.68 5.10 4.68
CA PRO A 146 25.89 5.92 5.87
C PRO A 146 25.93 5.14 7.20
N TRP A 147 25.26 3.99 7.30
CA TRP A 147 25.33 3.11 8.48
C TRP A 147 25.49 1.66 8.06
N HIS A 148 26.13 0.86 8.94
CA HIS A 148 26.14 -0.58 8.80
C HIS A 148 24.72 -1.15 8.82
N HIS A 149 24.54 -2.29 8.16
CA HIS A 149 23.30 -3.08 8.19
C HIS A 149 23.69 -4.54 8.39
N LEU A 150 23.42 -5.09 9.58
CA LEU A 150 23.95 -6.36 10.05
C LEU A 150 23.00 -7.50 9.64
N ALA A 151 23.43 -8.33 8.70
CA ALA A 151 22.75 -9.56 8.30
C ALA A 151 23.46 -10.77 8.94
N TRP A 152 22.68 -11.77 9.40
CA TRP A 152 23.19 -13.03 9.94
C TRP A 152 23.68 -13.95 8.81
N VAL A 153 24.78 -14.67 9.03
CA VAL A 153 25.38 -15.59 8.04
C VAL A 153 25.74 -16.95 8.65
N GLY A 154 24.88 -17.40 9.55
CA GLY A 154 24.94 -18.71 10.21
C GLY A 154 25.64 -18.69 11.57
N SER A 155 25.63 -19.86 12.21
CA SER A 155 26.40 -20.18 13.41
C SER A 155 27.61 -21.07 13.07
N ASP A 156 28.41 -21.41 14.07
CA ASP A 156 29.22 -22.65 14.04
C ASP A 156 28.34 -23.91 14.05
N LEU A 157 28.93 -25.04 13.70
CA LEU A 157 28.35 -26.36 13.95
C LEU A 157 28.56 -26.78 15.41
N ASP A 158 27.64 -27.55 16.00
CA ASP A 158 27.75 -28.08 17.36
C ASP A 158 29.10 -28.77 17.64
N ALA A 159 29.64 -29.47 16.64
CA ALA A 159 30.95 -30.12 16.74
C ALA A 159 32.12 -29.12 16.90
N GLU A 160 32.04 -27.95 16.28
CA GLU A 160 33.03 -26.88 16.40
C GLU A 160 32.87 -26.14 17.74
N ILE A 161 31.64 -25.97 18.22
CA ILE A 161 31.37 -25.45 19.56
C ILE A 161 31.94 -26.40 20.63
N VAL A 162 31.66 -27.71 20.53
CA VAL A 162 32.18 -28.74 21.44
C VAL A 162 33.72 -28.84 21.39
N ASN A 163 34.35 -28.72 20.21
CA ASN A 163 35.81 -28.69 20.10
C ASN A 163 36.45 -27.44 20.74
N ASN A 164 35.72 -26.32 20.80
CA ASN A 164 36.16 -25.07 21.44
C ASN A 164 35.75 -24.97 22.92
N HIS A 165 34.91 -25.88 23.42
CA HIS A 165 34.38 -25.85 24.79
C HIS A 165 35.38 -26.45 25.78
N CYS A 166 35.76 -25.68 26.81
CA CYS A 166 36.63 -26.16 27.89
C CYS A 166 36.31 -25.47 29.23
N LYS A 167 36.92 -25.92 30.34
CA LYS A 167 36.72 -25.33 31.68
C LYS A 167 36.91 -23.80 31.70
N TYR A 168 37.89 -23.28 30.96
CA TYR A 168 38.19 -21.85 30.88
C TYR A 168 37.36 -21.09 29.83
N TYR A 169 36.63 -21.82 28.99
CA TYR A 169 35.81 -21.27 27.90
C TYR A 169 34.60 -22.18 27.63
N PRO A 170 33.58 -22.16 28.51
CA PRO A 170 32.38 -22.99 28.36
C PRO A 170 31.45 -22.39 27.29
N LEU A 171 31.90 -22.43 26.03
CA LEU A 171 31.20 -21.89 24.87
C LEU A 171 29.86 -22.62 24.66
N LEU A 172 28.80 -21.85 24.39
CA LEU A 172 27.45 -22.31 24.11
C LEU A 172 27.03 -22.03 22.67
N ALA A 173 27.34 -20.83 22.17
CA ALA A 173 26.96 -20.39 20.82
C ALA A 173 28.03 -19.48 20.23
N ARG A 174 28.19 -19.55 18.91
CA ARG A 174 28.96 -18.63 18.08
C ARG A 174 28.11 -18.26 16.86
N GLU A 175 27.72 -16.99 16.77
CA GLU A 175 26.89 -16.44 15.69
C GLU A 175 27.69 -15.45 14.84
N TYR A 176 27.44 -15.46 13.54
CA TYR A 176 28.16 -14.63 12.57
C TYR A 176 27.25 -13.59 11.91
N PHE A 177 27.71 -12.34 11.91
CA PHE A 177 27.01 -11.21 11.28
C PHE A 177 27.96 -10.41 10.37
N VAL A 178 27.46 -9.95 9.23
CA VAL A 178 28.21 -9.13 8.26
C VAL A 178 27.46 -7.85 7.91
N CYS A 179 28.18 -6.80 7.55
CA CYS A 179 27.56 -5.65 6.91
C CYS A 179 27.13 -6.01 5.47
N SER A 180 25.85 -5.88 5.14
CA SER A 180 25.34 -6.23 3.80
C SER A 180 25.78 -5.24 2.71
N ALA A 181 26.09 -3.99 3.06
CA ALA A 181 26.59 -2.97 2.13
C ALA A 181 27.78 -3.48 1.28
N PRO A 182 27.69 -3.55 -0.06
CA PRO A 182 28.71 -4.19 -0.91
C PRO A 182 30.18 -3.77 -0.67
N PRO A 183 30.54 -2.49 -0.48
CA PRO A 183 31.94 -2.10 -0.28
C PRO A 183 32.47 -2.34 1.14
N CYS A 184 31.58 -2.57 2.11
CA CYS A 184 31.97 -2.67 3.52
C CYS A 184 32.43 -4.09 3.87
N THR A 185 33.64 -4.23 4.41
CA THR A 185 34.21 -5.50 4.90
C THR A 185 33.95 -5.78 6.39
N PHE A 186 33.16 -4.92 7.06
CA PHE A 186 32.88 -5.02 8.48
C PHE A 186 32.04 -6.26 8.83
N GLN A 187 32.45 -6.97 9.88
CA GLN A 187 31.83 -8.19 10.35
C GLN A 187 31.94 -8.33 11.88
N ILE A 188 30.98 -9.01 12.49
CA ILE A 188 30.94 -9.32 13.93
C ILE A 188 30.78 -10.83 14.12
N THR A 189 31.62 -11.42 14.96
CA THR A 189 31.33 -12.71 15.59
C THR A 189 30.85 -12.46 17.02
N LEU A 190 29.68 -12.99 17.37
CA LEU A 190 29.14 -12.99 18.74
C LEU A 190 29.36 -14.36 19.35
N GLU A 191 30.07 -14.43 20.47
CA GLU A 191 30.27 -15.66 21.25
C GLU A 191 29.60 -15.55 22.62
N VAL A 192 28.90 -16.61 23.03
CA VAL A 192 28.17 -16.72 24.29
C VAL A 192 28.68 -17.93 25.07
N SER A 193 28.91 -17.78 26.38
CA SER A 193 29.44 -18.85 27.25
C SER A 193 28.86 -18.83 28.68
N GLU A 194 28.80 -20.01 29.32
CA GLU A 194 28.24 -20.19 30.68
C GLU A 194 29.00 -19.39 31.77
N PRO A 195 28.36 -19.06 32.90
CA PRO A 195 29.05 -18.54 34.10
C PRO A 195 30.12 -19.53 34.57
N ARG A 196 31.28 -19.03 34.99
CA ARG A 196 32.39 -19.82 35.52
C ARG A 196 32.16 -20.22 36.98
N MET A 197 31.35 -19.45 37.73
CA MET A 197 30.89 -19.84 39.07
C MET A 197 29.56 -20.61 39.00
N PRO A 198 29.53 -21.93 39.26
CA PRO A 198 28.28 -22.69 39.34
C PRO A 198 27.46 -22.28 40.57
N THR A 199 26.13 -22.48 40.53
CA THR A 199 25.18 -21.99 41.52
C THR A 199 25.55 -22.29 42.98
N TRP A 200 26.12 -23.45 43.25
CA TRP A 200 26.50 -23.86 44.61
C TRP A 200 27.61 -22.99 45.22
N TRP A 201 28.48 -22.35 44.40
CA TRP A 201 29.40 -21.32 44.89
C TRP A 201 28.64 -20.12 45.42
N ILE A 202 27.66 -19.63 44.65
CA ILE A 202 26.86 -18.45 44.99
C ILE A 202 26.11 -18.69 46.31
N GLN A 203 25.48 -19.86 46.43
CA GLN A 203 24.75 -20.27 47.63
C GLN A 203 25.68 -20.23 48.86
N LEU A 204 26.86 -20.84 48.79
CA LEU A 204 27.84 -20.81 49.89
C LEU A 204 28.37 -19.40 50.20
N LEU A 205 28.64 -18.59 49.16
CA LEU A 205 29.20 -17.24 49.28
C LEU A 205 28.18 -16.20 49.80
N LEU A 206 26.89 -16.43 49.59
CA LEU A 206 25.79 -15.55 50.03
C LEU A 206 24.98 -16.11 51.20
N ASP A 207 25.28 -17.29 51.71
CA ASP A 207 24.70 -17.87 52.93
C ASP A 207 25.18 -17.11 54.18
N ARG A 208 24.50 -16.00 54.43
CA ARG A 208 24.70 -15.10 55.57
C ARG A 208 24.45 -15.80 56.90
N ASP A 209 23.60 -16.83 56.93
CA ASP A 209 23.21 -17.47 58.17
C ASP A 209 24.27 -18.46 58.65
N ALA A 210 24.79 -19.33 57.78
CA ALA A 210 25.92 -20.20 58.13
C ALA A 210 27.20 -19.42 58.43
N ILE A 211 27.49 -18.30 57.73
CA ILE A 211 28.64 -17.45 58.10
C ILE A 211 28.43 -16.85 59.50
N ARG A 212 27.21 -16.41 59.83
CA ARG A 212 26.90 -15.88 61.17
C ARG A 212 26.95 -16.95 62.26
N GLU A 213 26.58 -18.19 61.95
CA GLU A 213 26.74 -19.33 62.87
C GLU A 213 28.21 -19.70 63.05
N GLN A 214 29.01 -19.78 61.98
CA GLN A 214 30.46 -20.00 62.08
C GLN A 214 31.17 -18.90 62.89
N LEU A 215 30.78 -17.64 62.71
CA LEU A 215 31.30 -16.53 63.53
C LEU A 215 30.92 -16.68 65.02
N LYS A 216 29.70 -17.12 65.34
CA LYS A 216 29.26 -17.42 66.72
C LYS A 216 30.04 -18.60 67.33
N LEU A 217 30.25 -19.68 66.58
CA LEU A 217 31.00 -20.86 67.01
C LEU A 217 32.46 -20.51 67.26
N ALA A 218 33.13 -19.85 66.31
CA ALA A 218 34.52 -19.42 66.43
C ALA A 218 34.77 -18.49 67.64
N ARG A 219 33.85 -17.54 67.89
CA ARG A 219 33.87 -16.69 69.10
C ARG A 219 33.65 -17.45 70.41
N LYS A 220 32.96 -18.61 70.38
CA LYS A 220 32.68 -19.44 71.56
C LYS A 220 33.84 -20.40 71.87
N GLU A 221 34.49 -20.93 70.84
CA GLU A 221 35.60 -21.88 70.96
C GLU A 221 36.93 -21.19 71.28
N ASP A 222 37.23 -20.05 70.64
CA ASP A 222 38.40 -19.23 70.95
C ASP A 222 38.03 -17.74 71.06
N PRO A 223 37.45 -17.31 72.19
CA PRO A 223 37.09 -15.91 72.43
C PRO A 223 38.28 -14.97 72.27
N SER A 224 39.48 -15.41 72.68
CA SER A 224 40.71 -14.61 72.65
C SER A 224 41.19 -14.28 71.23
N ARG A 225 40.98 -15.20 70.29
CA ARG A 225 41.34 -15.02 68.88
C ARG A 225 40.31 -14.19 68.12
N TYR A 226 39.04 -14.20 68.52
CA TYR A 226 37.94 -13.57 67.77
C TYR A 226 37.36 -12.28 68.41
N GLU A 227 37.95 -11.78 69.50
CA GLU A 227 37.57 -10.54 70.19
C GLU A 227 37.35 -9.32 69.26
N GLY A 228 38.20 -9.17 68.23
CA GLY A 228 38.12 -8.08 67.25
C GLY A 228 37.34 -8.37 65.95
N ALA A 229 36.56 -9.46 65.88
CA ALA A 229 35.74 -9.77 64.71
C ALA A 229 34.35 -9.13 64.83
N THR A 230 33.89 -8.41 63.82
CA THR A 230 32.57 -7.75 63.78
C THR A 230 31.53 -8.59 63.02
N ASP A 231 30.25 -8.33 63.25
CA ASP A 231 29.15 -9.05 62.57
C ASP A 231 29.08 -8.69 61.07
N ASP A 232 29.64 -7.55 60.65
CA ASP A 232 29.77 -7.14 59.25
C ASP A 232 30.51 -8.18 58.38
N TRP A 233 31.31 -9.06 59.00
CA TRP A 233 32.00 -10.16 58.30
C TRP A 233 31.02 -11.05 57.54
N VAL A 234 29.78 -11.20 58.04
CA VAL A 234 28.73 -12.02 57.43
C VAL A 234 28.51 -11.70 55.94
N ASP A 235 28.71 -10.45 55.54
CA ASP A 235 28.40 -9.98 54.20
C ASP A 235 29.64 -9.90 53.29
N GLN A 236 30.82 -10.31 53.78
CA GLN A 236 32.12 -9.97 53.17
C GLN A 236 32.78 -11.12 52.40
N ALA A 237 32.16 -12.29 52.28
CA ALA A 237 32.73 -13.43 51.55
C ALA A 237 33.04 -13.10 50.07
N PRO A 238 32.13 -12.49 49.27
CA PRO A 238 32.45 -12.06 47.91
C PRO A 238 33.59 -11.04 47.85
N LEU A 239 33.60 -10.05 48.76
CA LEU A 239 34.64 -9.01 48.81
C LEU A 239 36.04 -9.58 49.11
N ASN A 240 36.13 -10.59 49.99
CA ASN A 240 37.39 -11.27 50.28
C ASN A 240 37.82 -12.17 49.12
N LEU A 241 36.89 -12.85 48.42
CA LEU A 241 37.21 -13.65 47.24
C LEU A 241 37.74 -12.78 46.08
N ASN A 242 37.08 -11.65 45.78
CA ASN A 242 37.58 -10.64 44.84
C ASN A 242 38.96 -10.12 45.24
N THR A 243 39.23 -9.95 46.55
CA THR A 243 40.56 -9.55 47.03
C THR A 243 41.63 -10.63 46.77
N TYR A 244 41.32 -11.91 47.01
CA TYR A 244 42.26 -13.00 46.69
C TYR A 244 42.51 -13.12 45.18
N LEU A 245 41.46 -13.04 44.36
CA LEU A 245 41.58 -13.09 42.89
C LEU A 245 42.32 -11.87 42.33
N LYS A 246 42.05 -10.67 42.85
CA LYS A 246 42.79 -9.44 42.50
C LYS A 246 44.28 -9.62 42.79
N ASN A 247 44.63 -10.03 44.00
CA ASN A 247 46.03 -10.23 44.39
C ASN A 247 46.72 -11.28 43.51
N LEU A 248 46.03 -12.38 43.15
CA LEU A 248 46.56 -13.42 42.27
C LEU A 248 46.80 -12.92 40.82
N LEU A 249 45.99 -11.99 40.34
CA LEU A 249 46.08 -11.43 38.99
C LEU A 249 47.09 -10.27 38.85
N GLU A 250 47.50 -9.67 39.98
CA GLU A 250 48.36 -8.48 40.08
C GLU A 250 49.73 -8.75 40.74
N SER A 251 49.96 -9.91 41.36
CA SER A 251 51.27 -10.27 41.96
C SER A 251 52.24 -10.84 40.93
N ASP A 252 53.53 -10.52 41.05
CA ASP A 252 54.60 -11.23 40.35
C ASP A 252 54.70 -12.70 40.83
N PRO A 253 55.17 -13.64 39.99
CA PRO A 253 55.21 -15.07 40.33
C PRO A 253 55.97 -15.43 41.61
N ASP A 254 57.00 -14.66 41.95
CA ASP A 254 57.83 -14.85 43.14
C ASP A 254 57.19 -14.31 44.44
N ASP A 255 56.14 -13.49 44.36
CA ASP A 255 55.49 -12.80 45.49
C ASP A 255 54.15 -13.44 45.93
N VAL A 256 53.69 -14.49 45.22
CA VAL A 256 52.38 -15.14 45.43
C VAL A 256 52.30 -15.84 46.79
N ARG A 257 51.40 -15.36 47.65
CA ARG A 257 51.27 -15.82 49.05
C ARG A 257 50.19 -16.89 49.20
N SER A 258 50.51 -17.96 49.93
CA SER A 258 49.54 -18.98 50.31
C SER A 258 48.56 -18.49 51.38
N ILE A 259 47.33 -19.00 51.32
CA ILE A 259 46.24 -18.66 52.25
C ILE A 259 46.18 -19.76 53.31
N SER A 260 46.55 -19.44 54.55
CA SER A 260 46.42 -20.38 55.67
C SER A 260 44.96 -20.59 56.06
N LYS A 261 44.55 -21.86 56.20
CA LYS A 261 43.25 -22.28 56.73
C LYS A 261 43.01 -21.73 58.14
N ARG A 262 44.07 -21.54 58.93
CA ARG A 262 44.05 -20.93 60.28
C ARG A 262 43.85 -19.40 60.27
N ASN A 263 43.82 -18.72 59.12
CA ASN A 263 43.51 -17.29 59.04
C ASN A 263 42.08 -17.02 59.58
N LYS A 264 41.97 -16.11 60.55
CA LYS A 264 40.71 -15.82 61.28
C LYS A 264 39.53 -15.56 60.35
N ARG A 265 39.74 -14.78 59.28
CA ARG A 265 38.70 -14.33 58.35
C ARG A 265 38.40 -15.42 57.31
N PHE A 266 39.44 -16.09 56.78
CA PHE A 266 39.27 -17.21 55.86
C PHE A 266 38.45 -18.36 56.46
N ALA A 267 38.76 -18.74 57.71
CA ALA A 267 38.08 -19.81 58.43
C ALA A 267 36.58 -19.55 58.64
N VAL A 268 36.18 -18.29 58.87
CA VAL A 268 34.78 -17.91 59.13
C VAL A 268 33.98 -17.70 57.83
N LEU A 269 34.56 -17.02 56.83
CA LEU A 269 33.86 -16.70 55.59
C LEU A 269 33.73 -17.91 54.66
N PHE A 270 34.82 -18.67 54.52
CA PHE A 270 34.91 -19.81 53.62
C PHE A 270 34.79 -21.09 54.44
N GLY A 271 35.82 -21.42 55.23
CA GLY A 271 35.87 -22.66 56.00
C GLY A 271 35.75 -23.93 55.14
N PRO A 272 35.65 -25.13 55.76
CA PRO A 272 35.61 -26.40 55.04
C PRO A 272 34.51 -26.50 53.99
N ARG A 273 33.34 -25.88 54.24
CA ARG A 273 32.20 -25.82 53.30
C ARG A 273 32.58 -25.22 51.93
N CYS A 274 33.53 -24.29 51.89
CA CYS A 274 33.97 -23.62 50.66
C CYS A 274 35.33 -24.10 50.14
N PHE A 275 35.98 -25.09 50.75
CA PHE A 275 37.27 -25.61 50.26
C PHE A 275 37.21 -26.10 48.80
N PRO A 276 36.12 -26.76 48.31
CA PRO A 276 35.98 -27.11 46.91
C PRO A 276 36.01 -25.92 45.93
N ILE A 277 35.63 -24.71 46.36
CA ILE A 277 35.74 -23.50 45.51
C ILE A 277 37.22 -23.21 45.20
N PHE A 278 38.11 -23.34 46.19
CA PHE A 278 39.54 -23.11 45.98
C PHE A 278 40.22 -24.23 45.19
N GLN A 279 39.73 -25.47 45.33
CA GLN A 279 40.17 -26.60 44.50
C GLN A 279 39.80 -26.38 43.02
N GLU A 280 38.58 -25.91 42.73
CA GLU A 280 38.13 -25.60 41.35
C GLU A 280 38.77 -24.31 40.78
N LEU A 281 39.24 -23.41 41.64
CA LEU A 281 40.14 -22.31 41.27
C LEU A 281 41.61 -22.75 41.13
N GLU A 282 41.89 -24.06 41.21
CA GLU A 282 43.21 -24.67 41.00
C GLU A 282 44.27 -24.21 42.02
N PHE A 283 43.83 -23.87 43.24
CA PHE A 283 44.72 -23.68 44.38
C PHE A 283 45.15 -25.06 44.88
N THR A 284 46.47 -25.29 44.94
CA THR A 284 47.03 -26.52 45.52
C THR A 284 46.77 -26.54 47.02
N GLU A 285 45.93 -27.47 47.46
CA GLU A 285 45.63 -27.69 48.87
C GLU A 285 46.75 -28.48 49.56
N GLN A 286 47.21 -27.99 50.71
CA GLN A 286 48.03 -28.73 51.64
C GLN A 286 47.23 -28.94 52.94
N VAL A 287 47.23 -30.17 53.43
CA VAL A 287 46.57 -30.57 54.68
C VAL A 287 47.64 -30.76 55.76
N LEU A 288 47.47 -30.12 56.90
CA LEU A 288 48.39 -30.21 58.05
C LEU A 288 47.57 -30.39 59.33
N ASP A 289 47.16 -31.64 59.59
CA ASP A 289 46.46 -32.00 60.82
C ASP A 289 47.34 -31.73 62.05
N ARG A 290 46.82 -30.91 62.96
CA ARG A 290 47.34 -30.69 64.31
C ARG A 290 46.19 -30.75 65.30
N ASP A 291 46.27 -31.69 66.23
CA ASP A 291 45.28 -31.92 67.28
C ASP A 291 43.83 -32.12 66.76
N GLY A 292 43.67 -32.63 65.53
CA GLY A 292 42.37 -32.84 64.87
C GLY A 292 41.85 -31.63 64.09
N VAL A 293 42.68 -30.59 63.91
CA VAL A 293 42.35 -29.38 63.15
C VAL A 293 43.33 -29.23 61.98
N ASP A 294 42.81 -28.98 60.78
CA ASP A 294 43.63 -28.76 59.59
C ASP A 294 44.22 -27.34 59.58
N ASP A 295 45.47 -27.25 60.02
CA ASP A 295 46.30 -26.04 60.09
C ASP A 295 46.94 -25.68 58.72
N GLY A 296 46.52 -26.37 57.65
CA GLY A 296 47.09 -26.30 56.31
C GLY A 296 46.93 -24.99 55.54
N VAL A 297 47.29 -25.02 54.26
CA VAL A 297 47.32 -23.85 53.37
C VAL A 297 46.74 -24.17 52.00
N PHE A 298 46.13 -23.17 51.36
CA PHE A 298 45.85 -23.17 49.92
C PHE A 298 46.91 -22.31 49.22
N THR A 299 47.67 -22.90 48.31
CA THR A 299 48.69 -22.20 47.52
C THR A 299 48.12 -21.93 46.12
N PRO A 300 47.98 -20.68 45.67
CA PRO A 300 47.44 -20.38 44.35
C PRO A 300 48.32 -20.92 43.22
N THR A 301 47.72 -21.41 42.13
CA THR A 301 48.45 -21.59 40.86
C THR A 301 48.56 -20.25 40.16
N VAL A 302 49.79 -19.83 39.83
CA VAL A 302 50.08 -18.52 39.25
C VAL A 302 49.63 -18.47 37.78
N PRO A 303 48.79 -17.49 37.36
CA PRO A 303 48.45 -17.32 35.96
C PRO A 303 49.64 -16.78 35.15
N ALA A 304 49.75 -17.21 33.89
CA ALA A 304 50.68 -16.63 32.94
C ALA A 304 50.40 -15.12 32.71
N PRO A 305 51.42 -14.31 32.36
CA PRO A 305 51.19 -12.91 31.98
C PRO A 305 50.30 -12.81 30.72
N PRO A 306 49.61 -11.67 30.51
CA PRO A 306 48.72 -11.48 29.36
C PRO A 306 49.50 -11.50 28.03
N GLY A 307 49.32 -12.58 27.25
CA GLY A 307 49.98 -12.80 25.96
C GLY A 307 49.23 -12.28 24.73
N GLY A 308 48.00 -11.75 24.91
CA GLY A 308 47.14 -11.32 23.81
C GLY A 308 47.48 -9.94 23.24
N PRO A 309 46.79 -9.53 22.15
CA PRO A 309 47.03 -8.26 21.47
C PRO A 309 47.00 -7.06 22.41
N SER A 310 47.93 -6.13 22.20
CA SER A 310 48.07 -4.90 23.00
C SER A 310 48.25 -5.15 24.53
N GLY A 311 48.83 -6.30 24.90
CA GLY A 311 49.10 -6.68 26.30
C GLY A 311 47.85 -7.05 27.10
N ARG A 312 46.81 -7.56 26.43
CA ARG A 312 45.54 -7.98 27.02
C ARG A 312 45.47 -9.49 27.21
N THR A 313 44.55 -9.95 28.06
CA THR A 313 44.41 -11.37 28.36
C THR A 313 43.80 -12.12 27.17
N GLU A 314 44.44 -13.21 26.75
CA GLU A 314 43.95 -14.09 25.70
C GLU A 314 42.80 -14.98 26.24
N LEU A 315 41.72 -15.08 25.46
CA LEU A 315 40.50 -15.80 25.83
C LEU A 315 40.75 -17.31 25.97
N GLY A 316 40.00 -17.96 26.87
CA GLY A 316 40.14 -19.41 27.14
C GLY A 316 41.45 -19.83 27.81
N THR A 317 42.30 -18.89 28.23
CA THR A 317 43.43 -19.17 29.12
C THR A 317 42.97 -19.25 30.58
N TYR A 318 43.76 -19.93 31.43
CA TYR A 318 43.54 -19.91 32.89
C TYR A 318 43.54 -18.49 33.48
N ARG A 319 44.29 -17.53 32.89
CA ARG A 319 44.20 -16.12 33.27
C ARG A 319 42.82 -15.52 32.93
N ALA A 320 42.29 -15.79 31.74
CA ALA A 320 40.95 -15.34 31.37
C ALA A 320 39.88 -15.89 32.33
N TYR A 321 39.93 -17.19 32.65
CA TYR A 321 39.05 -17.83 33.64
C TYR A 321 39.09 -17.14 35.01
N LEU A 322 40.27 -16.83 35.55
CA LEU A 322 40.39 -16.09 36.82
C LEU A 322 39.85 -14.65 36.74
N GLU A 323 40.01 -13.98 35.60
CA GLU A 323 39.45 -12.64 35.36
C GLU A 323 37.92 -12.68 35.22
N ASP A 324 37.37 -13.69 34.55
CA ASP A 324 35.93 -13.92 34.41
C ASP A 324 35.26 -14.21 35.75
N VAL A 325 35.80 -15.16 36.53
CA VAL A 325 35.32 -15.44 37.89
C VAL A 325 35.39 -14.17 38.75
N ARG A 326 36.48 -13.41 38.69
CA ARG A 326 36.60 -12.16 39.45
C ARG A 326 35.52 -11.16 39.06
N VAL A 327 35.21 -11.04 37.77
CA VAL A 327 34.15 -10.17 37.24
C VAL A 327 32.75 -10.65 37.65
N GLU A 328 32.51 -11.96 37.73
CA GLU A 328 31.27 -12.53 38.31
C GLU A 328 31.14 -12.25 39.82
N VAL A 329 32.23 -12.36 40.59
CA VAL A 329 32.24 -11.97 42.02
C VAL A 329 32.01 -10.47 42.17
N GLN A 330 32.56 -9.63 41.27
CA GLN A 330 32.23 -8.21 41.23
C GLN A 330 30.75 -7.96 40.93
N CYS A 331 30.11 -8.75 40.06
CA CYS A 331 28.65 -8.65 39.83
C CYS A 331 27.84 -8.94 41.10
N LEU A 332 28.26 -9.90 41.94
CA LEU A 332 27.65 -10.14 43.26
C LEU A 332 27.83 -8.93 44.20
N ILE A 333 29.01 -8.33 44.25
CA ILE A 333 29.32 -7.16 45.10
C ILE A 333 28.47 -5.94 44.69
N HIS A 334 28.26 -5.71 43.38
CA HIS A 334 27.38 -4.64 42.89
C HIS A 334 25.91 -4.92 43.22
N LYS A 335 25.41 -6.14 42.98
CA LYS A 335 24.05 -6.56 43.37
C LYS A 335 23.78 -6.40 44.87
N ALA A 336 24.78 -6.64 45.72
CA ALA A 336 24.69 -6.48 47.16
C ALA A 336 24.74 -5.02 47.65
N GLY A 337 24.89 -4.03 46.76
CA GLY A 337 25.03 -2.61 47.12
C GLY A 337 26.35 -2.28 47.82
N GLN A 338 27.37 -3.13 47.68
CA GLN A 338 28.65 -3.03 48.39
C GLN A 338 29.77 -2.31 47.59
N SER A 339 29.53 -2.02 46.31
CA SER A 339 30.48 -1.26 45.49
C SER A 339 30.26 0.24 45.65
N LEU A 340 31.37 1.00 45.71
CA LEU A 340 31.37 2.46 45.61
C LEU A 340 31.52 2.95 44.16
N GLU A 341 31.93 2.07 43.25
CA GLU A 341 32.13 2.36 41.83
C GLU A 341 30.94 1.84 41.03
N GLN A 342 30.50 2.59 40.01
CA GLN A 342 29.46 2.13 39.09
C GLN A 342 30.06 1.22 38.00
N PRO A 343 29.37 0.14 37.59
CA PRO A 343 29.87 -0.76 36.56
C PRO A 343 29.85 -0.08 35.18
N MET A 344 30.94 -0.22 34.42
CA MET A 344 30.99 0.28 33.04
C MET A 344 30.17 -0.62 32.10
N PHE A 345 29.00 -0.14 31.68
CA PHE A 345 28.12 -0.88 30.77
C PHE A 345 28.72 -0.99 29.36
N CYS A 346 28.48 -2.13 28.71
CA CYS A 346 28.98 -2.42 27.37
C CYS A 346 28.16 -1.72 26.28
N THR A 347 26.84 -1.60 26.45
CA THR A 347 25.89 -1.10 25.45
C THR A 347 26.30 0.24 24.81
N PRO A 348 26.69 1.31 25.54
CA PRO A 348 27.05 2.58 24.93
C PRO A 348 28.37 2.50 24.13
N ILE A 349 29.32 1.68 24.60
CA ILE A 349 30.62 1.47 23.94
C ILE A 349 30.45 0.61 22.69
N LEU A 350 29.60 -0.42 22.75
CA LEU A 350 29.21 -1.25 21.61
C LEU A 350 28.53 -0.42 20.52
N LEU A 351 27.59 0.46 20.88
CA LEU A 351 26.93 1.38 19.94
C LEU A 351 27.91 2.41 19.35
N ALA A 352 28.83 2.95 20.14
CA ALA A 352 29.85 3.88 19.68
C ALA A 352 30.88 3.23 18.72
N ASP A 353 31.36 2.01 19.01
CA ASP A 353 32.22 1.25 18.09
C ASP A 353 31.46 0.79 16.83
N LEU A 354 30.11 0.80 16.84
CA LEU A 354 29.23 0.56 15.68
C LEU A 354 28.73 1.84 14.99
N GLY A 355 29.22 3.03 15.38
CA GLY A 355 28.88 4.31 14.75
C GLY A 355 27.42 4.74 14.91
N CYS A 356 26.74 4.30 15.99
CA CYS A 356 25.31 4.49 16.20
C CYS A 356 25.00 5.31 17.48
N PRO A 357 23.95 6.15 17.47
CA PRO A 357 23.50 6.84 18.68
C PRO A 357 22.84 5.87 19.68
N GLU A 358 22.86 6.25 20.95
CA GLU A 358 22.15 5.54 22.02
C GLU A 358 20.64 5.85 21.95
N VAL A 359 19.82 4.79 21.89
CA VAL A 359 18.36 4.91 21.86
C VAL A 359 17.86 4.91 23.30
N VAL A 360 17.56 6.10 23.82
CA VAL A 360 17.00 6.30 25.15
C VAL A 360 15.51 6.01 25.13
N ASP A 361 15.07 5.15 26.04
CA ASP A 361 13.72 4.60 26.20
C ASP A 361 13.13 3.86 24.99
N ALA A 362 12.83 2.59 25.20
CA ALA A 362 12.30 1.66 24.20
C ALA A 362 10.75 1.77 24.11
N PRO A 363 10.16 2.33 23.03
CA PRO A 363 8.71 2.50 22.96
C PRO A 363 7.99 1.18 22.71
N VAL A 364 6.75 1.05 23.17
CA VAL A 364 5.89 -0.15 22.97
C VAL A 364 5.77 -0.50 21.47
N ALA A 365 5.87 0.51 20.58
CA ALA A 365 5.88 0.37 19.12
C ALA A 365 6.99 -0.55 18.56
N LEU A 366 8.03 -0.89 19.33
CA LEU A 366 9.11 -1.79 18.91
C LEU A 366 8.67 -3.20 18.47
N HIS A 367 7.47 -3.63 18.90
CA HIS A 367 6.90 -4.94 18.57
C HIS A 367 5.98 -4.88 17.32
N ILE A 368 5.77 -3.69 16.72
CA ILE A 368 4.97 -3.56 15.50
C ILE A 368 5.72 -4.19 14.31
N LYS A 369 5.00 -4.96 13.49
CA LYS A 369 5.56 -5.78 12.40
C LYS A 369 6.45 -4.99 11.44
N CYS A 370 6.14 -3.73 11.13
CA CYS A 370 6.91 -2.91 10.20
C CYS A 370 8.34 -2.59 10.69
N TYR A 371 8.51 -2.23 11.97
CA TYR A 371 9.83 -1.99 12.58
C TYR A 371 10.69 -3.25 12.58
N LYS A 372 10.10 -4.42 12.87
CA LYS A 372 10.79 -5.73 12.79
C LYS A 372 11.06 -6.17 11.35
N MET A 373 10.25 -5.74 10.37
CA MET A 373 10.48 -5.99 8.93
C MET A 373 11.70 -5.24 8.41
N LEU A 374 11.77 -3.93 8.70
CA LEU A 374 12.83 -3.05 8.23
C LEU A 374 14.08 -3.10 9.11
N GLY A 375 14.04 -3.82 10.23
CA GLY A 375 15.20 -3.99 11.11
C GLY A 375 15.63 -2.70 11.81
N VAL A 376 14.66 -1.83 12.14
CA VAL A 376 14.89 -0.49 12.72
C VAL A 376 14.11 -0.29 14.02
N MET A 377 14.50 0.72 14.79
CA MET A 377 13.81 1.19 15.99
C MET A 377 12.84 2.33 15.62
N PRO A 378 11.76 2.56 16.40
CA PRO A 378 11.07 3.84 16.42
C PRO A 378 12.03 5.01 16.73
N THR A 379 11.61 6.23 16.40
CA THR A 379 12.36 7.49 16.58
C THR A 379 13.76 7.55 15.93
N GLN A 380 14.11 6.63 15.02
CA GLN A 380 15.30 6.78 14.18
C GLN A 380 15.04 7.76 13.01
N SER A 381 16.10 8.38 12.48
CA SER A 381 15.95 9.37 11.42
C SER A 381 15.58 8.74 10.07
N ARG A 382 14.98 9.55 9.19
CA ARG A 382 14.56 9.17 7.84
C ARG A 382 15.67 8.48 7.02
N GLU A 383 16.91 8.94 7.16
CA GLU A 383 18.06 8.39 6.44
C GLU A 383 18.42 6.97 6.90
N ILE A 384 18.27 6.68 8.20
CA ILE A 384 18.49 5.34 8.77
C ILE A 384 17.40 4.38 8.25
N ILE A 385 16.14 4.83 8.28
CA ILE A 385 14.98 4.05 7.82
C ILE A 385 15.11 3.73 6.33
N VAL A 386 15.49 4.70 5.49
CA VAL A 386 15.70 4.48 4.05
C VAL A 386 16.96 3.65 3.78
N ASN A 387 18.07 3.83 4.51
CA ASN A 387 19.26 2.97 4.37
C ASN A 387 18.90 1.50 4.69
N ALA A 388 18.13 1.25 5.75
CA ALA A 388 17.68 -0.09 6.10
C ALA A 388 16.74 -0.67 5.04
N TYR A 389 15.74 0.10 4.57
CA TYR A 389 14.87 -0.30 3.44
C TYR A 389 15.69 -0.71 2.20
N LYS A 390 16.65 0.12 1.77
CA LYS A 390 17.49 -0.16 0.60
C LYS A 390 18.34 -1.43 0.76
N ARG A 391 18.83 -1.71 1.97
CA ARG A 391 19.60 -2.93 2.25
C ARG A 391 18.73 -4.18 2.42
N GLN A 392 17.52 -4.06 2.98
CA GLN A 392 16.56 -5.18 3.01
C GLN A 392 16.03 -5.51 1.61
N TRP A 393 15.87 -4.52 0.73
CA TRP A 393 15.41 -4.68 -0.66
C TRP A 393 16.34 -5.56 -1.52
N GLU A 394 17.63 -5.54 -1.20
CA GLU A 394 18.68 -6.38 -1.81
C GLU A 394 18.66 -7.83 -1.25
N LEU A 395 18.20 -8.02 -0.02
CA LEU A 395 18.27 -9.29 0.73
C LEU A 395 16.96 -10.11 0.73
N LEU A 396 15.81 -9.45 0.57
CA LEU A 396 14.46 -10.00 0.74
C LEU A 396 13.63 -9.79 -0.53
N GLY A 397 14.06 -10.39 -1.65
CA GLY A 397 13.44 -10.20 -2.97
C GLY A 397 11.96 -10.55 -3.02
N SER A 398 11.55 -11.65 -2.40
CA SER A 398 10.17 -12.13 -2.32
C SER A 398 9.26 -11.23 -1.46
N ARG A 399 9.86 -10.42 -0.57
CA ARG A 399 9.15 -9.64 0.46
C ARG A 399 9.16 -8.13 0.18
N ARG A 400 9.52 -7.72 -1.04
CA ARG A 400 9.57 -6.32 -1.47
C ARG A 400 8.26 -5.57 -1.25
N LYS A 401 7.11 -6.23 -1.45
CA LYS A 401 5.80 -5.66 -1.09
C LYS A 401 5.66 -5.39 0.42
N GLU A 402 5.99 -6.36 1.26
CA GLU A 402 5.98 -6.16 2.72
C GLU A 402 6.96 -5.06 3.17
N LEU A 403 8.07 -4.85 2.46
CA LEU A 403 9.02 -3.76 2.73
C LEU A 403 8.46 -2.38 2.36
N VAL A 404 7.77 -2.24 1.23
CA VAL A 404 7.10 -1.00 0.82
C VAL A 404 5.96 -0.66 1.78
N GLU A 405 5.10 -1.64 2.09
CA GLU A 405 4.02 -1.49 3.07
C GLU A 405 4.57 -1.11 4.47
N SER A 406 5.69 -1.72 4.88
CA SER A 406 6.35 -1.39 6.15
C SER A 406 7.01 0.00 6.14
N LEU A 407 7.57 0.44 5.01
CA LEU A 407 8.17 1.76 4.86
C LEU A 407 7.10 2.85 4.97
N MET A 408 5.95 2.65 4.31
CA MET A 408 4.80 3.56 4.41
C MET A 408 4.23 3.58 5.83
N ALA A 409 4.11 2.41 6.50
CA ALA A 409 3.65 2.34 7.88
C ALA A 409 4.59 3.07 8.86
N ILE A 410 5.92 2.94 8.70
CA ILE A 410 6.91 3.67 9.52
C ILE A 410 6.89 5.17 9.20
N ALA A 411 6.70 5.59 7.94
CA ALA A 411 6.60 7.00 7.59
C ALA A 411 5.40 7.68 8.29
N ILE A 412 4.25 6.99 8.31
CA ILE A 412 3.03 7.44 8.99
C ILE A 412 3.22 7.50 10.52
N ASP A 413 3.90 6.52 11.14
CA ASP A 413 4.16 6.51 12.59
C ASP A 413 5.22 7.56 13.01
N ALA A 414 6.22 7.80 12.16
CA ALA A 414 7.26 8.81 12.38
C ALA A 414 6.76 10.25 12.19
N GLY A 415 5.69 10.46 11.40
CA GLY A 415 5.14 11.78 11.10
C GLY A 415 6.08 12.68 10.27
N ASP A 416 7.03 12.08 9.55
CA ASP A 416 8.01 12.80 8.74
C ASP A 416 7.51 12.93 7.29
N GLU A 417 7.19 14.17 6.87
CA GLU A 417 6.63 14.47 5.55
C GLU A 417 7.53 13.98 4.41
N ALA A 418 8.84 14.24 4.49
CA ALA A 418 9.78 13.85 3.43
C ALA A 418 9.96 12.32 3.36
N LEU A 419 9.96 11.63 4.49
CA LEU A 419 9.94 10.17 4.53
C LEU A 419 8.64 9.60 3.95
N SER A 420 7.51 10.30 4.14
CA SER A 420 6.20 9.94 3.59
C SER A 420 6.18 10.13 2.07
N ASP A 421 6.67 11.25 1.54
CA ASP A 421 6.85 11.48 0.10
C ASP A 421 7.74 10.40 -0.54
N TYR A 422 8.85 10.05 0.14
CA TYR A 422 9.72 8.95 -0.29
C TYR A 422 8.97 7.62 -0.33
N ALA A 423 8.23 7.27 0.73
CA ALA A 423 7.48 6.01 0.81
C ALA A 423 6.34 5.92 -0.24
N ILE A 424 5.59 7.00 -0.46
CA ILE A 424 4.54 7.10 -1.47
C ILE A 424 5.13 6.94 -2.88
N THR A 425 6.25 7.61 -3.16
CA THR A 425 6.94 7.49 -4.46
C THR A 425 7.44 6.06 -4.68
N GLN A 426 8.03 5.43 -3.66
CA GLN A 426 8.49 4.04 -3.76
C GLN A 426 7.34 3.04 -3.97
N SER A 427 6.16 3.24 -3.38
CA SER A 427 4.99 2.40 -3.69
C SER A 427 4.56 2.59 -5.15
N SER A 428 4.33 3.84 -5.58
CA SER A 428 3.91 4.14 -6.95
C SER A 428 4.85 3.56 -8.02
N VAL A 429 6.18 3.64 -7.80
CA VAL A 429 7.18 3.05 -8.70
C VAL A 429 7.24 1.52 -8.59
N TYR A 430 6.91 0.91 -7.45
CA TYR A 430 6.84 -0.54 -7.30
C TYR A 430 5.57 -1.13 -7.95
N ASP A 431 4.41 -0.53 -7.69
CA ASP A 431 3.13 -0.95 -8.24
C ASP A 431 3.12 -0.81 -9.77
N SER A 432 3.62 0.31 -10.31
CA SER A 432 3.78 0.50 -11.77
C SER A 432 4.92 -0.31 -12.41
N GLN A 433 5.78 -0.98 -11.62
CA GLN A 433 6.68 -2.03 -12.10
C GLN A 433 6.04 -3.42 -12.03
N LEU A 434 5.19 -3.70 -11.04
CA LEU A 434 4.37 -4.93 -11.01
C LEU A 434 3.41 -5.00 -12.20
N GLU A 435 2.80 -3.87 -12.60
CA GLU A 435 1.99 -3.77 -13.83
C GLU A 435 2.78 -4.11 -15.11
N ARG A 436 4.12 -3.99 -15.09
CA ARG A 436 5.01 -4.35 -16.20
C ARG A 436 5.62 -5.75 -16.07
N GLN A 437 5.71 -6.29 -14.85
CA GLN A 437 6.24 -7.63 -14.55
C GLN A 437 5.16 -8.72 -14.48
N GLY A 438 3.88 -8.35 -14.36
CA GLY A 438 2.73 -9.26 -14.44
C GLY A 438 2.54 -9.99 -15.78
N THR A 439 3.46 -9.78 -16.72
CA THR A 439 3.62 -10.52 -17.99
C THR A 439 4.41 -11.82 -17.84
N SER A 440 5.03 -12.06 -16.68
CA SER A 440 5.93 -13.21 -16.41
C SER A 440 5.21 -14.52 -16.01
N ASP A 441 4.31 -15.03 -16.88
CA ASP A 441 3.76 -16.42 -17.00
C ASP A 441 3.24 -17.19 -15.74
N ASP A 442 3.26 -16.62 -14.52
CA ASP A 442 2.87 -17.32 -13.28
C ASP A 442 1.35 -17.62 -13.18
N ASP A 443 0.52 -16.84 -13.89
CA ASP A 443 -0.95 -17.02 -13.94
C ASP A 443 -1.36 -18.10 -14.98
N GLY A 444 -0.40 -18.73 -15.67
CA GLY A 444 -0.64 -19.77 -16.69
C GLY A 444 -1.34 -19.29 -17.97
N VAL A 445 -1.53 -17.98 -18.13
CA VAL A 445 -2.32 -17.34 -19.18
C VAL A 445 -1.64 -17.41 -20.56
N VAL A 446 -0.30 -17.26 -20.65
CA VAL A 446 0.43 -17.48 -21.92
C VAL A 446 0.44 -18.97 -22.26
N THR A 447 0.63 -19.82 -21.24
CA THR A 447 0.44 -21.27 -21.35
C THR A 447 -0.94 -21.64 -21.92
N GLN A 448 -2.02 -20.97 -21.53
CA GLN A 448 -3.36 -21.18 -22.10
C GLN A 448 -3.45 -20.70 -23.57
N ALA A 449 -2.87 -19.53 -23.89
CA ALA A 449 -2.85 -18.98 -25.25
C ALA A 449 -2.08 -19.87 -26.23
N LEU A 450 -0.92 -20.41 -25.83
CA LEU A 450 -0.15 -21.38 -26.62
C LEU A 450 -0.96 -22.65 -26.88
N ASN A 451 -1.55 -23.24 -25.84
CA ASN A 451 -2.37 -24.46 -25.98
C ASN A 451 -3.61 -24.23 -26.88
N PHE A 452 -4.22 -23.03 -26.86
CA PHE A 452 -5.33 -22.67 -27.74
C PHE A 452 -4.91 -22.61 -29.22
N LEU A 453 -3.67 -22.19 -29.50
CA LEU A 453 -3.05 -22.23 -30.84
C LEU A 453 -2.42 -23.60 -31.18
N GLY A 454 -2.57 -24.62 -30.32
CA GLY A 454 -1.99 -25.96 -30.52
C GLY A 454 -0.48 -26.07 -30.25
N LEU A 455 0.13 -25.02 -29.70
CA LEU A 455 1.55 -24.95 -29.34
C LEU A 455 1.82 -25.50 -27.93
N GLN A 456 3.09 -25.78 -27.60
CA GLN A 456 3.48 -26.37 -26.33
C GLN A 456 4.26 -25.38 -25.44
N PRO A 457 3.86 -25.19 -24.16
CA PRO A 457 4.60 -24.34 -23.22
C PRO A 457 5.98 -24.91 -22.83
N PRO A 458 6.93 -24.06 -22.38
CA PRO A 458 6.86 -22.59 -22.37
C PRO A 458 7.10 -22.01 -23.78
N ASN A 459 6.88 -20.71 -23.95
CA ASN A 459 7.01 -20.07 -25.27
C ASN A 459 8.48 -20.08 -25.77
N ASN A 460 8.79 -21.03 -26.66
CA ASN A 460 10.10 -21.15 -27.32
C ASN A 460 10.00 -20.93 -28.84
N TYR A 461 8.91 -20.31 -29.32
CA TYR A 461 8.61 -20.17 -30.74
C TYR A 461 8.96 -18.78 -31.25
N ASP A 462 9.50 -18.70 -32.47
CA ASP A 462 9.64 -17.43 -33.18
C ASP A 462 8.27 -16.88 -33.64
N ALA A 463 8.23 -15.60 -33.99
CA ALA A 463 6.96 -14.94 -34.32
C ALA A 463 6.25 -15.61 -35.52
N GLU A 464 7.01 -16.02 -36.55
CA GLU A 464 6.47 -16.74 -37.72
C GLU A 464 5.83 -18.09 -37.33
N SER A 465 6.43 -18.88 -36.43
CA SER A 465 5.83 -20.14 -35.97
C SER A 465 4.49 -19.92 -35.24
N ILE A 466 4.34 -18.83 -34.48
CA ILE A 466 3.07 -18.50 -33.79
C ILE A 466 2.04 -17.93 -34.78
N ILE A 467 2.47 -17.09 -35.72
CA ILE A 467 1.61 -16.57 -36.80
C ILE A 467 1.08 -17.73 -37.65
N GLU A 468 1.93 -18.70 -38.00
CA GLU A 468 1.52 -19.87 -38.78
C GLU A 468 0.54 -20.78 -38.00
N ALA A 469 0.77 -21.00 -36.70
CA ALA A 469 -0.19 -21.71 -35.84
C ALA A 469 -1.55 -20.96 -35.74
N PHE A 470 -1.52 -19.63 -35.67
CA PHE A 470 -2.70 -18.77 -35.72
C PHE A 470 -3.43 -18.86 -37.07
N ARG A 471 -2.73 -18.78 -38.21
CA ARG A 471 -3.30 -18.98 -39.55
C ARG A 471 -3.97 -20.35 -39.69
N GLN A 472 -3.32 -21.41 -39.21
CA GLN A 472 -3.88 -22.77 -39.22
C GLN A 472 -5.11 -22.89 -38.32
N LYS A 473 -5.10 -22.30 -37.11
CA LYS A 473 -6.26 -22.24 -36.22
C LYS A 473 -7.45 -21.53 -36.88
N LEU A 474 -7.25 -20.40 -37.56
CA LEU A 474 -8.31 -19.70 -38.30
C LEU A 474 -8.82 -20.49 -39.53
N ALA A 475 -7.97 -21.28 -40.18
CA ALA A 475 -8.37 -22.10 -41.33
C ALA A 475 -9.19 -23.35 -40.93
N VAL A 476 -9.02 -23.84 -39.70
CA VAL A 476 -9.76 -24.99 -39.13
C VAL A 476 -11.03 -24.55 -38.39
N ASP A 477 -10.93 -23.59 -37.48
CA ASP A 477 -12.01 -23.11 -36.62
C ASP A 477 -12.23 -21.58 -36.78
N PRO A 478 -12.80 -21.11 -37.91
CA PRO A 478 -12.90 -19.67 -38.20
C PRO A 478 -13.80 -18.89 -37.22
N ALA A 479 -14.78 -19.52 -36.55
CA ALA A 479 -15.58 -18.86 -35.52
C ALA A 479 -14.73 -18.33 -34.34
N ASP A 480 -13.62 -19.01 -34.02
CA ASP A 480 -12.72 -18.61 -32.94
C ASP A 480 -11.92 -17.33 -33.25
N ALA A 481 -12.09 -16.67 -34.40
CA ALA A 481 -11.21 -15.61 -34.88
C ALA A 481 -11.07 -14.36 -33.97
N ALA A 482 -12.09 -14.03 -33.17
CA ALA A 482 -12.00 -12.97 -32.17
C ALA A 482 -11.14 -13.40 -30.96
N ILE A 483 -11.27 -14.66 -30.54
CA ILE A 483 -10.50 -15.27 -29.44
C ILE A 483 -9.05 -15.45 -29.89
N ALA A 484 -8.81 -15.98 -31.09
CA ALA A 484 -7.49 -16.22 -31.64
C ALA A 484 -6.66 -14.92 -31.76
N ARG A 485 -7.24 -13.81 -32.25
CA ARG A 485 -6.57 -12.49 -32.27
C ARG A 485 -6.23 -12.02 -30.85
N SER A 486 -7.13 -12.21 -29.90
CA SER A 486 -6.92 -11.85 -28.49
C SER A 486 -5.78 -12.65 -27.85
N MET A 487 -5.69 -13.96 -28.14
CA MET A 487 -4.57 -14.82 -27.71
C MET A 487 -3.25 -14.41 -28.36
N LEU A 488 -3.27 -13.98 -29.62
CA LEU A 488 -2.08 -13.48 -30.33
C LEU A 488 -1.56 -12.16 -29.72
N MET A 489 -2.46 -11.20 -29.44
CA MET A 489 -2.12 -9.96 -28.73
C MET A 489 -1.59 -10.22 -27.31
N LEU A 490 -2.17 -11.21 -26.62
CA LEU A 490 -1.75 -11.62 -25.28
C LEU A 490 -0.32 -12.17 -25.28
N ILE A 491 0.02 -13.09 -26.21
CA ILE A 491 1.39 -13.58 -26.38
C ILE A 491 2.33 -12.42 -26.72
N ALA A 492 1.95 -11.54 -27.67
CA ALA A 492 2.76 -10.39 -28.06
C ALA A 492 3.15 -9.50 -26.87
N ARG A 493 2.19 -9.17 -25.99
CA ARG A 493 2.40 -8.33 -24.80
C ARG A 493 3.33 -8.93 -23.74
N THR A 494 3.68 -10.21 -23.82
CA THR A 494 4.59 -10.87 -22.86
C THR A 494 6.05 -10.98 -23.31
N SER A 495 6.34 -10.68 -24.58
CA SER A 495 7.73 -10.58 -25.05
C SER A 495 8.34 -9.21 -24.75
N THR A 496 9.64 -9.15 -24.47
CA THR A 496 10.40 -7.89 -24.35
C THR A 496 11.17 -7.53 -25.64
N ASP A 497 10.91 -8.22 -26.75
CA ASP A 497 11.51 -7.95 -28.06
C ASP A 497 10.51 -7.17 -28.93
N ASP A 498 10.80 -5.89 -29.18
CA ASP A 498 9.97 -4.98 -29.99
C ASP A 498 9.66 -5.55 -31.39
N SER A 499 10.59 -6.29 -31.99
CA SER A 499 10.42 -6.88 -33.33
C SER A 499 9.47 -8.08 -33.31
N TYR A 500 9.54 -8.88 -32.24
CA TYR A 500 8.62 -9.97 -31.96
C TYR A 500 7.21 -9.45 -31.66
N GLN A 501 7.10 -8.41 -30.82
CA GLN A 501 5.82 -7.74 -30.54
C GLN A 501 5.18 -7.23 -31.84
N ALA A 502 5.94 -6.48 -32.64
CA ALA A 502 5.43 -5.84 -33.86
C ALA A 502 4.89 -6.88 -34.87
N ALA A 503 5.61 -7.99 -35.08
CA ALA A 503 5.18 -9.05 -35.99
C ALA A 503 3.84 -9.69 -35.56
N LEU A 504 3.72 -10.08 -34.29
CA LEU A 504 2.48 -10.67 -33.75
C LEU A 504 1.31 -9.67 -33.73
N LEU A 505 1.58 -8.39 -33.42
CA LEU A 505 0.55 -7.35 -33.39
C LEU A 505 0.02 -7.02 -34.79
N MET A 506 0.87 -7.06 -35.84
CA MET A 506 0.42 -6.79 -37.21
C MET A 506 -0.56 -7.86 -37.75
N GLU A 507 -0.36 -9.14 -37.44
CA GLU A 507 -1.32 -10.21 -37.81
C GLU A 507 -2.54 -10.28 -36.87
N SER A 508 -2.52 -9.58 -35.74
CA SER A 508 -3.67 -9.49 -34.82
C SER A 508 -4.73 -8.44 -35.23
N ASP A 509 -4.48 -7.63 -36.26
CA ASP A 509 -5.43 -6.62 -36.76
C ASP A 509 -6.73 -7.28 -37.27
N SER A 510 -7.80 -6.49 -37.29
CA SER A 510 -8.98 -6.73 -38.12
C SER A 510 -8.61 -7.02 -39.59
N LYS A 511 -7.66 -6.26 -40.15
CA LYS A 511 -7.17 -6.34 -41.53
C LYS A 511 -6.09 -7.41 -41.69
N MET A 512 -6.52 -8.64 -41.95
CA MET A 512 -5.61 -9.76 -42.17
C MET A 512 -4.64 -9.55 -43.36
N SER A 513 -3.47 -10.19 -43.27
CA SER A 513 -2.49 -10.24 -44.37
C SER A 513 -3.00 -11.08 -45.55
N LEU A 514 -2.33 -10.94 -46.70
CA LEU A 514 -2.61 -11.74 -47.89
C LEU A 514 -2.42 -13.25 -47.62
N ASP A 515 -1.36 -13.61 -46.90
CA ASP A 515 -1.02 -15.01 -46.58
C ASP A 515 -2.01 -15.62 -45.57
N THR A 516 -2.43 -14.84 -44.56
CA THR A 516 -3.48 -15.24 -43.62
C THR A 516 -4.82 -15.43 -44.35
N ALA A 517 -5.21 -14.50 -45.23
CA ALA A 517 -6.43 -14.62 -46.03
C ALA A 517 -6.40 -15.82 -47.00
N ALA A 518 -5.27 -16.04 -47.68
CA ALA A 518 -5.08 -17.18 -48.57
C ALA A 518 -5.17 -18.52 -47.80
N THR A 519 -4.60 -18.58 -46.60
CA THR A 519 -4.64 -19.78 -45.74
C THR A 519 -6.05 -20.10 -45.26
N ILE A 520 -6.81 -19.09 -44.80
CA ILE A 520 -8.23 -19.23 -44.40
C ILE A 520 -9.10 -19.77 -45.55
N LEU A 521 -8.84 -19.33 -46.79
CA LEU A 521 -9.56 -19.77 -47.98
C LEU A 521 -9.00 -21.08 -48.59
N GLY A 522 -7.83 -21.57 -48.18
CA GLY A 522 -7.18 -22.76 -48.73
C GLY A 522 -6.54 -22.55 -50.11
N LEU A 523 -6.09 -21.32 -50.41
CA LEU A 523 -5.52 -20.92 -51.68
C LEU A 523 -3.99 -21.02 -51.67
N ASN A 524 -3.43 -22.04 -52.34
CA ASN A 524 -2.02 -22.41 -52.24
C ASN A 524 -1.00 -21.51 -53.00
N VAL A 525 -1.43 -20.48 -53.73
CA VAL A 525 -0.56 -19.59 -54.54
C VAL A 525 -1.19 -18.20 -54.63
N ILE A 526 -0.39 -17.13 -54.65
CA ILE A 526 -0.85 -15.73 -54.76
C ILE A 526 -1.58 -15.43 -56.10
N ASP A 527 -1.36 -16.22 -57.15
CA ASP A 527 -1.88 -16.02 -58.52
C ASP A 527 -3.15 -16.86 -58.83
N VAL A 528 -4.10 -16.97 -57.87
CA VAL A 528 -5.37 -17.67 -58.12
C VAL A 528 -6.30 -16.83 -59.02
N PRO A 529 -6.86 -17.39 -60.11
CA PRO A 529 -7.90 -16.71 -60.89
C PRO A 529 -9.08 -16.29 -60.02
N TRP A 530 -9.50 -15.02 -60.11
CA TRP A 530 -10.56 -14.42 -59.28
C TRP A 530 -11.85 -15.27 -59.18
N GLN A 531 -12.17 -16.01 -60.23
CA GLN A 531 -13.30 -16.94 -60.31
C GLN A 531 -13.15 -18.12 -59.35
N HIS A 532 -11.98 -18.75 -59.30
CA HIS A 532 -11.68 -19.88 -58.41
C HIS A 532 -11.62 -19.42 -56.95
N ALA A 533 -11.10 -18.21 -56.67
CA ALA A 533 -11.14 -17.64 -55.33
C ALA A 533 -12.59 -17.44 -54.85
N ALA A 534 -13.43 -16.76 -55.64
CA ALA A 534 -14.84 -16.55 -55.33
C ALA A 534 -15.65 -17.86 -55.22
N GLU A 535 -15.40 -18.83 -56.10
CA GLU A 535 -16.03 -20.16 -56.06
C GLU A 535 -15.56 -20.97 -54.83
N THR A 536 -14.30 -20.83 -54.41
CA THR A 536 -13.80 -21.47 -53.17
C THR A 536 -14.42 -20.86 -51.92
N THR A 537 -14.50 -19.53 -51.83
CA THR A 537 -15.21 -18.84 -50.73
C THR A 537 -16.68 -19.22 -50.71
N LYS A 538 -17.35 -19.26 -51.88
CA LYS A 538 -18.76 -19.69 -51.95
C LYS A 538 -18.94 -21.12 -51.45
N ASN A 539 -18.12 -22.08 -51.90
CA ASN A 539 -18.19 -23.46 -51.43
C ASN A 539 -17.91 -23.58 -49.92
N LYS A 540 -17.15 -22.65 -49.31
CA LYS A 540 -16.96 -22.55 -47.86
C LYS A 540 -18.19 -21.97 -47.15
N LEU A 541 -18.82 -20.94 -47.72
CA LEU A 541 -20.08 -20.33 -47.26
C LEU A 541 -21.24 -21.35 -47.28
N ASP A 542 -21.43 -22.04 -48.41
CA ASP A 542 -22.46 -23.09 -48.61
C ASP A 542 -22.30 -24.28 -47.63
N ASN A 543 -21.20 -24.35 -46.86
CA ASN A 543 -20.90 -25.37 -45.85
C ASN A 543 -20.64 -24.80 -44.44
N SER A 544 -20.87 -23.50 -44.20
CA SER A 544 -20.68 -22.88 -42.88
C SER A 544 -21.74 -23.34 -41.86
N ARG A 545 -21.44 -23.17 -40.57
CA ARG A 545 -22.27 -23.60 -39.44
C ARG A 545 -22.81 -22.44 -38.60
N GLY A 546 -22.26 -21.23 -38.78
CA GLY A 546 -22.66 -20.04 -38.05
C GLY A 546 -22.19 -18.74 -38.73
N PRO A 547 -22.79 -17.59 -38.36
CA PRO A 547 -22.52 -16.31 -39.03
C PRO A 547 -21.07 -15.84 -38.87
N GLU A 548 -20.44 -16.14 -37.73
CA GLU A 548 -19.05 -15.80 -37.42
C GLU A 548 -18.05 -16.47 -38.40
N GLU A 549 -18.34 -17.70 -38.83
CA GLU A 549 -17.54 -18.40 -39.84
C GLU A 549 -17.71 -17.77 -41.24
N SER A 550 -18.95 -17.45 -41.62
CA SER A 550 -19.25 -16.80 -42.90
C SER A 550 -18.58 -15.42 -42.99
N GLU A 551 -18.64 -14.60 -41.93
CA GLU A 551 -18.01 -13.27 -41.90
C GLU A 551 -16.49 -13.37 -42.11
N VAL A 552 -15.80 -14.28 -41.43
CA VAL A 552 -14.35 -14.50 -41.57
C VAL A 552 -13.98 -14.95 -43.00
N TYR A 553 -14.78 -15.80 -43.65
CA TYR A 553 -14.56 -16.19 -45.05
C TYR A 553 -14.80 -15.04 -46.05
N LEU A 554 -15.75 -14.15 -45.77
CA LEU A 554 -16.07 -12.99 -46.60
C LEU A 554 -15.05 -11.85 -46.41
N ASP A 555 -14.50 -11.71 -45.20
CA ASP A 555 -13.39 -10.80 -44.87
C ASP A 555 -12.09 -11.26 -45.52
N ALA A 556 -11.80 -12.56 -45.52
CA ALA A 556 -10.66 -13.11 -46.25
C ALA A 556 -10.76 -12.86 -47.77
N LEU A 557 -11.97 -12.92 -48.33
CA LEU A 557 -12.16 -12.63 -49.76
C LEU A 557 -11.97 -11.15 -50.09
N ASP A 558 -12.42 -10.21 -49.24
CA ASP A 558 -12.15 -8.77 -49.47
C ASP A 558 -10.68 -8.41 -49.18
N ALA A 559 -10.01 -9.06 -48.22
CA ALA A 559 -8.57 -8.91 -48.00
C ALA A 559 -7.76 -9.34 -49.23
N VAL A 560 -8.07 -10.50 -49.83
CA VAL A 560 -7.48 -10.93 -51.11
C VAL A 560 -7.82 -9.93 -52.22
N ALA A 561 -9.06 -9.42 -52.29
CA ALA A 561 -9.46 -8.43 -53.30
C ALA A 561 -8.69 -7.10 -53.19
N VAL A 562 -8.42 -6.63 -51.97
CA VAL A 562 -7.66 -5.40 -51.70
C VAL A 562 -6.17 -5.58 -51.98
N HIS A 563 -5.56 -6.66 -51.49
CA HIS A 563 -4.12 -6.92 -51.70
C HIS A 563 -3.77 -7.26 -53.17
N THR A 564 -4.73 -7.72 -53.96
CA THR A 564 -4.56 -7.99 -55.42
C THR A 564 -5.09 -6.88 -56.33
N ASP A 565 -5.58 -5.76 -55.78
CA ASP A 565 -6.29 -4.65 -56.47
C ASP A 565 -7.36 -5.14 -57.49
N SER A 566 -8.02 -6.24 -57.15
CA SER A 566 -8.86 -6.99 -58.08
C SER A 566 -10.32 -6.58 -57.93
N LEU A 567 -10.71 -5.55 -58.68
CA LEU A 567 -12.09 -5.02 -58.72
C LEU A 567 -13.16 -6.09 -58.93
N LYS A 568 -12.86 -7.18 -59.66
CA LYS A 568 -13.79 -8.31 -59.88
C LYS A 568 -13.95 -9.21 -58.66
N LEU A 569 -12.85 -9.43 -57.92
CA LEU A 569 -12.86 -10.13 -56.64
C LEU A 569 -13.65 -9.30 -55.60
N LYS A 570 -13.49 -7.98 -55.60
CA LYS A 570 -14.25 -7.06 -54.73
C LYS A 570 -15.75 -7.03 -55.06
N GLN A 571 -16.10 -7.09 -56.35
CA GLN A 571 -17.49 -7.27 -56.80
C GLN A 571 -18.04 -8.64 -56.34
N ALA A 572 -17.30 -9.73 -56.54
CA ALA A 572 -17.72 -11.06 -56.11
C ALA A 572 -17.89 -11.17 -54.58
N ALA A 573 -17.02 -10.54 -53.78
CA ALA A 573 -17.16 -10.46 -52.33
C ALA A 573 -18.44 -9.70 -51.92
N LEU A 574 -18.77 -8.62 -52.62
CA LEU A 574 -20.00 -7.86 -52.41
C LEU A 574 -21.25 -8.68 -52.77
N GLU A 575 -21.23 -9.40 -53.89
CA GLU A 575 -22.32 -10.29 -54.34
C GLU A 575 -22.53 -11.49 -53.39
N LEU A 576 -21.46 -12.05 -52.82
CA LEU A 576 -21.55 -13.11 -51.81
C LEU A 576 -22.09 -12.57 -50.47
N ARG A 577 -21.65 -11.40 -49.99
CA ARG A 577 -22.24 -10.73 -48.82
C ARG A 577 -23.73 -10.38 -49.01
N GLN A 578 -24.21 -10.25 -50.25
CA GLN A 578 -25.63 -10.01 -50.56
C GLN A 578 -26.47 -11.28 -50.70
N THR A 579 -25.86 -12.46 -50.87
CA THR A 579 -26.59 -13.72 -51.12
C THR A 579 -26.71 -14.64 -49.90
N ASP A 580 -25.86 -14.50 -48.87
CA ASP A 580 -25.83 -15.36 -47.67
C ASP A 580 -26.88 -15.03 -46.58
N GLY A 581 -27.88 -14.19 -46.92
CA GLY A 581 -29.13 -14.07 -46.16
C GLY A 581 -29.09 -13.38 -44.79
N HIS A 582 -27.93 -12.94 -44.28
CA HIS A 582 -27.83 -12.17 -43.03
C HIS A 582 -27.35 -10.73 -43.25
N PRO A 583 -28.04 -9.71 -42.72
CA PRO A 583 -27.67 -8.31 -42.90
C PRO A 583 -26.77 -7.80 -41.77
N HIS A 584 -25.52 -7.44 -42.06
CA HIS A 584 -24.81 -6.28 -41.45
C HIS A 584 -23.45 -5.99 -42.12
N ALA A 585 -23.46 -5.33 -43.28
CA ALA A 585 -22.25 -4.67 -43.83
C ALA A 585 -22.55 -3.39 -44.66
N SER A 586 -23.80 -2.89 -44.61
CA SER A 586 -24.23 -1.59 -45.14
C SER A 586 -25.62 -1.28 -44.61
N ALA A 587 -25.71 -0.44 -43.57
CA ALA A 587 -26.97 0.08 -43.06
C ALA A 587 -27.52 1.18 -43.98
N ILE A 588 -27.87 0.81 -45.22
CA ILE A 588 -28.60 1.65 -46.18
C ILE A 588 -29.77 0.81 -46.70
N GLY A 589 -30.91 0.86 -46.01
CA GLY A 589 -32.18 0.31 -46.53
C GLY A 589 -32.91 -0.76 -45.72
N GLN A 590 -32.43 -1.18 -44.55
CA GLN A 590 -33.36 -1.80 -43.59
C GLN A 590 -34.23 -0.71 -42.94
N PRO A 591 -35.54 -0.93 -42.78
CA PRO A 591 -36.39 0.01 -42.05
C PRO A 591 -36.01 -0.02 -40.57
N VAL A 592 -35.40 1.07 -40.09
CA VAL A 592 -35.10 1.25 -38.66
C VAL A 592 -36.43 1.26 -37.88
N ASP A 593 -36.51 0.48 -36.81
CA ASP A 593 -37.68 0.52 -35.94
C ASP A 593 -37.66 1.81 -35.10
N LEU A 594 -38.38 2.82 -35.61
CA LEU A 594 -38.51 4.12 -34.96
C LEU A 594 -39.30 4.08 -33.63
N ALA A 595 -39.85 2.92 -33.23
CA ALA A 595 -40.38 2.74 -31.88
C ALA A 595 -39.28 2.46 -30.83
N LEU A 596 -38.13 1.90 -31.24
CA LEU A 596 -36.99 1.69 -30.35
C LEU A 596 -36.14 2.98 -30.22
N PRO A 597 -35.56 3.29 -29.05
CA PRO A 597 -34.59 4.37 -28.88
C PRO A 597 -33.36 4.26 -29.80
N VAL A 598 -32.55 5.33 -29.85
CA VAL A 598 -31.30 5.39 -30.63
C VAL A 598 -30.14 4.83 -29.79
N GLY A 599 -29.35 3.88 -30.32
CA GLY A 599 -28.12 3.38 -29.70
C GLY A 599 -26.92 4.33 -29.81
N LEU A 600 -25.78 3.98 -29.18
CA LEU A 600 -24.51 4.72 -29.28
C LEU A 600 -23.37 3.84 -29.83
N HIS A 601 -22.79 4.22 -30.97
CA HIS A 601 -21.57 3.60 -31.48
C HIS A 601 -20.39 3.87 -30.53
N ASN A 602 -19.75 2.78 -30.08
CA ASN A 602 -18.54 2.82 -29.25
C ASN A 602 -17.36 3.46 -30.00
N ILE A 603 -16.48 4.15 -29.26
CA ILE A 603 -15.28 4.81 -29.77
C ILE A 603 -14.10 4.30 -28.94
N GLY A 604 -13.44 3.25 -29.42
CA GLY A 604 -12.41 2.56 -28.64
C GLY A 604 -13.05 1.74 -27.52
N ASN A 605 -12.81 2.12 -26.28
CA ASN A 605 -13.25 1.41 -25.07
C ASN A 605 -14.28 2.21 -24.24
N THR A 606 -15.11 3.03 -24.88
CA THR A 606 -15.99 4.03 -24.24
C THR A 606 -17.39 3.50 -23.87
N CYS A 607 -17.58 2.19 -23.74
CA CYS A 607 -18.85 1.57 -23.34
C CYS A 607 -19.33 1.99 -21.93
N TYR A 608 -18.41 2.30 -21.02
CA TYR A 608 -18.71 2.88 -19.71
C TYR A 608 -19.42 4.25 -19.85
N LEU A 609 -18.92 5.08 -20.75
CA LEU A 609 -19.44 6.42 -21.03
C LEU A 609 -20.77 6.33 -21.79
N ASN A 610 -20.88 5.46 -22.80
CA ASN A 610 -22.13 5.23 -23.52
C ASN A 610 -23.28 4.80 -22.59
N SER A 611 -22.99 3.88 -21.66
CA SER A 611 -23.96 3.42 -20.64
C SER A 611 -24.45 4.57 -19.74
N LEU A 612 -23.53 5.44 -19.30
CA LEU A 612 -23.86 6.63 -18.51
C LEU A 612 -24.63 7.68 -19.32
N LEU A 613 -24.26 7.94 -20.57
CA LEU A 613 -24.91 8.92 -21.43
C LEU A 613 -26.37 8.53 -21.75
N GLN A 614 -26.62 7.26 -22.05
CA GLN A 614 -27.98 6.73 -22.23
C GLN A 614 -28.81 6.86 -20.95
N TYR A 615 -28.25 6.46 -19.80
CA TYR A 615 -28.92 6.63 -18.51
C TYR A 615 -29.25 8.11 -18.22
N LEU A 616 -28.27 9.03 -18.35
CA LEU A 616 -28.45 10.45 -18.05
C LEU A 616 -29.50 11.12 -18.96
N PHE A 617 -29.63 10.68 -20.20
CA PHE A 617 -30.65 11.16 -21.14
C PHE A 617 -32.08 10.81 -20.68
N THR A 618 -32.25 9.79 -19.83
CA THR A 618 -33.54 9.43 -19.20
C THR A 618 -33.86 10.20 -17.91
N VAL A 619 -32.94 11.03 -17.40
CA VAL A 619 -33.15 11.86 -16.21
C VAL A 619 -33.60 13.26 -16.61
N LYS A 620 -34.87 13.58 -16.37
CA LYS A 620 -35.52 14.83 -16.79
C LYS A 620 -34.75 16.09 -16.35
N PRO A 621 -34.40 16.29 -15.06
CA PRO A 621 -33.60 17.44 -14.65
C PRO A 621 -32.28 17.63 -15.41
N ILE A 622 -31.58 16.55 -15.78
CA ILE A 622 -30.32 16.64 -16.52
C ILE A 622 -30.57 16.92 -18.00
N ARG A 623 -31.51 16.22 -18.62
CA ARG A 623 -31.91 16.46 -20.02
C ARG A 623 -32.42 17.89 -20.21
N ASP A 624 -33.19 18.41 -19.27
CA ASP A 624 -33.77 19.76 -19.34
C ASP A 624 -32.70 20.84 -19.16
N ILE A 625 -31.75 20.67 -18.22
CA ILE A 625 -30.58 21.57 -18.10
C ILE A 625 -29.75 21.56 -19.39
N VAL A 626 -29.49 20.38 -19.96
CA VAL A 626 -28.64 20.23 -21.14
C VAL A 626 -29.30 20.79 -22.41
N LEU A 627 -30.58 20.49 -22.66
CA LEU A 627 -31.27 20.95 -23.86
C LEU A 627 -31.59 22.45 -23.81
N ASN A 628 -31.87 22.99 -22.61
CA ASN A 628 -32.22 24.40 -22.38
C ASN A 628 -31.04 25.20 -21.77
N TYR A 629 -29.80 24.77 -22.02
CA TYR A 629 -28.59 25.22 -21.32
C TYR A 629 -28.44 26.75 -21.19
N GLU A 630 -28.73 27.52 -22.24
CA GLU A 630 -28.56 28.98 -22.27
C GLU A 630 -29.33 29.74 -21.16
N TYR A 631 -30.42 29.17 -20.61
CA TYR A 631 -31.12 29.76 -19.45
C TYR A 631 -30.41 29.54 -18.11
N SER A 632 -29.59 28.48 -18.01
CA SER A 632 -28.88 28.05 -16.80
C SER A 632 -27.37 28.35 -16.82
N ARG A 633 -26.83 28.62 -18.01
CA ARG A 633 -25.41 28.81 -18.33
C ARG A 633 -24.72 29.87 -17.46
N LEU A 634 -23.55 29.53 -16.92
CA LEU A 634 -22.65 30.47 -16.25
C LEU A 634 -22.05 31.46 -17.25
N ASP A 635 -21.86 32.72 -16.86
CA ASP A 635 -21.18 33.70 -17.72
C ASP A 635 -19.67 33.61 -17.50
N LEU A 636 -18.88 33.60 -18.58
CA LEU A 636 -17.41 33.49 -18.50
C LEU A 636 -16.72 34.84 -18.18
N THR A 637 -17.35 35.66 -17.32
CA THR A 637 -16.70 36.85 -16.76
C THR A 637 -15.94 36.46 -15.50
N ASP A 638 -14.81 37.12 -15.23
CA ASP A 638 -13.94 36.75 -14.11
C ASP A 638 -14.65 36.94 -12.76
N GLU A 639 -15.58 37.89 -12.64
CA GLU A 639 -16.43 38.08 -11.45
C GLU A 639 -17.42 36.92 -11.27
N SER A 640 -18.01 36.41 -12.36
CA SER A 640 -18.97 35.30 -12.32
C SER A 640 -18.29 33.97 -11.98
N ILE A 641 -17.05 33.80 -12.43
CA ILE A 641 -16.20 32.64 -12.12
C ILE A 641 -15.74 32.72 -10.65
N GLN A 642 -15.23 33.86 -10.19
CA GLN A 642 -14.82 34.05 -8.79
C GLN A 642 -15.99 33.96 -7.78
N ALA A 643 -17.21 34.30 -8.21
CA ALA A 643 -18.42 34.14 -7.40
C ALA A 643 -18.96 32.70 -7.39
N ARG A 644 -18.44 31.78 -8.21
CA ARG A 644 -18.93 30.40 -8.31
C ARG A 644 -18.17 29.48 -7.36
N LEU A 645 -18.92 28.85 -6.46
CA LEU A 645 -18.42 27.89 -5.47
C LEU A 645 -19.08 26.53 -5.70
N LEU A 646 -18.29 25.51 -5.97
CA LEU A 646 -18.76 24.19 -6.38
C LEU A 646 -18.93 23.24 -5.19
N GLY A 647 -20.11 22.63 -5.11
CA GLY A 647 -20.46 21.60 -4.15
C GLY A 647 -20.47 22.05 -2.68
N TRP A 648 -20.68 21.10 -1.77
CA TRP A 648 -20.70 21.35 -0.33
C TRP A 648 -19.37 21.94 0.19
N ASN A 649 -18.24 21.51 -0.39
CA ASN A 649 -16.89 21.93 -0.01
C ASN A 649 -16.53 23.35 -0.48
N LYS A 650 -17.38 24.01 -1.29
CA LYS A 650 -17.16 25.36 -1.82
C LYS A 650 -15.83 25.52 -2.57
N MET A 651 -15.52 24.59 -3.48
CA MET A 651 -14.33 24.75 -4.33
C MET A 651 -14.48 25.95 -5.25
N ASN A 652 -13.45 26.78 -5.37
CA ASN A 652 -13.41 27.85 -6.36
C ASN A 652 -13.32 27.24 -7.77
N LEU A 653 -14.07 27.78 -8.72
CA LEU A 653 -14.00 27.36 -10.13
C LEU A 653 -12.84 28.07 -10.85
N GLU A 654 -12.01 27.33 -11.59
CA GLU A 654 -11.02 27.95 -12.47
C GLU A 654 -11.59 28.32 -13.86
N ARG A 655 -11.06 29.37 -14.49
CA ARG A 655 -11.49 29.81 -15.82
C ARG A 655 -11.28 28.73 -16.90
N GLY A 656 -10.18 27.98 -16.83
CA GLY A 656 -9.92 26.88 -17.75
C GLY A 656 -10.95 25.77 -17.64
N GLU A 657 -11.28 25.35 -16.41
CA GLU A 657 -12.34 24.37 -16.16
C GLU A 657 -13.71 24.86 -16.61
N ALA A 658 -14.03 26.13 -16.37
CA ALA A 658 -15.30 26.73 -16.79
C ALA A 658 -15.48 26.62 -18.31
N VAL A 659 -14.42 26.87 -19.09
CA VAL A 659 -14.41 26.72 -20.55
C VAL A 659 -14.60 25.25 -20.98
N VAL A 660 -13.90 24.29 -20.34
CA VAL A 660 -14.10 22.85 -20.61
C VAL A 660 -15.53 22.42 -20.26
N ALA A 661 -16.09 22.92 -19.17
CA ALA A 661 -17.44 22.65 -18.72
C ALA A 661 -18.51 23.16 -19.72
N GLN A 662 -18.36 24.37 -20.26
CA GLN A 662 -19.29 24.87 -21.29
C GLN A 662 -19.21 24.03 -22.58
N ALA A 663 -17.99 23.68 -23.01
CA ALA A 663 -17.78 22.83 -24.17
C ALA A 663 -18.42 21.44 -23.98
N PHE A 664 -18.24 20.82 -22.81
CA PHE A 664 -18.87 19.54 -22.45
C PHE A 664 -20.40 19.59 -22.60
N VAL A 665 -21.07 20.60 -22.03
CA VAL A 665 -22.54 20.69 -22.10
C VAL A 665 -23.05 20.97 -23.51
N GLN A 666 -22.31 21.73 -24.33
CA GLN A 666 -22.65 21.97 -25.73
C GLN A 666 -22.56 20.70 -26.59
N GLU A 667 -21.51 19.89 -26.40
CA GLU A 667 -21.36 18.58 -27.04
C GLU A 667 -22.46 17.61 -26.59
N LEU A 668 -22.76 17.59 -25.28
CA LEU A 668 -23.81 16.74 -24.69
C LEU A 668 -25.21 17.12 -25.20
N ALA A 669 -25.50 18.41 -25.33
CA ALA A 669 -26.75 18.91 -25.91
C ALA A 669 -26.89 18.55 -27.39
N THR A 670 -25.78 18.52 -28.13
CA THR A 670 -25.74 18.07 -29.52
C THR A 670 -26.05 16.57 -29.60
N LEU A 671 -25.44 15.76 -28.73
CA LEU A 671 -25.75 14.32 -28.64
C LEU A 671 -27.21 14.05 -28.25
N PHE A 672 -27.74 14.73 -27.25
CA PHE A 672 -29.13 14.56 -26.80
C PHE A 672 -30.14 14.94 -27.90
N ARG A 673 -29.89 16.00 -28.68
CA ARG A 673 -30.72 16.33 -29.87
C ARG A 673 -30.65 15.23 -30.92
N ASN A 674 -29.46 14.71 -31.22
CA ASN A 674 -29.28 13.60 -32.17
C ASN A 674 -30.03 12.31 -31.71
N LEU A 675 -30.05 12.01 -30.40
CA LEU A 675 -30.81 10.90 -29.84
C LEU A 675 -32.34 11.11 -29.93
N GLN A 676 -32.83 12.35 -30.00
CA GLN A 676 -34.25 12.66 -30.22
C GLN A 676 -34.66 12.57 -31.70
N SER A 677 -33.81 13.01 -32.63
CA SER A 677 -34.20 13.24 -34.04
C SER A 677 -33.61 12.27 -35.06
N SER A 678 -32.70 11.36 -34.67
CA SER A 678 -32.05 10.46 -35.64
C SER A 678 -32.99 9.37 -36.16
N ASP A 679 -32.94 9.17 -37.47
CA ASP A 679 -33.55 8.07 -38.22
C ASP A 679 -32.71 6.78 -38.19
N GLN A 680 -31.46 6.84 -37.73
CA GLN A 680 -30.52 5.70 -37.71
C GLN A 680 -30.73 4.81 -36.48
N ALA A 681 -30.36 3.52 -36.57
CA ALA A 681 -30.44 2.61 -35.43
C ALA A 681 -29.62 3.09 -34.22
N ALA A 682 -28.42 3.62 -34.49
CA ALA A 682 -27.53 4.23 -33.50
C ALA A 682 -26.91 5.54 -34.03
N THR A 683 -26.45 6.39 -33.11
CA THR A 683 -25.67 7.59 -33.40
C THR A 683 -24.29 7.49 -32.74
N ARG A 684 -23.40 8.46 -32.94
CA ARG A 684 -22.03 8.42 -32.43
C ARG A 684 -21.72 9.67 -31.58
N PRO A 685 -21.21 9.51 -30.34
CA PRO A 685 -20.68 10.63 -29.56
C PRO A 685 -19.53 11.36 -30.27
N SER A 686 -19.28 12.63 -29.94
CA SER A 686 -18.07 13.31 -30.42
C SER A 686 -16.85 12.88 -29.60
N GLN A 687 -15.66 12.88 -30.22
CA GLN A 687 -14.41 12.66 -29.47
C GLN A 687 -14.18 13.78 -28.44
N ARG A 688 -14.63 15.00 -28.75
CA ARG A 688 -14.54 16.18 -27.88
C ARG A 688 -15.39 16.02 -26.61
N LEU A 689 -16.56 15.38 -26.69
CA LEU A 689 -17.37 15.00 -25.53
C LEU A 689 -16.61 14.05 -24.60
N ALA A 690 -16.00 12.99 -25.14
CA ALA A 690 -15.23 12.02 -24.36
C ALA A 690 -14.00 12.68 -23.71
N ASN A 691 -13.21 13.44 -24.47
CA ASN A 691 -12.04 14.16 -23.96
C ASN A 691 -12.39 15.11 -22.80
N ALA A 692 -13.51 15.82 -22.88
CA ALA A 692 -13.92 16.79 -21.84
C ALA A 692 -14.36 16.14 -20.50
N VAL A 693 -14.71 14.85 -20.50
CA VAL A 693 -15.02 14.07 -19.27
C VAL A 693 -13.75 13.48 -18.65
N LEU A 694 -12.76 13.13 -19.48
CA LEU A 694 -11.54 12.43 -19.09
C LEU A 694 -10.38 13.35 -18.72
N LEU A 695 -10.50 14.66 -18.98
CA LEU A 695 -9.54 15.64 -18.47
C LEU A 695 -9.71 15.83 -16.94
N PRO A 696 -8.63 15.76 -16.14
CA PRO A 696 -8.70 15.98 -14.69
C PRO A 696 -9.06 17.43 -14.33
N HIS A 697 -9.39 17.65 -13.05
CA HIS A 697 -9.87 18.95 -12.53
C HIS A 697 -8.76 19.95 -12.21
N THR A 698 -7.51 19.61 -12.48
CA THR A 698 -6.36 20.53 -12.41
C THR A 698 -5.69 20.59 -13.77
N LEU A 699 -5.93 21.68 -14.50
CA LEU A 699 -5.13 22.01 -15.68
C LEU A 699 -3.73 22.45 -15.20
N PRO A 700 -2.63 21.95 -15.77
CA PRO A 700 -1.29 22.41 -15.39
C PRO A 700 -1.16 23.92 -15.62
N ASP A 701 -0.71 24.65 -14.59
CA ASP A 701 -0.62 26.12 -14.63
C ASP A 701 0.23 26.60 -15.80
N SER A 702 -0.12 27.78 -16.32
CA SER A 702 0.32 28.30 -17.60
C SER A 702 1.84 28.35 -17.70
N GLN A 703 2.39 27.60 -18.67
CA GLN A 703 3.77 27.76 -19.11
C GLN A 703 4.01 29.24 -19.48
N LYS A 704 4.74 29.96 -18.63
CA LYS A 704 5.28 31.27 -18.97
C LYS A 704 6.20 31.09 -20.17
N GLN A 705 5.80 31.64 -21.31
CA GLN A 705 6.62 31.59 -22.53
C GLN A 705 8.00 32.19 -22.23
N PRO A 706 9.10 31.56 -22.69
CA PRO A 706 10.40 32.20 -22.69
C PRO A 706 10.36 33.52 -23.46
N PRO A 707 11.14 34.54 -23.06
CA PRO A 707 11.37 35.71 -23.91
C PRO A 707 11.94 35.26 -25.26
N ALA A 708 11.45 35.83 -26.37
CA ALA A 708 11.95 35.49 -27.69
C ALA A 708 13.41 35.94 -27.85
N GLU A 709 14.31 34.98 -28.09
CA GLU A 709 15.73 35.29 -28.36
C GLU A 709 15.93 35.90 -29.75
N GLN A 710 16.79 36.91 -29.84
CA GLN A 710 17.44 37.34 -31.08
C GLN A 710 18.96 37.48 -30.86
N PRO A 711 19.77 37.29 -31.90
CA PRO A 711 21.01 36.53 -31.76
C PRO A 711 22.21 37.36 -31.27
N ALA A 712 22.99 36.79 -30.36
CA ALA A 712 24.25 37.34 -29.87
C ALA A 712 25.46 36.74 -30.62
N THR A 713 26.15 37.58 -31.41
CA THR A 713 27.40 37.22 -32.09
C THR A 713 28.56 37.08 -31.08
N ALA A 714 29.51 36.19 -31.35
CA ALA A 714 30.54 35.76 -30.38
C ALA A 714 31.81 36.66 -30.29
N LEU A 715 32.66 36.32 -29.30
CA LEU A 715 34.11 36.59 -29.14
C LEU A 715 34.60 37.78 -28.26
N GLN A 716 34.82 37.45 -26.98
CA GLN A 716 36.04 37.65 -26.17
C GLN A 716 36.49 39.06 -25.65
N PRO A 717 37.34 39.12 -24.58
CA PRO A 717 37.54 40.31 -23.75
C PRO A 717 38.99 40.89 -23.66
N PRO A 718 39.14 42.15 -23.20
CA PRO A 718 40.38 42.70 -22.63
C PRO A 718 40.24 43.12 -21.13
N PRO A 719 41.32 43.56 -20.40
CA PRO A 719 41.47 43.30 -18.96
C PRO A 719 41.42 44.50 -17.96
N LEU A 720 41.54 44.16 -16.67
CA LEU A 720 41.47 45.01 -15.45
C LEU A 720 42.75 45.83 -15.13
N PRO A 721 42.64 46.82 -14.21
CA PRO A 721 43.60 46.85 -13.09
C PRO A 721 43.07 47.26 -11.68
N ALA A 722 43.60 46.56 -10.66
CA ALA A 722 43.92 47.01 -9.28
C ALA A 722 42.86 47.50 -8.25
N ARG A 723 42.58 46.63 -7.25
CA ARG A 723 42.67 46.78 -5.75
C ARG A 723 42.33 48.13 -5.04
N PRO A 724 41.82 48.13 -3.77
CA PRO A 724 42.19 47.19 -2.70
C PRO A 724 41.10 46.73 -1.70
N SER A 725 41.52 45.92 -0.72
CA SER A 725 40.85 45.62 0.58
C SER A 725 41.69 46.29 1.73
N PRO A 726 41.41 46.19 3.06
CA PRO A 726 40.42 45.36 3.78
C PRO A 726 39.75 46.02 5.04
N ALA A 727 39.07 45.18 5.84
CA ALA A 727 39.03 45.15 7.32
C ALA A 727 37.94 45.85 8.18
N LEU A 728 37.68 45.17 9.31
CA LEU A 728 37.03 45.55 10.58
C LEU A 728 37.77 46.73 11.29
N PRO A 729 37.23 47.44 12.34
CA PRO A 729 36.45 46.85 13.45
C PRO A 729 35.43 47.76 14.21
N SER A 730 34.95 47.25 15.36
CA SER A 730 34.64 47.94 16.64
C SER A 730 33.24 48.56 16.93
N LYS A 731 32.67 48.08 18.05
CA LYS A 731 31.78 48.78 19.04
C LYS A 731 32.56 49.95 19.71
N PRO A 732 31.98 50.92 20.50
CA PRO A 732 30.90 50.73 21.48
C PRO A 732 29.98 51.97 21.80
N LEU A 733 29.23 51.85 22.92
CA LEU A 733 28.53 52.89 23.74
C LEU A 733 27.15 53.36 23.21
N GLN A 734 26.07 53.17 23.99
CA GLN A 734 25.44 54.06 25.01
C GLN A 734 24.69 55.26 24.41
N ASP A 735 23.58 55.76 24.95
CA ASP A 735 22.56 55.32 25.95
C ASP A 735 21.38 56.33 25.81
N VAL A 736 20.36 56.27 26.69
CA VAL A 736 19.38 57.35 26.98
C VAL A 736 18.27 57.59 25.92
N ASP A 737 16.97 57.71 26.25
CA ASP A 737 16.18 57.14 27.37
C ASP A 737 14.65 57.31 27.11
N MET A 738 13.84 56.67 27.94
CA MET A 738 12.51 57.10 28.44
C MET A 738 11.27 57.33 27.51
N ALA A 739 10.22 56.57 27.86
CA ALA A 739 8.84 57.03 28.16
C ALA A 739 7.82 57.33 27.01
N SER A 740 6.49 57.17 27.20
CA SER A 740 5.71 56.43 28.24
C SER A 740 4.19 56.41 27.93
N CYS A 741 3.54 55.24 28.11
CA CYS A 741 2.15 54.93 28.52
C CYS A 741 0.90 55.70 27.99
N GLY A 742 -0.21 54.98 27.75
CA GLY A 742 -1.59 55.52 27.62
C GLY A 742 -2.51 54.73 26.66
N VAL A 743 -3.10 53.57 27.00
CA VAL A 743 -4.30 53.32 27.86
C VAL A 743 -5.66 53.25 27.11
N VAL A 744 -6.15 52.01 26.94
CA VAL A 744 -7.56 51.51 27.00
C VAL A 744 -8.66 52.06 26.07
N SER A 745 -9.26 51.16 25.26
CA SER A 745 -10.73 50.93 25.15
C SER A 745 -11.08 49.62 24.40
N VAL A 746 -12.29 49.10 24.66
CA VAL A 746 -12.91 47.78 24.30
C VAL A 746 -14.46 47.99 24.40
N PRO A 747 -15.41 47.31 23.69
CA PRO A 747 -15.38 46.06 22.88
C PRO A 747 -16.01 46.17 21.45
N GLU A 748 -16.49 45.02 20.93
CA GLU A 748 -17.35 44.74 19.75
C GLU A 748 -16.68 44.58 18.37
N SER A 749 -17.05 43.60 17.51
CA SER A 749 -17.58 42.24 17.75
C SER A 749 -17.50 41.38 16.47
N MET A 750 -17.04 40.12 16.60
CA MET A 750 -17.27 38.95 15.72
C MET A 750 -17.28 39.10 14.18
N ASP A 751 -16.44 38.31 13.52
CA ASP A 751 -16.97 37.29 12.60
C ASP A 751 -16.03 36.06 12.55
N ALA A 752 -16.51 34.89 12.11
CA ALA A 752 -15.83 33.61 12.32
C ALA A 752 -15.51 32.83 11.03
N GLY A 753 -14.24 32.48 10.83
CA GLY A 753 -13.78 31.53 9.80
C GLY A 753 -13.58 30.13 10.40
N SER A 754 -14.34 29.15 9.93
CA SER A 754 -14.30 27.77 10.42
C SER A 754 -13.68 26.82 9.40
N ASN A 755 -12.56 26.18 9.74
CA ASN A 755 -12.06 24.98 9.04
C ASN A 755 -12.30 23.75 9.93
N SER A 756 -12.98 22.74 9.37
CA SER A 756 -13.34 21.50 10.09
C SER A 756 -12.26 20.44 9.94
N SER A 757 -11.98 19.73 11.04
CA SER A 757 -11.14 18.52 11.08
C SER A 757 -11.60 17.62 12.23
N SER A 758 -11.69 16.31 12.01
CA SER A 758 -12.27 15.33 12.94
C SER A 758 -11.35 14.10 13.18
N ARG A 759 -10.10 14.35 13.61
CA ARG A 759 -9.38 13.41 14.50
C ARG A 759 -9.55 13.88 15.95
N THR A 760 -9.78 12.97 16.88
CA THR A 760 -10.07 13.26 18.30
C THR A 760 -9.45 12.14 19.15
N LEU A 761 -8.36 12.35 19.91
CA LEU A 761 -8.31 12.94 21.27
C LEU A 761 -9.09 12.10 22.32
N VAL A 762 -8.83 12.15 23.63
CA VAL A 762 -7.97 12.97 24.53
C VAL A 762 -7.00 12.03 25.31
N ASP A 763 -6.17 12.36 26.31
CA ASP A 763 -5.86 13.53 27.17
C ASP A 763 -4.45 13.29 27.83
N GLN A 764 -3.81 14.05 28.73
CA GLN A 764 -4.10 15.30 29.48
C GLN A 764 -2.76 16.07 29.74
N ALA A 765 -2.60 16.76 30.88
CA ALA A 765 -1.46 17.58 31.31
C ALA A 765 -1.10 17.35 32.81
N ASP A 766 0.02 17.92 33.32
CA ASP A 766 -0.04 19.11 34.21
C ASP A 766 1.36 19.70 34.61
N ALA A 767 1.31 20.90 35.20
CA ALA A 767 2.33 21.89 35.56
C ALA A 767 3.67 21.50 36.22
N ARG A 768 4.71 22.33 35.97
CA ARG A 768 5.31 23.28 36.97
C ARG A 768 6.33 24.27 36.39
N SER A 769 6.58 25.34 37.16
CA SER A 769 7.56 26.42 36.91
C SER A 769 8.62 26.45 38.02
N ASP A 770 9.89 26.74 37.71
CA ASP A 770 10.61 27.89 38.33
C ASP A 770 12.02 28.17 37.76
N ARG A 771 12.35 29.49 37.71
CA ARG A 771 13.67 30.14 37.91
C ARG A 771 14.81 30.09 36.87
N SER A 772 15.57 31.19 36.91
CA SER A 772 16.88 31.46 36.30
C SER A 772 17.88 31.93 37.39
N TYR A 773 19.02 32.56 37.00
CA TYR A 773 20.23 32.85 37.83
C TYR A 773 21.08 31.59 38.14
N GLU A 774 22.42 31.60 38.27
CA GLU A 774 23.50 32.63 38.31
C GLU A 774 24.82 31.95 37.83
N LYS A 775 25.61 32.42 36.83
CA LYS A 775 26.66 33.48 36.75
C LYS A 775 27.94 33.25 37.59
N VAL A 776 29.08 33.83 37.13
CA VAL A 776 30.43 34.03 37.78
C VAL A 776 31.44 32.87 37.56
N GLU A 777 32.38 32.96 36.59
CA GLU A 777 33.79 33.51 36.67
C GLU A 777 34.78 32.58 37.42
N THR A 778 36.11 32.49 37.19
CA THR A 778 37.12 33.02 36.22
C THR A 778 38.27 31.95 36.09
N THR A 779 39.31 31.99 35.24
CA THR A 779 40.40 33.00 35.06
C THR A 779 41.16 32.84 33.71
N ALA A 780 41.99 33.84 33.38
CA ALA A 780 42.97 33.86 32.27
C ALA A 780 44.17 32.88 32.50
N THR A 781 45.20 32.73 31.64
CA THR A 781 45.85 33.68 30.71
C THR A 781 46.68 32.96 29.61
N ASP A 782 47.00 33.68 28.52
CA ASP A 782 47.79 33.20 27.37
C ASP A 782 49.29 32.93 27.63
N GLY A 783 49.93 32.20 26.70
CA GLY A 783 51.38 32.04 26.58
C GLY A 783 51.78 31.44 25.21
N GLU A 784 52.45 32.23 24.37
CA GLU A 784 52.72 31.90 22.96
C GLU A 784 53.88 30.89 22.74
N THR A 785 53.88 30.15 21.61
CA THR A 785 55.02 30.17 20.64
C THR A 785 54.79 29.39 19.32
N LYS A 786 55.36 29.95 18.25
CA LYS A 786 55.78 29.39 16.93
C LYS A 786 57.19 30.01 16.65
N PRO A 787 58.08 29.58 15.70
CA PRO A 787 57.78 29.40 14.25
C PRO A 787 58.74 28.51 13.36
N THR A 788 58.50 28.45 12.02
CA THR A 788 59.46 28.27 10.85
C THR A 788 60.34 26.99 10.71
N GLU A 789 60.89 26.55 9.55
CA GLU A 789 61.07 27.03 8.13
C GLU A 789 60.31 26.13 7.07
N SER A 790 60.35 26.16 5.71
CA SER A 790 61.19 26.67 4.56
C SER A 790 62.47 25.85 4.13
N ALA A 791 62.93 25.75 2.85
CA ALA A 791 62.37 25.98 1.48
C ALA A 791 63.28 25.45 0.30
N ALA A 792 62.80 25.49 -0.97
CA ALA A 792 63.55 25.60 -2.28
C ALA A 792 64.25 24.34 -2.91
N GLN A 793 64.69 24.21 -4.20
CA GLN A 793 64.63 25.03 -5.46
C GLN A 793 65.06 24.26 -6.78
N GLU A 794 64.54 24.66 -7.98
CA GLU A 794 65.16 24.68 -9.36
C GLU A 794 65.78 23.40 -10.07
N PRO A 795 66.30 23.40 -11.36
CA PRO A 795 66.48 24.41 -12.45
C PRO A 795 66.01 23.99 -13.91
N GLN A 796 66.63 24.55 -14.98
CA GLN A 796 66.38 24.47 -16.47
C GLN A 796 67.65 23.95 -17.25
N PRO A 797 67.83 23.90 -18.63
CA PRO A 797 67.13 24.49 -19.81
C PRO A 797 67.07 23.63 -21.14
N ASP A 798 67.01 24.28 -22.35
CA ASP A 798 67.31 23.84 -23.75
C ASP A 798 66.39 22.83 -24.52
N ALA A 799 66.20 22.82 -25.87
CA ALA A 799 66.33 23.84 -26.95
C ALA A 799 65.71 23.41 -28.34
N ASP A 800 65.24 24.41 -29.13
CA ASP A 800 65.37 24.62 -30.60
C ASP A 800 64.47 24.01 -31.75
N ILE A 801 64.52 24.72 -32.91
CA ILE A 801 64.12 24.38 -34.33
C ILE A 801 62.77 24.91 -34.93
N LEU A 802 62.87 26.04 -35.68
CA LEU A 802 62.22 26.45 -36.97
C LEU A 802 60.66 26.56 -37.15
N MET A 803 60.07 27.51 -37.91
CA MET A 803 60.46 28.87 -38.41
C MET A 803 59.28 29.61 -39.13
N ALA A 804 59.15 30.95 -38.95
CA ALA A 804 58.39 31.96 -39.74
C ALA A 804 56.86 31.75 -39.98
N GLY A 805 55.98 32.76 -40.16
CA GLY A 805 56.01 34.24 -40.23
C GLY A 805 54.56 34.75 -40.47
N VAL A 806 54.19 36.03 -40.63
CA VAL A 806 54.89 37.35 -40.62
C VAL A 806 53.83 38.47 -40.29
N GLU A 807 54.18 39.77 -40.33
CA GLU A 807 53.49 40.89 -39.67
C GLU A 807 52.44 41.74 -40.47
N GLN A 808 51.56 42.43 -39.71
CA GLN A 808 51.10 43.85 -39.82
C GLN A 808 50.17 44.42 -40.94
N ILE A 809 49.02 44.97 -40.48
CA ILE A 809 48.33 46.28 -40.78
C ILE A 809 47.85 46.63 -42.22
N VAL A 810 46.68 47.30 -42.28
CA VAL A 810 46.22 48.40 -43.20
C VAL A 810 44.91 48.13 -43.97
N ALA A 811 43.91 48.97 -43.66
CA ALA A 811 42.73 49.46 -44.40
C ALA A 811 42.18 48.78 -45.68
N GLY A 812 40.84 48.85 -45.80
CA GLY A 812 40.19 49.40 -47.01
C GLY A 812 39.53 48.39 -47.99
N PRO A 813 38.38 48.75 -48.60
CA PRO A 813 37.74 47.98 -49.67
C PRO A 813 38.17 48.53 -51.08
N PRO A 814 37.61 48.11 -52.25
CA PRO A 814 36.51 47.15 -52.47
C PRO A 814 36.69 46.15 -53.66
N ALA A 815 35.67 45.29 -53.83
CA ALA A 815 35.04 44.87 -55.09
C ALA A 815 35.72 43.98 -56.18
N ALA A 816 34.92 42.97 -56.57
CA ALA A 816 34.64 42.47 -57.93
C ALA A 816 35.65 41.54 -58.65
N GLY A 817 35.12 40.47 -59.27
CA GLY A 817 35.95 39.46 -59.95
C GLY A 817 35.30 38.30 -60.72
N GLN A 818 34.06 38.39 -61.21
CA GLN A 818 33.47 37.52 -62.29
C GLN A 818 33.31 36.00 -61.95
N THR A 819 32.45 35.18 -62.55
CA THR A 819 31.54 35.17 -63.73
C THR A 819 30.13 34.69 -63.28
N SER A 820 28.97 35.04 -63.87
CA SER A 820 28.51 34.96 -65.28
C SER A 820 28.35 33.50 -65.78
N GLU A 821 27.38 33.10 -66.62
CA GLU A 821 26.18 33.71 -67.26
C GLU A 821 25.34 32.54 -67.86
N THR A 822 24.02 32.57 -68.12
CA THR A 822 22.91 33.55 -67.97
C THR A 822 21.63 32.75 -67.51
N THR A 823 20.33 32.92 -67.78
CA THR A 823 19.33 33.80 -68.50
C THR A 823 17.93 33.51 -67.84
N ASP A 824 16.79 34.18 -68.07
CA ASP A 824 16.44 35.30 -68.96
C ASP A 824 15.38 36.27 -68.35
N GLU A 825 15.26 37.42 -69.01
CA GLU A 825 14.51 38.69 -68.85
C GLU A 825 12.97 38.67 -68.50
N THR A 826 12.22 39.80 -68.32
CA THR A 826 12.42 41.22 -68.73
C THR A 826 11.72 42.30 -67.84
N SER A 827 12.38 43.47 -67.69
CA SER A 827 11.87 44.88 -67.51
C SER A 827 10.66 45.28 -66.62
N ALA A 828 10.92 45.97 -65.49
CA ALA A 828 10.91 47.46 -65.28
C ALA A 828 9.84 48.39 -65.95
N PRO A 829 9.68 49.69 -65.54
CA PRO A 829 9.65 50.33 -64.20
C PRO A 829 8.58 51.46 -64.05
N ALA A 830 8.43 52.11 -62.87
CA ALA A 830 8.33 53.59 -62.69
C ALA A 830 7.95 54.08 -61.26
N GLU A 831 8.43 55.27 -60.91
CA GLU A 831 8.46 55.92 -59.59
C GLU A 831 7.20 56.69 -59.11
N GLN A 832 7.25 57.14 -57.84
CA GLN A 832 6.68 58.37 -57.25
C GLN A 832 5.15 58.53 -57.08
N THR A 833 4.67 58.54 -55.83
CA THR A 833 4.21 59.78 -55.14
C THR A 833 3.93 59.54 -53.64
N SER A 834 3.86 60.63 -52.87
CA SER A 834 3.62 60.66 -51.41
C SER A 834 2.15 60.92 -51.04
N GLY A 835 1.63 60.29 -49.99
CA GLY A 835 0.34 60.59 -49.37
C GLY A 835 0.30 60.02 -47.94
N ASP A 836 -0.38 60.68 -47.00
CA ASP A 836 -0.16 60.52 -45.56
C ASP A 836 -1.48 60.30 -44.78
N THR A 837 -1.41 59.59 -43.64
CA THR A 837 -2.47 59.38 -42.61
C THR A 837 -3.79 58.69 -43.03
N VAL A 838 -4.51 57.91 -42.20
CA VAL A 838 -4.38 57.47 -40.77
C VAL A 838 -4.79 55.97 -40.68
N PRO A 839 -4.60 55.25 -39.54
CA PRO A 839 -4.48 53.79 -39.49
C PRO A 839 -5.75 53.03 -39.04
N ASP A 840 -5.64 51.71 -38.89
CA ASP A 840 -6.13 51.03 -37.68
C ASP A 840 -5.26 49.80 -37.32
N ASP A 841 -5.30 49.37 -36.05
CA ASP A 841 -4.48 48.27 -35.49
C ASP A 841 -5.29 46.97 -35.32
N ALA A 842 -4.62 45.81 -35.43
CA ALA A 842 -4.91 44.60 -34.63
C ALA A 842 -3.81 43.54 -34.77
N VAL A 843 -3.38 42.94 -33.66
CA VAL A 843 -2.54 41.73 -33.62
C VAL A 843 -3.17 40.76 -32.63
N ASP A 844 -3.76 39.67 -33.13
CA ASP A 844 -4.47 38.71 -32.28
C ASP A 844 -3.50 37.92 -31.38
N SER A 845 -3.68 38.07 -30.07
CA SER A 845 -3.02 37.26 -29.06
C SER A 845 -4.01 36.25 -28.50
N ALA A 846 -3.82 34.97 -28.83
CA ALA A 846 -4.79 33.92 -28.52
C ALA A 846 -5.04 33.80 -27.00
N THR A 847 -6.30 33.98 -26.60
CA THR A 847 -6.76 33.98 -25.21
C THR A 847 -6.65 32.60 -24.56
N ILE A 848 -6.69 32.55 -23.22
CA ILE A 848 -6.66 31.29 -22.45
C ILE A 848 -7.75 30.34 -22.94
N ASP A 849 -8.96 30.86 -23.11
CA ASP A 849 -10.15 30.14 -23.57
C ASP A 849 -9.92 29.44 -24.92
N GLN A 850 -9.27 30.11 -25.88
CA GLN A 850 -8.90 29.52 -27.18
C GLN A 850 -7.83 28.42 -27.05
N ARG A 851 -6.86 28.57 -26.15
CA ARG A 851 -5.81 27.55 -25.91
C ARG A 851 -6.40 26.26 -25.34
N VAL A 852 -7.33 26.38 -24.39
CA VAL A 852 -8.04 25.25 -23.78
C VAL A 852 -8.92 24.51 -24.80
N LEU A 853 -9.67 25.24 -25.64
CA LEU A 853 -10.47 24.64 -26.70
C LEU A 853 -9.62 23.94 -27.77
N ASN A 854 -8.51 24.55 -28.20
CA ASN A 854 -7.58 23.92 -29.14
C ASN A 854 -6.97 22.63 -28.56
N ALA A 855 -6.69 22.58 -27.25
CA ALA A 855 -6.16 21.38 -26.60
C ALA A 855 -7.17 20.21 -26.62
N LEU A 856 -8.45 20.47 -26.31
CA LEU A 856 -9.55 19.50 -26.39
C LEU A 856 -9.67 18.81 -27.77
N GLU A 857 -9.37 19.56 -28.84
CA GLU A 857 -9.48 19.09 -30.23
C GLU A 857 -8.25 18.33 -30.72
N HIS A 858 -7.06 18.64 -30.21
CA HIS A 858 -5.78 18.08 -30.67
C HIS A 858 -5.21 16.97 -29.75
N GLN A 859 -5.88 16.66 -28.64
CA GLN A 859 -5.52 15.59 -27.72
C GLN A 859 -5.54 14.22 -28.44
N LYS A 860 -4.39 13.53 -28.45
CA LYS A 860 -4.23 12.23 -29.13
C LYS A 860 -5.10 11.15 -28.48
N ARG A 861 -5.52 10.17 -29.29
CA ARG A 861 -6.39 9.01 -28.91
C ARG A 861 -5.97 8.23 -27.65
N SER A 862 -4.71 8.31 -27.23
CA SER A 862 -4.12 7.48 -26.17
C SER A 862 -4.53 7.83 -24.73
N SER A 863 -5.52 8.70 -24.54
CA SER A 863 -6.10 9.04 -23.22
C SER A 863 -7.62 8.83 -23.19
N GLY A 864 -8.12 7.92 -24.03
CA GLY A 864 -9.52 7.47 -24.08
C GLY A 864 -9.64 6.04 -24.59
N THR A 865 -8.54 5.28 -24.49
CA THR A 865 -8.42 3.86 -24.88
C THR A 865 -8.44 2.92 -23.68
N ASP A 866 -8.26 3.45 -22.48
CA ASP A 866 -8.28 2.68 -21.24
C ASP A 866 -9.71 2.68 -20.65
N GLN A 867 -9.98 1.79 -19.71
CA GLN A 867 -11.32 1.58 -19.16
C GLN A 867 -11.45 2.18 -17.77
N GLU A 868 -12.32 3.17 -17.65
CA GLU A 868 -12.52 3.96 -16.45
C GLU A 868 -13.62 3.40 -15.55
N ASP A 869 -13.61 3.82 -14.28
CA ASP A 869 -14.70 3.50 -13.36
C ASP A 869 -15.96 4.33 -13.65
N VAL A 870 -17.10 3.65 -13.79
CA VAL A 870 -18.41 4.28 -13.99
C VAL A 870 -18.79 5.21 -12.83
N GLY A 871 -18.37 4.91 -11.60
CA GLY A 871 -18.57 5.79 -10.44
C GLY A 871 -17.82 7.11 -10.60
N GLU A 872 -16.52 7.06 -10.92
CA GLU A 872 -15.67 8.24 -11.16
C GLU A 872 -16.14 9.07 -12.36
N VAL A 873 -16.36 8.44 -13.52
CA VAL A 873 -16.81 9.11 -14.76
C VAL A 873 -18.14 9.84 -14.54
N MET A 874 -19.08 9.23 -13.81
CA MET A 874 -20.35 9.86 -13.42
C MET A 874 -20.16 11.02 -12.42
N GLY A 875 -19.05 11.02 -11.66
CA GLY A 875 -18.62 12.15 -10.85
C GLY A 875 -18.10 13.31 -11.70
N ASN A 876 -17.20 13.02 -12.64
CA ASN A 876 -16.64 14.01 -13.56
C ASN A 876 -17.73 14.67 -14.43
N ILE A 877 -18.72 13.90 -14.90
CA ILE A 877 -19.88 14.45 -15.63
C ILE A 877 -20.69 15.41 -14.74
N ILE A 878 -21.01 15.03 -13.50
CA ILE A 878 -21.77 15.90 -12.59
C ILE A 878 -20.98 17.16 -12.22
N TYR A 879 -19.68 17.05 -12.00
CA TYR A 879 -18.79 18.20 -11.77
C TYR A 879 -18.75 19.16 -12.96
N ARG A 880 -18.54 18.65 -14.19
CA ARG A 880 -18.57 19.46 -15.43
C ARG A 880 -19.95 20.11 -15.65
N LEU A 881 -21.05 19.44 -15.30
CA LEU A 881 -22.39 20.06 -15.33
C LEU A 881 -22.53 21.19 -14.28
N GLN A 882 -22.08 20.99 -13.05
CA GLN A 882 -22.13 22.01 -11.98
C GLN A 882 -21.26 23.23 -12.32
N ALA A 883 -20.06 23.03 -12.86
CA ALA A 883 -19.16 24.10 -13.32
C ALA A 883 -19.74 24.91 -14.49
N ALA A 884 -20.60 24.31 -15.32
CA ALA A 884 -21.20 24.96 -16.49
C ALA A 884 -22.39 25.88 -16.17
N ILE A 885 -23.02 25.76 -14.98
CA ILE A 885 -24.30 26.39 -14.64
C ILE A 885 -24.21 27.39 -13.47
N LYS A 886 -25.15 28.34 -13.47
CA LYS A 886 -25.41 29.28 -12.38
C LYS A 886 -26.11 28.57 -11.20
N PRO A 887 -25.84 28.97 -9.95
CA PRO A 887 -26.53 28.42 -8.79
C PRO A 887 -28.03 28.78 -8.81
N SER A 888 -28.87 27.83 -8.39
CA SER A 888 -30.33 28.00 -8.34
C SER A 888 -30.78 28.72 -7.06
N SER A 889 -30.06 28.50 -5.95
CA SER A 889 -30.21 29.28 -4.70
C SER A 889 -28.92 29.23 -3.88
N ILE A 890 -28.87 29.99 -2.77
CA ILE A 890 -27.81 29.90 -1.76
C ILE A 890 -28.47 29.67 -0.40
N ASP A 891 -28.01 28.68 0.36
CA ASP A 891 -28.43 28.51 1.75
C ASP A 891 -27.81 29.62 2.63
N GLU A 892 -28.65 30.50 3.16
CA GLU A 892 -28.27 31.62 4.03
C GLU A 892 -27.49 31.21 5.28
N LYS A 893 -27.62 29.96 5.75
CA LYS A 893 -26.99 29.47 7.00
C LYS A 893 -25.63 28.84 6.79
N THR A 894 -25.46 28.09 5.71
CA THR A 894 -24.19 27.41 5.39
C THR A 894 -23.36 28.20 4.37
N GLY A 895 -23.97 29.13 3.63
CA GLY A 895 -23.35 29.87 2.54
C GLY A 895 -22.98 28.97 1.37
N ILE A 896 -23.79 27.94 1.10
CA ILE A 896 -23.54 26.93 0.06
C ILE A 896 -24.49 27.17 -1.13
N GLN A 897 -23.91 27.09 -2.32
CA GLN A 897 -24.61 27.21 -3.59
C GLN A 897 -25.31 25.89 -3.89
N LEU A 898 -26.61 25.95 -4.20
CA LEU A 898 -27.44 24.79 -4.52
C LEU A 898 -27.86 24.87 -5.98
N GLU A 899 -27.66 23.78 -6.71
CA GLU A 899 -28.20 23.63 -8.07
C GLU A 899 -29.20 22.48 -8.13
N LYS A 900 -30.07 22.50 -9.16
CA LYS A 900 -31.04 21.43 -9.42
C LYS A 900 -30.41 20.03 -9.54
N ILE A 901 -29.12 19.95 -9.92
CA ILE A 901 -28.35 18.70 -9.97
C ILE A 901 -28.09 18.13 -8.57
N MET A 902 -27.71 18.98 -7.61
CA MET A 902 -27.57 18.57 -6.20
C MET A 902 -28.91 18.09 -5.65
N GLU A 903 -29.99 18.84 -5.88
CA GLU A 903 -31.36 18.43 -5.50
C GLU A 903 -31.81 17.11 -6.11
N THR A 904 -31.26 16.70 -7.26
CA THR A 904 -31.69 15.50 -8.00
C THR A 904 -30.97 14.23 -7.54
N PHE A 905 -29.69 14.32 -7.14
CA PHE A 905 -28.83 13.14 -6.91
C PHE A 905 -28.17 13.03 -5.52
N PHE A 906 -28.00 14.13 -4.77
CA PHE A 906 -27.18 14.07 -3.55
C PHE A 906 -28.00 13.59 -2.34
N VAL A 907 -27.43 12.62 -1.62
CA VAL A 907 -27.93 12.09 -0.35
C VAL A 907 -27.15 12.71 0.80
N THR A 908 -27.82 13.07 1.88
CA THR A 908 -27.14 13.52 3.11
C THR A 908 -27.14 12.39 4.11
N THR A 909 -25.95 11.95 4.50
CA THR A 909 -25.73 10.90 5.50
C THR A 909 -25.22 11.50 6.81
N VAL A 910 -25.39 10.77 7.91
CA VAL A 910 -24.89 11.14 9.24
C VAL A 910 -24.18 9.95 9.86
N ASN A 911 -22.90 10.14 10.17
CA ASN A 911 -22.05 9.14 10.77
C ASN A 911 -22.03 9.35 12.29
N TYR A 912 -22.69 8.45 13.02
CA TYR A 912 -22.77 8.47 14.48
C TYR A 912 -21.66 7.61 15.09
N THR A 913 -20.86 8.21 15.97
CA THR A 913 -19.72 7.55 16.64
C THR A 913 -19.81 7.72 18.16
N LYS A 914 -19.51 6.66 18.91
CA LYS A 914 -19.60 6.64 20.38
C LYS A 914 -18.55 5.71 20.99
N LYS A 915 -17.76 6.21 21.94
CA LYS A 915 -16.87 5.38 22.79
C LYS A 915 -17.72 4.63 23.83
N PHE A 916 -17.30 3.43 24.25
CA PHE A 916 -18.06 2.64 25.23
C PHE A 916 -18.29 3.36 26.57
N ASP A 917 -17.34 4.20 27.00
CA ASP A 917 -17.40 4.95 28.26
C ASP A 917 -18.24 6.24 28.16
N GLU A 918 -18.59 6.68 26.94
CA GLU A 918 -19.45 7.84 26.68
C GLU A 918 -20.93 7.40 26.62
N ASN A 919 -21.86 8.29 26.98
CA ASN A 919 -23.30 8.00 26.88
C ASN A 919 -23.98 8.63 25.64
N ILE A 920 -23.34 9.63 25.03
CA ILE A 920 -23.87 10.43 23.91
C ILE A 920 -23.15 9.99 22.61
N TYR A 921 -23.83 10.03 21.47
CA TYR A 921 -23.18 9.88 20.16
C TYR A 921 -22.66 11.24 19.66
N GLN A 922 -21.39 11.27 19.27
CA GLN A 922 -20.83 12.30 18.41
C GLN A 922 -21.34 12.05 16.98
N HIS A 923 -21.50 13.09 16.16
CA HIS A 923 -22.02 12.93 14.80
C HIS A 923 -21.39 13.89 13.79
N GLU A 924 -21.15 13.38 12.60
CA GLU A 924 -20.63 14.10 11.44
C GLU A 924 -21.62 13.97 10.27
N ILE A 925 -21.73 14.99 9.42
CA ILE A 925 -22.69 15.04 8.31
C ILE A 925 -21.92 15.03 6.99
N SER A 926 -22.22 14.05 6.14
CA SER A 926 -21.63 13.86 4.80
C SER A 926 -22.67 14.09 3.71
N PHE A 927 -22.20 14.54 2.54
CA PHE A 927 -23.02 14.84 1.37
C PHE A 927 -22.51 14.02 0.19
N ASP A 928 -23.14 12.85 0.02
CA ASP A 928 -22.67 11.83 -0.90
C ASP A 928 -23.50 11.86 -2.19
N ARG A 929 -22.89 11.41 -3.29
CA ARG A 929 -23.54 11.32 -4.61
C ARG A 929 -24.19 9.96 -4.86
N LEU A 930 -23.94 8.99 -3.98
CA LEU A 930 -24.42 7.61 -4.02
C LEU A 930 -24.33 6.98 -2.62
N ILE A 931 -25.00 5.86 -2.39
CA ILE A 931 -24.79 5.01 -1.21
C ILE A 931 -24.11 3.69 -1.62
N THR A 932 -23.20 3.18 -0.79
CA THR A 932 -22.46 1.94 -1.07
C THR A 932 -23.12 0.73 -0.44
N ALA A 933 -23.24 -0.35 -1.23
CA ALA A 933 -23.68 -1.68 -0.81
C ALA A 933 -22.53 -2.69 -0.98
N PHE A 934 -22.25 -3.49 0.05
CA PHE A 934 -21.15 -4.45 0.07
C PHE A 934 -21.68 -5.90 -0.03
N PRO A 935 -21.41 -6.64 -1.12
CA PRO A 935 -21.79 -8.04 -1.26
C PRO A 935 -21.29 -8.92 -0.11
N ALA A 936 -21.96 -10.04 0.14
CA ALA A 936 -21.48 -11.02 1.13
C ALA A 936 -20.12 -11.61 0.73
N PRO A 937 -19.30 -12.06 1.69
CA PRO A 937 -18.11 -12.85 1.39
C PRO A 937 -18.50 -14.22 0.79
N ASP A 938 -19.58 -14.83 1.31
CA ASP A 938 -20.09 -16.13 0.89
C ASP A 938 -21.62 -16.15 0.71
N GLY A 939 -22.06 -16.98 -0.23
CA GLY A 939 -23.45 -17.06 -0.68
C GLY A 939 -23.92 -15.86 -1.51
N PRO A 940 -25.12 -15.95 -2.12
CA PRO A 940 -25.86 -14.76 -2.56
C PRO A 940 -26.42 -14.02 -1.34
N CYS A 941 -26.58 -12.70 -1.42
CA CYS A 941 -27.28 -11.92 -0.40
C CYS A 941 -28.28 -10.94 -1.02
N SER A 942 -29.21 -10.41 -0.24
CA SER A 942 -30.08 -9.32 -0.70
C SER A 942 -29.33 -8.00 -0.75
N LEU A 943 -29.87 -7.04 -1.51
CA LEU A 943 -29.41 -5.65 -1.47
C LEU A 943 -29.55 -5.04 -0.07
N TYR A 944 -30.52 -5.49 0.74
CA TYR A 944 -30.67 -5.07 2.13
C TYR A 944 -29.52 -5.54 3.02
N ASP A 945 -29.07 -6.80 2.89
CA ASP A 945 -27.89 -7.29 3.62
C ASP A 945 -26.62 -6.53 3.20
N ALA A 946 -26.53 -6.16 1.92
CA ALA A 946 -25.39 -5.45 1.37
C ALA A 946 -25.34 -3.98 1.81
N LEU A 947 -26.49 -3.31 1.91
CA LEU A 947 -26.61 -1.97 2.49
C LEU A 947 -26.43 -1.99 4.03
N GLY A 948 -26.94 -3.03 4.71
CA GLY A 948 -26.81 -3.19 6.16
C GLY A 948 -25.35 -3.13 6.64
N ARG A 949 -24.42 -3.75 5.89
CA ARG A 949 -22.96 -3.67 6.19
C ARG A 949 -22.41 -2.24 6.27
N ASN A 950 -23.07 -1.26 5.65
CA ASN A 950 -22.72 0.16 5.68
C ASN A 950 -23.52 0.95 6.75
N PHE A 951 -24.83 0.70 6.87
CA PHE A 951 -25.72 1.48 7.75
C PHE A 951 -25.98 0.89 9.15
N ASP A 952 -25.64 -0.37 9.40
CA ASP A 952 -25.86 -1.01 10.71
C ASP A 952 -24.71 -0.77 11.69
N GLN A 953 -24.96 -1.08 12.96
CA GLN A 953 -24.01 -0.83 14.04
C GLN A 953 -22.75 -1.72 13.92
N GLN A 954 -21.63 -1.09 13.61
CA GLN A 954 -20.30 -1.70 13.65
C GLN A 954 -19.67 -1.44 15.01
N ILE A 955 -19.12 -2.51 15.62
CA ILE A 955 -18.36 -2.46 16.87
C ILE A 955 -16.89 -2.71 16.54
N LEU A 956 -16.03 -1.78 16.94
CA LEU A 956 -14.58 -1.84 16.76
C LEU A 956 -13.94 -2.16 18.12
N GLU A 957 -13.64 -3.45 18.34
CA GLU A 957 -13.17 -3.95 19.64
C GLU A 957 -11.82 -3.34 20.03
N ASP A 958 -10.86 -3.29 19.10
CA ASP A 958 -9.50 -2.76 19.30
C ASP A 958 -9.48 -1.30 19.78
N SER A 959 -10.45 -0.49 19.34
CA SER A 959 -10.54 0.95 19.64
C SER A 959 -11.69 1.34 20.57
N LYS A 960 -12.45 0.36 21.09
CA LYS A 960 -13.60 0.55 22.00
C LYS A 960 -14.67 1.52 21.47
N LEU A 961 -14.89 1.50 20.16
CA LEU A 961 -15.77 2.42 19.43
C LEU A 961 -16.96 1.68 18.81
N SER A 962 -18.15 2.24 18.98
CA SER A 962 -19.35 1.89 18.24
C SER A 962 -19.61 2.97 17.19
N ARG A 963 -19.86 2.57 15.93
CA ARG A 963 -20.28 3.49 14.87
C ARG A 963 -21.46 2.95 14.06
N TYR A 964 -22.29 3.83 13.51
CA TYR A 964 -23.30 3.50 12.50
C TYR A 964 -23.59 4.72 11.62
N THR A 965 -24.09 4.51 10.41
CA THR A 965 -24.49 5.58 9.49
C THR A 965 -26.01 5.63 9.33
N ALA A 966 -26.59 6.81 9.16
CA ALA A 966 -28.00 6.97 8.86
C ALA A 966 -28.23 8.00 7.74
N ILE A 967 -29.36 7.89 7.04
CA ILE A 967 -29.72 8.80 5.95
C ILE A 967 -30.62 9.92 6.50
N LYS A 968 -30.18 11.17 6.38
CA LYS A 968 -30.90 12.35 6.89
C LYS A 968 -31.87 12.93 5.86
N THR A 969 -31.46 13.01 4.60
CA THR A 969 -32.29 13.44 3.47
C THR A 969 -31.94 12.64 2.22
N LEU A 970 -32.97 12.21 1.49
CA LEU A 970 -32.86 11.39 0.29
C LEU A 970 -33.07 12.23 -0.98
N PRO A 971 -32.31 11.98 -2.06
CA PRO A 971 -32.54 12.58 -3.37
C PRO A 971 -33.74 11.93 -4.06
N PRO A 972 -34.41 12.60 -5.02
CA PRO A 972 -35.43 11.99 -5.87
C PRO A 972 -34.89 10.84 -6.72
N VAL A 973 -33.65 10.92 -7.20
CA VAL A 973 -32.95 9.83 -7.90
C VAL A 973 -31.75 9.39 -7.06
N LEU A 974 -31.81 8.18 -6.52
CA LEU A 974 -30.80 7.60 -5.64
C LEU A 974 -29.90 6.63 -6.40
N HIS A 975 -28.59 6.84 -6.30
CA HIS A 975 -27.58 5.93 -6.81
C HIS A 975 -27.09 4.97 -5.73
N VAL A 976 -26.99 3.68 -6.07
CA VAL A 976 -26.45 2.62 -5.21
C VAL A 976 -25.30 1.92 -5.92
N LEU A 977 -24.10 2.04 -5.37
CA LEU A 977 -22.90 1.36 -5.87
C LEU A 977 -22.74 0.00 -5.19
N ILE A 978 -22.67 -1.08 -5.98
CA ILE A 978 -22.32 -2.42 -5.48
C ILE A 978 -20.80 -2.53 -5.48
N GLN A 979 -20.16 -2.29 -4.34
CA GLN A 979 -18.69 -2.30 -4.26
C GLN A 979 -18.17 -3.75 -4.30
N ARG A 980 -17.62 -4.12 -5.46
CA ARG A 980 -17.11 -5.47 -5.74
C ARG A 980 -15.60 -5.59 -5.60
N SER A 981 -14.83 -4.51 -5.44
CA SER A 981 -13.37 -4.63 -5.22
C SER A 981 -13.07 -5.14 -3.80
N GLN A 982 -12.11 -6.07 -3.70
CA GLN A 982 -11.57 -6.60 -2.44
C GLN A 982 -10.07 -6.84 -2.59
N THR A 983 -9.35 -6.97 -1.47
CA THR A 983 -7.90 -7.25 -1.43
C THR A 983 -7.47 -8.60 -2.03
N ARG A 984 -8.44 -9.43 -2.45
CA ARG A 984 -8.25 -10.71 -3.16
C ARG A 984 -8.91 -10.72 -4.56
N GLY A 985 -9.23 -9.56 -5.13
CA GLY A 985 -9.83 -9.42 -6.46
C GLY A 985 -11.32 -9.05 -6.46
N LYS A 986 -12.01 -9.28 -7.59
CA LYS A 986 -13.43 -8.92 -7.80
C LYS A 986 -14.37 -9.91 -7.11
N ASN A 987 -15.21 -9.43 -6.20
CA ASN A 987 -16.30 -10.21 -5.60
C ASN A 987 -17.44 -10.43 -6.63
N ARG A 988 -17.49 -11.67 -7.13
CA ARG A 988 -18.45 -12.14 -8.14
C ARG A 988 -19.75 -12.73 -7.55
N LYS A 989 -20.00 -12.64 -6.23
CA LYS A 989 -21.25 -13.18 -5.66
C LYS A 989 -22.47 -12.40 -6.18
N PRO A 990 -23.60 -13.06 -6.52
CA PRO A 990 -24.83 -12.37 -6.90
C PRO A 990 -25.44 -11.58 -5.73
N VAL A 991 -26.09 -10.46 -6.06
CA VAL A 991 -26.85 -9.64 -5.10
C VAL A 991 -28.29 -9.57 -5.60
N VAL A 992 -29.26 -9.95 -4.76
CA VAL A 992 -30.68 -9.93 -5.13
C VAL A 992 -31.19 -8.49 -5.08
N ILE A 993 -31.62 -7.97 -6.23
CA ILE A 993 -32.02 -6.58 -6.45
C ILE A 993 -33.56 -6.53 -6.46
N PRO A 994 -34.22 -5.83 -5.52
CA PRO A 994 -35.67 -5.66 -5.53
C PRO A 994 -36.11 -4.62 -6.56
N GLU A 995 -37.32 -4.77 -7.09
CA GLU A 995 -37.93 -3.71 -7.94
C GLU A 995 -38.23 -2.44 -7.13
N ILE A 996 -38.64 -2.61 -5.86
CA ILE A 996 -38.96 -1.52 -4.93
C ILE A 996 -38.08 -1.68 -3.68
N LEU A 997 -37.24 -0.68 -3.45
CA LEU A 997 -36.36 -0.54 -2.30
C LEU A 997 -37.01 0.41 -1.27
N TYR A 998 -37.43 -0.13 -0.14
CA TYR A 998 -37.92 0.66 1.00
C TYR A 998 -36.76 1.09 1.89
N LEU A 999 -36.57 2.41 2.08
CA LEU A 999 -35.38 2.98 2.76
C LEU A 999 -35.62 3.36 4.22
N ASP A 1000 -36.86 3.26 4.72
CA ASP A 1000 -37.32 3.53 6.09
C ASP A 1000 -36.29 3.18 7.18
N ARG A 1001 -35.76 1.95 7.13
CA ARG A 1001 -34.87 1.36 8.16
C ARG A 1001 -33.50 2.05 8.28
N TYR A 1002 -33.06 2.74 7.24
CA TYR A 1002 -31.76 3.42 7.19
C TYR A 1002 -31.83 4.90 7.55
N MET A 1003 -33.03 5.47 7.59
CA MET A 1003 -33.23 6.89 7.91
C MET A 1003 -32.75 7.26 9.32
N ASP A 1004 -32.35 8.51 9.48
CA ASP A 1004 -32.02 9.10 10.77
C ASP A 1004 -33.27 9.26 11.64
N ALA A 1005 -33.11 9.02 12.94
CA ALA A 1005 -34.16 9.08 13.93
C ALA A 1005 -33.56 9.49 15.30
N PRO A 1006 -34.13 10.48 16.01
CA PRO A 1006 -33.63 10.90 17.31
C PRO A 1006 -33.49 9.71 18.28
N HIS A 1007 -32.39 9.64 19.02
CA HIS A 1007 -32.07 8.46 19.85
C HIS A 1007 -33.10 8.15 20.96
N SER A 1008 -33.92 9.13 21.34
CA SER A 1008 -35.05 8.98 22.28
C SER A 1008 -36.34 8.43 21.63
N SER A 1009 -36.41 8.38 20.31
CA SER A 1009 -37.60 7.98 19.55
C SER A 1009 -37.92 6.48 19.68
N PRO A 1010 -39.18 6.06 19.45
CA PRO A 1010 -39.50 4.64 19.30
C PRO A 1010 -38.88 4.02 18.03
N VAL A 1011 -38.59 4.81 17.01
CA VAL A 1011 -37.99 4.34 15.74
C VAL A 1011 -36.52 3.95 15.95
N PHE A 1012 -35.74 4.77 16.67
CA PHE A 1012 -34.36 4.41 16.99
C PHE A 1012 -34.26 3.17 17.89
N ARG A 1013 -35.13 3.07 18.92
CA ARG A 1013 -35.17 1.86 19.78
C ARG A 1013 -35.47 0.59 18.99
N ARG A 1014 -36.41 0.66 18.05
CA ARG A 1014 -36.70 -0.42 17.09
C ARG A 1014 -35.49 -0.80 16.23
N ARG A 1015 -34.72 0.18 15.72
CA ARG A 1015 -33.47 -0.09 14.96
C ARG A 1015 -32.41 -0.78 15.82
N VAL A 1016 -32.31 -0.44 17.11
CA VAL A 1016 -31.43 -1.15 18.07
C VAL A 1016 -31.95 -2.57 18.37
N GLU A 1017 -33.27 -2.76 18.44
CA GLU A 1017 -33.89 -4.09 18.55
C GLU A 1017 -33.58 -4.97 17.32
N ASP A 1018 -33.65 -4.41 16.10
CA ASP A 1018 -33.28 -5.10 14.85
C ASP A 1018 -31.80 -5.49 14.80
N TRP A 1019 -30.88 -4.61 15.23
CA TRP A 1019 -29.45 -4.93 15.33
C TRP A 1019 -29.20 -6.09 16.31
N ALA A 1020 -29.86 -6.08 17.47
CA ALA A 1020 -29.75 -7.15 18.45
C ALA A 1020 -30.34 -8.49 17.95
N LEU A 1021 -31.47 -8.45 17.23
CA LEU A 1021 -32.06 -9.63 16.57
C LEU A 1021 -31.11 -10.18 15.49
N THR A 1022 -30.59 -9.32 14.63
CA THR A 1022 -29.68 -9.69 13.53
C THR A 1022 -28.39 -10.32 14.06
N HIS A 1023 -27.79 -9.73 15.10
CA HIS A 1023 -26.62 -10.30 15.77
C HIS A 1023 -26.92 -11.68 16.39
N ARG A 1024 -28.07 -11.86 17.07
CA ARG A 1024 -28.45 -13.16 17.64
C ARG A 1024 -28.75 -14.21 16.56
N ILE A 1025 -29.32 -13.83 15.41
CA ILE A 1025 -29.54 -14.73 14.27
C ILE A 1025 -28.18 -15.17 13.67
N ALA A 1026 -27.23 -14.26 13.52
CA ALA A 1026 -25.88 -14.57 13.03
C ALA A 1026 -25.13 -15.51 14.00
N ASP A 1027 -25.22 -15.25 15.31
CA ASP A 1027 -24.67 -16.10 16.37
C ASP A 1027 -25.28 -17.52 16.35
N LEU A 1028 -26.61 -17.64 16.34
CA LEU A 1028 -27.30 -18.93 16.22
C LEU A 1028 -26.89 -19.71 14.96
N LYS A 1029 -26.81 -19.05 13.79
CA LYS A 1029 -26.33 -19.66 12.54
C LYS A 1029 -24.87 -20.09 12.63
N SER A 1030 -24.01 -19.32 13.29
CA SER A 1030 -22.60 -19.65 13.54
C SER A 1030 -22.46 -20.89 14.44
N GLN A 1031 -23.27 -20.98 15.50
CA GLN A 1031 -23.25 -22.12 16.42
C GLN A 1031 -23.80 -23.40 15.77
N LEU A 1032 -24.94 -23.32 15.06
CA LEU A 1032 -25.51 -24.44 14.30
C LEU A 1032 -24.57 -24.92 13.18
N GLY A 1033 -23.93 -24.00 12.44
CA GLY A 1033 -22.97 -24.33 11.38
C GLY A 1033 -21.65 -24.94 11.88
N LYS A 1034 -21.30 -24.76 13.17
CA LYS A 1034 -20.13 -25.39 13.82
C LYS A 1034 -20.46 -26.74 14.47
N ALA A 1035 -21.73 -27.10 14.59
CA ALA A 1035 -22.15 -28.32 15.27
C ALA A 1035 -22.08 -29.54 14.35
N ASP A 1036 -20.96 -30.25 14.37
CA ASP A 1036 -20.81 -31.59 13.77
C ASP A 1036 -21.99 -32.50 14.22
N PRO A 1037 -22.67 -33.20 13.30
CA PRO A 1037 -23.78 -34.10 13.64
C PRO A 1037 -23.36 -35.41 14.36
N ASP A 1038 -22.09 -35.81 14.37
CA ASP A 1038 -21.62 -36.96 15.17
C ASP A 1038 -20.18 -36.79 15.72
N PRO A 1039 -19.96 -35.82 16.64
CA PRO A 1039 -18.63 -35.42 17.11
C PRO A 1039 -17.82 -36.59 17.69
N SER A 1040 -16.50 -36.54 17.54
CA SER A 1040 -15.58 -37.56 18.09
C SER A 1040 -15.72 -37.73 19.62
N HIS A 1041 -15.97 -36.64 20.35
CA HIS A 1041 -16.21 -36.67 21.79
C HIS A 1041 -17.53 -37.36 22.18
N MET A 1042 -18.57 -37.34 21.32
CA MET A 1042 -19.82 -38.06 21.59
C MET A 1042 -19.60 -39.58 21.55
N LYS A 1043 -18.74 -40.07 20.65
CA LYS A 1043 -18.34 -41.49 20.61
C LYS A 1043 -17.55 -41.90 21.86
N PHE A 1044 -16.74 -40.99 22.42
CA PHE A 1044 -16.05 -41.20 23.69
C PHE A 1044 -17.03 -41.22 24.88
N LEU A 1045 -18.00 -40.31 24.92
CA LEU A 1045 -19.05 -40.30 25.95
C LEU A 1045 -19.94 -41.54 25.89
N ASP A 1046 -20.37 -41.97 24.69
CA ASP A 1046 -21.09 -43.24 24.49
C ASP A 1046 -20.25 -44.44 24.99
N TYR A 1047 -18.94 -44.46 24.76
CA TYR A 1047 -18.05 -45.50 25.26
C TYR A 1047 -17.96 -45.49 26.80
N CYS A 1048 -17.81 -44.31 27.42
CA CYS A 1048 -17.80 -44.16 28.88
C CYS A 1048 -19.11 -44.58 29.53
N ILE A 1049 -20.27 -44.32 28.89
CA ILE A 1049 -21.60 -44.68 29.39
C ILE A 1049 -21.89 -46.18 29.21
N ASN A 1050 -21.47 -46.79 28.10
CA ASN A 1050 -21.77 -48.20 27.79
C ASN A 1050 -20.69 -49.19 28.28
N GLY A 1051 -19.47 -48.73 28.57
CA GLY A 1051 -18.32 -49.59 28.91
C GLY A 1051 -18.44 -50.38 30.21
N THR A 1052 -19.38 -50.04 31.10
CA THR A 1052 -19.53 -50.67 32.42
C THR A 1052 -20.34 -51.98 32.44
N ARG A 1053 -20.68 -52.57 31.28
CA ARG A 1053 -21.70 -53.63 31.20
C ARG A 1053 -21.31 -54.92 30.45
N SER A 1054 -20.40 -55.71 31.03
CA SER A 1054 -20.42 -57.19 30.97
C SER A 1054 -19.44 -57.81 31.98
N GLN A 1055 -19.92 -58.74 32.81
CA GLN A 1055 -19.08 -59.60 33.65
C GLN A 1055 -19.08 -61.05 33.15
N SER A 1056 -17.93 -61.70 33.27
CA SER A 1056 -17.68 -63.15 33.45
C SER A 1056 -18.72 -64.20 32.98
N GLU A 1057 -18.25 -65.18 32.19
CA GLU A 1057 -18.11 -66.56 32.71
C GLU A 1057 -17.03 -67.38 31.96
N SER A 1058 -16.78 -68.63 32.37
CA SER A 1058 -15.48 -69.33 32.26
C SER A 1058 -15.27 -70.28 31.06
N GLY A 1059 -14.00 -70.55 30.65
CA GLY A 1059 -13.71 -71.47 29.52
C GLY A 1059 -12.25 -71.91 29.21
N SER A 1060 -11.52 -72.52 30.15
CA SER A 1060 -10.40 -73.47 29.98
C SER A 1060 -9.04 -73.14 29.26
N GLU A 1061 -7.95 -73.46 29.99
CA GLU A 1061 -6.63 -74.03 29.58
C GLU A 1061 -5.54 -73.32 28.72
N ARG A 1062 -4.48 -72.88 29.45
CA ARG A 1062 -3.03 -73.25 29.35
C ARG A 1062 -2.09 -72.70 28.23
N HIS A 1063 -1.10 -71.93 28.73
CA HIS A 1063 0.31 -71.80 28.27
C HIS A 1063 0.57 -71.07 26.92
N GLN A 1064 1.67 -70.34 26.71
CA GLN A 1064 2.89 -70.07 27.52
C GLN A 1064 3.55 -68.72 27.13
N GLY A 1065 4.34 -68.10 28.01
CA GLY A 1065 5.13 -66.87 27.73
C GLY A 1065 4.72 -65.65 28.58
N SER A 1066 5.66 -64.85 29.07
CA SER A 1066 5.43 -63.88 30.18
C SER A 1066 6.33 -62.62 30.08
N PRO A 1067 6.11 -61.56 30.91
CA PRO A 1067 6.38 -60.14 30.55
C PRO A 1067 7.64 -59.53 31.22
N PRO A 1068 7.80 -58.18 31.30
CA PRO A 1068 7.27 -57.38 32.44
C PRO A 1068 6.32 -56.22 32.01
N HIS A 1069 5.30 -55.87 32.80
CA HIS A 1069 5.26 -54.78 33.81
C HIS A 1069 5.73 -53.40 33.30
N VAL A 1070 4.92 -52.33 33.23
CA VAL A 1070 3.92 -51.74 34.16
C VAL A 1070 4.54 -51.07 35.40
N ALA A 1071 4.70 -49.74 35.30
CA ALA A 1071 4.44 -48.76 36.36
C ALA A 1071 4.24 -47.37 35.74
N ALA A 1072 3.10 -46.74 35.99
CA ALA A 1072 2.86 -45.31 35.80
C ALA A 1072 2.04 -44.84 37.00
N THR A 1073 2.70 -44.18 37.94
CA THR A 1073 2.10 -43.64 39.16
C THR A 1073 1.66 -42.20 38.95
N GLU A 1074 0.55 -41.82 39.57
CA GLU A 1074 0.04 -40.46 39.60
C GLU A 1074 0.85 -39.62 40.60
N GLU A 1075 1.47 -38.53 40.13
CA GLU A 1075 1.82 -37.35 40.93
C GLU A 1075 1.43 -36.14 40.05
N THR A 1076 0.32 -35.46 40.36
CA THR A 1076 0.22 -34.32 41.30
C THR A 1076 1.01 -33.11 40.81
N TRP A 1077 0.28 -32.06 40.40
CA TRP A 1077 0.82 -30.72 40.13
C TRP A 1077 0.09 -29.72 41.04
N ASP A 1078 0.73 -29.37 42.15
CA ASP A 1078 0.29 -28.27 43.02
C ASP A 1078 0.62 -26.90 42.40
N PHE A 1079 -0.15 -25.87 42.77
CA PHE A 1079 0.00 -24.50 42.27
C PHE A 1079 0.04 -23.50 43.44
N ASP A 1080 1.24 -23.24 43.94
CA ASP A 1080 1.60 -22.00 44.65
C ASP A 1080 2.26 -21.06 43.62
N GLY A 1081 2.00 -19.76 43.50
CA GLY A 1081 1.17 -18.76 44.20
C GLY A 1081 1.71 -17.37 43.79
N PRO A 1082 1.46 -16.24 44.50
CA PRO A 1082 0.29 -15.86 45.30
C PRO A 1082 -0.33 -14.51 44.83
N VAL A 1083 -1.57 -14.21 45.23
CA VAL A 1083 -2.08 -12.83 45.41
C VAL A 1083 -2.92 -12.80 46.69
N GLU A 1084 -2.88 -11.70 47.43
CA GLU A 1084 -3.26 -11.63 48.85
C GLU A 1084 -4.79 -11.60 49.12
N ASP A 1085 -5.16 -12.00 50.34
CA ASP A 1085 -6.52 -12.22 50.82
C ASP A 1085 -7.44 -10.98 50.81
N ASP A 1086 -8.74 -11.21 50.54
CA ASP A 1086 -9.76 -10.99 51.57
C ASP A 1086 -11.00 -11.90 51.36
N PHE A 1087 -11.71 -12.20 52.48
CA PHE A 1087 -12.95 -13.00 52.66
C PHE A 1087 -12.91 -14.44 53.25
N LEU A 1088 -12.60 -14.48 54.55
CA LEU A 1088 -13.38 -15.19 55.61
C LEU A 1088 -13.68 -16.70 55.49
N LEU A 1089 -12.73 -17.49 56.01
CA LEU A 1089 -12.92 -18.54 57.04
C LEU A 1089 -14.37 -18.94 57.46
N VAL A 1090 -14.69 -20.25 57.41
CA VAL A 1090 -15.03 -21.09 58.59
C VAL A 1090 -14.65 -22.56 58.36
N THR A 1091 -13.83 -23.13 59.23
CA THR A 1091 -13.75 -24.58 59.56
C THR A 1091 -14.40 -24.78 60.95
N PRO A 1092 -15.00 -25.94 61.36
CA PRO A 1092 -14.20 -27.17 61.57
C PRO A 1092 -14.90 -28.57 61.55
N THR A 1093 -14.05 -29.60 61.40
CA THR A 1093 -14.03 -30.95 62.03
C THR A 1093 -15.31 -31.77 62.37
N GLN A 1094 -15.25 -33.04 61.96
CA GLN A 1094 -15.66 -34.28 62.67
C GLN A 1094 -17.15 -34.53 63.04
N SER A 1095 -17.69 -35.65 62.54
CA SER A 1095 -18.10 -36.79 63.40
C SER A 1095 -18.46 -38.05 62.58
N ASP A 1096 -18.04 -39.22 63.06
CA ASP A 1096 -18.63 -40.51 62.66
C ASP A 1096 -20.03 -40.67 63.26
N GLY A 1097 -21.01 -41.20 62.51
CA GLY A 1097 -22.30 -41.52 63.13
C GLY A 1097 -23.46 -42.05 62.27
N VAL A 1098 -23.74 -43.36 62.41
CA VAL A 1098 -25.11 -43.93 62.57
C VAL A 1098 -26.12 -43.81 61.40
N THR A 1099 -26.09 -44.84 60.54
CA THR A 1099 -27.24 -45.58 59.96
C THR A 1099 -28.56 -44.87 59.59
N ALA A 1100 -28.72 -44.65 58.28
CA ALA A 1100 -29.85 -45.09 57.44
C ALA A 1100 -31.28 -45.28 58.03
N SER A 1101 -32.22 -44.46 57.54
CA SER A 1101 -33.62 -44.83 57.26
C SER A 1101 -33.98 -44.30 55.87
N ARG A 1102 -34.10 -45.15 54.84
CA ARG A 1102 -35.26 -45.97 54.44
C ARG A 1102 -36.35 -45.21 53.65
N PHE A 1103 -36.30 -45.40 52.32
CA PHE A 1103 -37.39 -45.29 51.33
C PHE A 1103 -37.95 -43.87 51.10
N GLU A 1104 -38.53 -43.52 49.93
CA GLU A 1104 -39.01 -44.36 48.82
C GLU A 1104 -38.58 -43.84 47.42
N GLN A 1105 -39.11 -44.43 46.35
CA GLN A 1105 -38.57 -44.40 44.98
C GLN A 1105 -38.73 -43.07 44.20
N GLU A 1106 -37.74 -42.73 43.37
CA GLU A 1106 -37.97 -42.19 42.01
C GLU A 1106 -36.80 -42.56 41.07
N GLU A 1107 -36.93 -42.31 39.76
CA GLU A 1107 -36.28 -43.13 38.71
C GLU A 1107 -34.80 -42.84 38.41
N GLN A 1108 -34.03 -43.91 38.15
CA GLN A 1108 -32.71 -43.81 37.50
C GLN A 1108 -32.86 -43.46 36.01
N ARG A 1109 -32.96 -42.16 35.70
CA ARG A 1109 -32.78 -41.68 34.33
C ARG A 1109 -31.33 -41.88 33.90
N SER A 1110 -31.11 -42.85 33.00
CA SER A 1110 -29.95 -42.84 32.11
C SER A 1110 -29.95 -41.50 31.37
N MET A 1111 -28.90 -40.69 31.52
CA MET A 1111 -28.78 -39.44 30.77
C MET A 1111 -28.49 -39.76 29.31
N ASP A 1112 -29.52 -39.63 28.47
CA ASP A 1112 -29.37 -39.68 27.03
C ASP A 1112 -28.68 -38.39 26.55
N VAL A 1113 -27.36 -38.45 26.42
CA VAL A 1113 -26.53 -37.31 25.98
C VAL A 1113 -26.88 -36.92 24.54
N ARG A 1114 -27.17 -37.89 23.67
CA ARG A 1114 -27.59 -37.62 22.28
C ARG A 1114 -28.99 -37.01 22.22
N GLY A 1115 -29.93 -37.49 23.03
CA GLY A 1115 -31.25 -36.89 23.19
C GLY A 1115 -31.20 -35.46 23.76
N THR A 1116 -30.26 -35.19 24.66
CA THR A 1116 -30.02 -33.83 25.21
C THR A 1116 -29.42 -32.89 24.15
N ASP A 1117 -28.42 -33.35 23.40
CA ASP A 1117 -27.78 -32.62 22.29
C ASP A 1117 -28.76 -32.35 21.12
N ALA A 1118 -29.62 -33.32 20.80
CA ALA A 1118 -30.71 -33.14 19.85
C ALA A 1118 -31.75 -32.11 20.33
N ALA A 1119 -32.11 -32.14 21.62
CA ALA A 1119 -33.04 -31.17 22.22
C ALA A 1119 -32.45 -29.74 22.28
N MET A 1120 -31.12 -29.60 22.43
CA MET A 1120 -30.45 -28.29 22.34
C MET A 1120 -30.46 -27.74 20.91
N ARG A 1121 -30.15 -28.55 19.88
CA ARG A 1121 -30.27 -28.11 18.48
C ARG A 1121 -31.71 -27.74 18.11
N ASP A 1122 -32.69 -28.58 18.46
CA ASP A 1122 -34.13 -28.30 18.25
C ASP A 1122 -34.59 -27.00 18.95
N MET A 1123 -34.04 -26.68 20.14
CA MET A 1123 -34.29 -25.40 20.81
C MET A 1123 -33.64 -24.21 20.07
N MET A 1124 -32.43 -24.36 19.56
CA MET A 1124 -31.70 -23.34 18.81
C MET A 1124 -32.34 -23.06 17.44
N ASP A 1125 -32.77 -24.09 16.71
CA ASP A 1125 -33.52 -23.98 15.46
C ASP A 1125 -34.87 -23.27 15.69
N LYS A 1126 -35.56 -23.60 16.79
CA LYS A 1126 -36.80 -22.91 17.19
C LYS A 1126 -36.57 -21.46 17.59
N GLU A 1127 -35.50 -21.13 18.30
CA GLU A 1127 -35.14 -19.73 18.56
C GLU A 1127 -34.84 -19.02 17.23
N LEU A 1128 -34.00 -19.59 16.37
CA LEU A 1128 -33.62 -19.01 15.07
C LEU A 1128 -34.86 -18.66 14.24
N VAL A 1129 -35.78 -19.62 14.03
CA VAL A 1129 -37.03 -19.41 13.28
C VAL A 1129 -37.96 -18.39 13.97
N GLN A 1130 -37.90 -18.27 15.30
CA GLN A 1130 -38.65 -17.25 16.05
C GLN A 1130 -38.04 -15.86 15.89
N ARG A 1131 -36.70 -15.73 15.91
CA ARG A 1131 -35.98 -14.46 15.75
C ARG A 1131 -36.08 -13.94 14.31
N GLU A 1132 -35.89 -14.81 13.32
CA GLU A 1132 -36.04 -14.47 11.90
C GLU A 1132 -37.44 -13.97 11.60
N ARG A 1133 -38.49 -14.66 12.06
CA ARG A 1133 -39.88 -14.20 11.90
C ARG A 1133 -40.16 -12.87 12.62
N ALA A 1134 -39.56 -12.64 13.79
CA ALA A 1134 -39.75 -11.38 14.52
C ALA A 1134 -39.10 -10.20 13.78
N LEU A 1135 -37.89 -10.40 13.24
CA LEU A 1135 -37.19 -9.43 12.39
C LEU A 1135 -37.97 -9.19 11.09
N GLU A 1136 -38.36 -10.24 10.38
CA GLU A 1136 -39.17 -10.19 9.15
C GLU A 1136 -40.46 -9.37 9.36
N GLN A 1137 -41.24 -9.67 10.41
CA GLN A 1137 -42.46 -8.94 10.74
C GLN A 1137 -42.23 -7.44 11.04
N HIS A 1138 -41.09 -7.10 11.63
CA HIS A 1138 -40.78 -5.70 11.91
C HIS A 1138 -40.30 -4.96 10.64
N LEU A 1139 -39.42 -5.58 9.85
CA LEU A 1139 -38.99 -5.06 8.55
C LEU A 1139 -40.16 -4.90 7.56
N ASP A 1140 -41.14 -5.81 7.60
CA ASP A 1140 -42.36 -5.74 6.78
C ASP A 1140 -43.25 -4.54 7.13
N SER A 1141 -43.13 -4.00 8.36
CA SER A 1141 -43.88 -2.82 8.82
C SER A 1141 -43.27 -1.48 8.39
N MET A 1142 -42.06 -1.49 7.83
CA MET A 1142 -41.28 -0.30 7.45
C MET A 1142 -41.21 -0.17 5.92
N LYS A 1143 -42.30 0.35 5.33
CA LYS A 1143 -42.53 0.44 3.88
C LYS A 1143 -43.13 1.79 3.43
N SER A 1144 -42.81 2.87 4.14
CA SER A 1144 -43.34 4.21 3.89
C SER A 1144 -42.49 5.07 2.94
N ILE A 1145 -41.24 4.68 2.65
CA ILE A 1145 -40.33 5.38 1.74
C ILE A 1145 -39.95 4.47 0.56
N PRO A 1146 -40.85 4.28 -0.43
CA PRO A 1146 -40.61 3.44 -1.61
C PRO A 1146 -39.75 4.14 -2.68
N TYR A 1147 -38.72 3.46 -3.13
CA TYR A 1147 -37.91 3.83 -4.30
C TYR A 1147 -37.97 2.71 -5.34
N ARG A 1148 -38.32 3.02 -6.59
CA ARG A 1148 -38.46 2.04 -7.68
C ARG A 1148 -37.22 2.02 -8.56
N LEU A 1149 -36.79 0.82 -8.97
CA LEU A 1149 -35.60 0.63 -9.79
C LEU A 1149 -35.84 1.19 -11.20
N HIS A 1150 -35.04 2.20 -11.60
CA HIS A 1150 -35.13 2.84 -12.92
C HIS A 1150 -34.07 2.32 -13.89
N ALA A 1151 -32.82 2.19 -13.46
CA ALA A 1151 -31.75 1.68 -14.32
C ALA A 1151 -30.71 0.84 -13.57
N VAL A 1152 -30.03 -0.05 -14.29
CA VAL A 1152 -28.91 -0.85 -13.79
C VAL A 1152 -27.80 -0.89 -14.83
N ILE A 1153 -26.65 -0.29 -14.49
CA ILE A 1153 -25.42 -0.40 -15.27
C ILE A 1153 -24.70 -1.68 -14.83
N CYS A 1154 -24.38 -2.52 -15.82
CA CYS A 1154 -23.73 -3.81 -15.66
C CYS A 1154 -22.28 -3.75 -16.14
N HIS A 1155 -21.40 -4.56 -15.55
CA HIS A 1155 -20.00 -4.68 -15.92
C HIS A 1155 -19.51 -6.15 -15.90
N ARG A 1156 -19.40 -6.76 -17.09
CA ARG A 1156 -18.76 -8.08 -17.26
C ARG A 1156 -17.28 -7.90 -17.58
N GLY A 1157 -16.41 -8.43 -16.74
CA GLY A 1157 -14.96 -8.26 -16.89
C GLY A 1157 -14.20 -8.45 -15.58
N HIS A 1158 -12.90 -8.14 -15.63
CA HIS A 1158 -12.02 -8.05 -14.47
C HIS A 1158 -12.23 -6.71 -13.72
N LEU A 1159 -11.22 -6.21 -13.00
CA LEU A 1159 -11.22 -4.88 -12.38
C LEU A 1159 -10.69 -3.78 -13.32
N THR A 1160 -9.77 -4.11 -14.23
CA THR A 1160 -9.07 -3.17 -15.12
C THR A 1160 -9.51 -3.26 -16.59
N SER A 1161 -10.41 -4.20 -16.92
CA SER A 1161 -10.93 -4.40 -18.28
C SER A 1161 -12.20 -5.25 -18.28
N GLY A 1162 -13.11 -4.95 -19.21
CA GLY A 1162 -14.41 -5.59 -19.34
C GLY A 1162 -15.27 -4.92 -20.41
N HIS A 1163 -16.59 -5.03 -20.24
CA HIS A 1163 -17.59 -4.36 -21.05
C HIS A 1163 -18.77 -3.89 -20.20
N TYR A 1164 -19.31 -2.72 -20.55
CA TYR A 1164 -20.40 -2.05 -19.84
C TYR A 1164 -21.62 -1.89 -20.73
N TRP A 1165 -22.80 -2.07 -20.14
CA TRP A 1165 -24.10 -1.80 -20.76
C TRP A 1165 -25.11 -1.37 -19.69
N VAL A 1166 -26.26 -0.84 -20.11
CA VAL A 1166 -27.31 -0.41 -19.17
C VAL A 1166 -28.69 -1.01 -19.51
N TRP A 1167 -29.37 -1.50 -18.48
CA TRP A 1167 -30.81 -1.77 -18.50
C TRP A 1167 -31.56 -0.56 -17.95
N ILE A 1168 -32.60 -0.09 -18.64
CA ILE A 1168 -33.44 1.03 -18.19
C ILE A 1168 -34.93 0.62 -18.27
N CYS A 1169 -35.70 0.93 -17.23
CA CYS A 1169 -37.15 0.75 -17.19
C CYS A 1169 -37.84 1.98 -17.79
N ASP A 1170 -38.78 1.76 -18.71
CA ASP A 1170 -39.75 2.76 -19.13
C ASP A 1170 -41.04 2.58 -18.31
N PHE A 1171 -41.33 3.54 -17.43
CA PHE A 1171 -42.53 3.55 -16.60
C PHE A 1171 -43.80 4.01 -17.34
N GLU A 1172 -43.71 4.47 -18.61
CA GLU A 1172 -44.88 4.79 -19.45
C GLU A 1172 -45.33 3.58 -20.27
N ASP A 1173 -44.38 2.87 -20.88
CA ASP A 1173 -44.66 1.70 -21.73
C ASP A 1173 -44.68 0.37 -20.93
N GLU A 1174 -44.28 0.39 -19.65
CA GLU A 1174 -44.09 -0.77 -18.75
C GLU A 1174 -43.10 -1.83 -19.29
N VAL A 1175 -41.98 -1.38 -19.87
CA VAL A 1175 -40.97 -2.26 -20.49
C VAL A 1175 -39.54 -1.95 -20.01
N TRP A 1176 -38.69 -2.97 -19.99
CA TRP A 1176 -37.25 -2.81 -19.83
C TRP A 1176 -36.57 -2.72 -21.20
N ARG A 1177 -35.65 -1.78 -21.36
CA ARG A 1177 -34.82 -1.64 -22.56
C ARG A 1177 -33.35 -1.84 -22.19
N TRP A 1178 -32.69 -2.72 -22.93
CA TRP A 1178 -31.27 -3.05 -22.81
C TRP A 1178 -30.51 -2.27 -23.88
N TYR A 1179 -29.58 -1.43 -23.45
CA TYR A 1179 -28.75 -0.58 -24.30
C TYR A 1179 -27.30 -1.09 -24.22
N ASN A 1180 -26.85 -1.72 -25.30
CA ASN A 1180 -25.54 -2.33 -25.43
C ASN A 1180 -24.80 -1.66 -26.60
N ASP A 1181 -24.18 -0.52 -26.31
CA ASP A 1181 -23.64 0.41 -27.32
C ASP A 1181 -24.68 0.69 -28.44
N ALA A 1182 -24.42 0.21 -29.66
CA ALA A 1182 -25.26 0.47 -30.82
C ALA A 1182 -26.53 -0.40 -30.87
N GLU A 1183 -26.62 -1.47 -30.07
CA GLU A 1183 -27.75 -2.37 -30.03
C GLU A 1183 -28.73 -2.01 -28.90
N VAL A 1184 -30.01 -1.86 -29.22
CA VAL A 1184 -31.09 -1.61 -28.26
C VAL A 1184 -32.16 -2.68 -28.40
N LYS A 1185 -32.53 -3.35 -27.30
CA LYS A 1185 -33.57 -4.40 -27.27
C LYS A 1185 -34.60 -4.13 -26.18
N GLU A 1186 -35.87 -4.48 -26.44
CA GLU A 1186 -36.96 -4.39 -25.47
C GLU A 1186 -37.28 -5.77 -24.86
N ASN A 1187 -37.50 -5.82 -23.54
CA ASN A 1187 -38.08 -6.96 -22.83
C ASN A 1187 -39.23 -6.48 -21.94
N ARG A 1188 -40.41 -7.10 -22.08
CA ARG A 1188 -41.63 -6.75 -21.33
C ARG A 1188 -41.80 -7.54 -20.03
N ASN A 1189 -40.88 -8.46 -19.73
CA ASN A 1189 -40.95 -9.34 -18.59
C ASN A 1189 -40.03 -8.85 -17.45
N THR A 1190 -40.51 -7.89 -16.66
CA THR A 1190 -39.78 -7.33 -15.50
C THR A 1190 -39.26 -8.42 -14.55
N ALA A 1191 -40.02 -9.50 -14.33
CA ALA A 1191 -39.59 -10.60 -13.45
C ALA A 1191 -38.38 -11.38 -14.01
N GLU A 1192 -38.27 -11.52 -15.33
CA GLU A 1192 -37.13 -12.16 -16.01
C GLU A 1192 -35.90 -11.25 -16.00
N VAL A 1193 -36.06 -9.96 -16.27
CA VAL A 1193 -34.96 -8.99 -16.19
C VAL A 1193 -34.41 -8.89 -14.76
N LEU A 1194 -35.28 -8.79 -13.75
CA LEU A 1194 -34.88 -8.81 -12.34
C LEU A 1194 -34.24 -10.14 -11.92
N HIS A 1195 -34.67 -11.27 -12.50
CA HIS A 1195 -34.03 -12.57 -12.25
C HIS A 1195 -32.62 -12.63 -12.84
N ILE A 1196 -32.43 -12.18 -14.08
CA ILE A 1196 -31.10 -12.08 -14.73
C ILE A 1196 -30.17 -11.21 -13.88
N LEU A 1197 -30.61 -9.99 -13.53
CA LEU A 1197 -29.82 -9.07 -12.71
C LEU A 1197 -29.53 -9.62 -11.30
N SER A 1198 -30.49 -10.28 -10.66
CA SER A 1198 -30.32 -10.85 -9.32
C SER A 1198 -29.50 -12.14 -9.26
N THR A 1199 -29.21 -12.76 -10.41
CA THR A 1199 -28.44 -14.03 -10.48
C THR A 1199 -27.05 -13.88 -11.09
N SER A 1200 -26.78 -12.81 -11.83
CA SER A 1200 -25.46 -12.57 -12.43
C SER A 1200 -24.50 -11.79 -11.51
N GLU A 1201 -23.21 -11.86 -11.82
CA GLU A 1201 -22.15 -11.10 -11.14
C GLU A 1201 -21.98 -9.66 -11.66
N GLU A 1202 -22.84 -9.25 -12.60
CA GLU A 1202 -22.62 -8.13 -13.50
C GLU A 1202 -23.16 -6.77 -12.99
N PRO A 1203 -24.28 -6.67 -12.25
CA PRO A 1203 -24.74 -5.38 -11.75
C PRO A 1203 -23.68 -4.70 -10.90
N TYR A 1204 -23.43 -3.42 -11.21
CA TYR A 1204 -22.41 -2.59 -10.59
C TYR A 1204 -22.99 -1.30 -10.01
N PHE A 1205 -23.81 -0.59 -10.78
CA PHE A 1205 -24.39 0.70 -10.39
C PHE A 1205 -25.90 0.67 -10.61
N LEU A 1206 -26.67 0.87 -9.53
CA LEU A 1206 -28.14 0.87 -9.56
C LEU A 1206 -28.65 2.31 -9.44
N CYS A 1207 -29.62 2.67 -10.28
CA CYS A 1207 -30.33 3.94 -10.23
C CYS A 1207 -31.78 3.69 -9.83
N TYR A 1208 -32.16 4.11 -8.62
CA TYR A 1208 -33.54 4.11 -8.16
C TYR A 1208 -34.13 5.51 -8.24
N VAL A 1209 -35.44 5.61 -8.43
CA VAL A 1209 -36.20 6.87 -8.35
C VAL A 1209 -37.29 6.76 -7.28
N ARG A 1210 -37.58 7.85 -6.58
CA ARG A 1210 -38.65 7.93 -5.57
C ARG A 1210 -40.00 7.60 -6.23
N ASP A 1211 -40.74 6.64 -5.68
CA ASP A 1211 -41.88 6.05 -6.41
C ASP A 1211 -43.10 6.97 -6.50
N GLU A 1212 -43.28 7.91 -5.56
CA GLU A 1212 -44.46 8.80 -5.51
C GLU A 1212 -44.52 9.78 -6.69
N ASP A 1213 -43.36 10.26 -7.15
CA ASP A 1213 -43.21 11.32 -8.16
C ASP A 1213 -42.22 10.98 -9.28
N LYS A 1214 -41.86 9.70 -9.44
CA LYS A 1214 -40.95 9.17 -10.48
C LYS A 1214 -41.12 9.77 -11.88
N HIS A 1215 -42.35 9.99 -12.32
CA HIS A 1215 -42.66 10.53 -13.65
C HIS A 1215 -42.28 12.01 -13.82
N GLU A 1216 -41.99 12.76 -12.75
CA GLU A 1216 -41.44 14.11 -12.81
C GLU A 1216 -39.90 14.09 -13.01
N TYR A 1217 -39.24 13.00 -12.60
CA TYR A 1217 -37.77 12.90 -12.58
C TYR A 1217 -37.17 12.05 -13.69
N VAL A 1218 -37.88 11.03 -14.20
CA VAL A 1218 -37.38 10.13 -15.25
C VAL A 1218 -38.44 9.72 -16.26
N ASP A 1219 -38.00 9.43 -17.49
CA ASP A 1219 -38.75 8.83 -18.60
C ASP A 1219 -37.78 8.24 -19.65
N ALA A 1220 -38.24 7.34 -20.51
CA ALA A 1220 -37.50 6.94 -21.70
C ALA A 1220 -37.94 7.82 -22.90
N PRO A 1221 -37.18 8.86 -23.28
CA PRO A 1221 -37.59 9.78 -24.34
C PRO A 1221 -37.70 9.07 -25.69
N LYS A 1222 -38.88 9.18 -26.31
CA LYS A 1222 -39.25 8.50 -27.55
C LYS A 1222 -38.82 9.34 -28.75
N ARG A 1223 -38.45 8.70 -29.88
CA ARG A 1223 -37.97 9.41 -31.08
C ARG A 1223 -39.02 10.41 -31.58
N GLN A 1224 -38.58 11.61 -31.93
CA GLN A 1224 -39.40 12.57 -32.66
C GLN A 1224 -39.56 12.06 -34.09
N ARG A 1225 -40.78 11.71 -34.50
CA ARG A 1225 -41.05 11.36 -35.89
C ARG A 1225 -40.81 12.59 -36.78
N PRO A 1226 -40.17 12.46 -37.94
CA PRO A 1226 -40.21 13.51 -38.96
C PRO A 1226 -41.65 13.92 -39.22
N ALA A 1227 -41.92 15.21 -39.25
CA ALA A 1227 -43.25 15.71 -39.62
C ALA A 1227 -43.57 15.24 -41.05
N GLU A 1228 -44.75 14.65 -41.25
CA GLU A 1228 -45.21 14.33 -42.61
C GLU A 1228 -45.26 15.65 -43.42
N PRO A 1229 -44.62 15.71 -44.61
CA PRO A 1229 -44.63 16.94 -45.40
C PRO A 1229 -46.07 17.31 -45.73
N SER A 1230 -46.43 18.56 -45.49
CA SER A 1230 -47.78 19.06 -45.76
C SER A 1230 -48.14 18.82 -47.23
N PRO A 1231 -49.39 18.43 -47.57
CA PRO A 1231 -49.73 17.92 -48.92
C PRO A 1231 -49.51 18.86 -50.12
N GLU A 1232 -49.08 20.10 -49.89
CA GLU A 1232 -48.83 21.11 -50.91
C GLU A 1232 -47.45 21.00 -51.58
N GLU A 1233 -46.47 20.31 -50.97
CA GLU A 1233 -45.13 20.12 -51.56
C GLU A 1233 -45.02 18.87 -52.46
N ALA A 1234 -46.06 18.03 -52.52
CA ALA A 1234 -46.08 16.78 -53.28
C ALA A 1234 -46.44 16.95 -54.78
N ALA A 1235 -45.84 17.95 -55.46
CA ALA A 1235 -46.02 18.21 -56.88
C ALA A 1235 -44.67 18.27 -57.62
N PRO A 1236 -44.38 17.42 -58.61
CA PRO A 1236 -43.09 17.40 -59.28
C PRO A 1236 -42.91 18.64 -60.18
N SER A 1237 -41.91 19.46 -59.86
CA SER A 1237 -41.51 20.60 -60.69
C SER A 1237 -40.87 20.14 -62.00
N ALA A 1238 -41.68 20.00 -63.05
CA ALA A 1238 -41.16 19.85 -64.41
C ALA A 1238 -40.34 21.10 -64.78
N GLY A 1239 -39.06 20.91 -65.12
CA GLY A 1239 -38.20 21.99 -65.60
C GLY A 1239 -38.67 22.53 -66.96
N PRO A 1240 -38.37 23.80 -67.29
CA PRO A 1240 -38.76 24.38 -68.57
C PRO A 1240 -38.01 23.70 -69.73
N GLU A 1241 -38.75 23.15 -70.69
CA GLU A 1241 -38.16 22.75 -71.97
C GLU A 1241 -37.78 23.99 -72.78
N THR A 1242 -36.50 24.09 -73.17
CA THR A 1242 -36.01 25.08 -74.13
C THR A 1242 -36.04 24.49 -75.54
N ASP A 1243 -36.68 25.16 -76.48
CA ASP A 1243 -36.57 24.84 -77.91
C ASP A 1243 -35.28 25.42 -78.53
N ALA A 1244 -35.04 25.07 -79.80
CA ALA A 1244 -33.71 25.11 -80.41
C ALA A 1244 -33.22 26.52 -80.83
N ASP A 1245 -34.03 27.56 -80.62
CA ASP A 1245 -33.74 28.95 -80.95
C ASP A 1245 -33.84 29.93 -79.75
N GLY A 1246 -34.29 29.49 -78.57
CA GLY A 1246 -33.79 30.00 -77.28
C GLY A 1246 -34.45 31.24 -76.66
N ASP A 1247 -35.75 31.49 -76.87
CA ASP A 1247 -36.50 32.59 -76.25
C ASP A 1247 -37.56 32.09 -75.24
N VAL A 1248 -37.47 32.52 -73.97
CA VAL A 1248 -38.43 32.14 -72.90
C VAL A 1248 -39.63 33.08 -72.87
N ARG A 1249 -40.86 32.53 -72.79
CA ARG A 1249 -42.10 33.32 -72.65
C ARG A 1249 -42.65 33.31 -71.23
N LEU A 1250 -42.88 34.51 -70.69
CA LEU A 1250 -43.61 34.76 -69.44
C LEU A 1250 -45.12 34.92 -69.69
N TRP A 1251 -45.94 34.50 -68.72
CA TRP A 1251 -47.23 35.13 -68.44
C TRP A 1251 -47.64 34.92 -66.97
N ASP A 1252 -48.26 35.95 -66.38
CA ASP A 1252 -48.55 36.06 -64.94
C ASP A 1252 -49.78 35.29 -64.44
N ALA A 1253 -49.92 35.26 -63.11
CA ALA A 1253 -50.95 34.58 -62.33
C ALA A 1253 -52.37 35.19 -62.45
N GLU A 1254 -53.39 34.49 -61.91
CA GLU A 1254 -54.14 34.98 -60.73
C GLU A 1254 -55.17 33.99 -60.15
N GLN A 1255 -55.34 34.05 -58.81
CA GLN A 1255 -56.54 33.80 -57.99
C GLN A 1255 -57.50 32.62 -58.29
N SER A 1256 -57.74 31.76 -57.28
CA SER A 1256 -59.02 31.79 -56.52
C SER A 1256 -59.13 30.71 -55.42
N ALA A 1257 -59.76 31.07 -54.31
CA ALA A 1257 -60.30 30.16 -53.30
C ALA A 1257 -61.78 30.49 -53.08
N PRO A 1258 -62.61 29.57 -52.57
CA PRO A 1258 -63.61 30.02 -51.59
C PRO A 1258 -63.99 29.02 -50.47
N SER A 1259 -64.40 29.63 -49.34
CA SER A 1259 -65.44 29.19 -48.40
C SER A 1259 -65.30 27.85 -47.65
N GLY A 1260 -65.15 27.97 -46.32
CA GLY A 1260 -65.65 26.99 -45.34
C GLY A 1260 -66.94 27.48 -44.65
N ALA A 1261 -67.65 26.58 -43.97
CA ALA A 1261 -68.86 26.84 -43.18
C ALA A 1261 -69.17 25.63 -42.27
N VAL A 1262 -69.78 25.73 -41.07
CA VAL A 1262 -70.05 26.84 -40.13
C VAL A 1262 -70.22 26.19 -38.75
N GLU A 1263 -69.69 26.79 -37.69
CA GLU A 1263 -70.21 26.65 -36.31
C GLU A 1263 -70.22 28.02 -35.63
N GLY A 1264 -71.04 28.22 -34.59
CA GLY A 1264 -71.13 29.50 -33.88
C GLY A 1264 -72.22 29.59 -32.81
N VAL A 1265 -72.24 30.74 -32.12
CA VAL A 1265 -72.88 31.05 -30.81
C VAL A 1265 -72.04 30.52 -29.63
N GLY A 1266 -71.53 31.32 -28.69
CA GLY A 1266 -71.61 32.78 -28.46
C GLY A 1266 -71.92 33.08 -26.98
N ASP A 1267 -71.55 34.21 -26.37
CA ASP A 1267 -70.77 35.39 -26.80
C ASP A 1267 -70.37 36.22 -25.53
N TRP A 1268 -69.77 37.41 -25.69
CA TRP A 1268 -69.51 38.50 -24.72
C TRP A 1268 -68.17 38.50 -23.94
N ALA A 1269 -67.18 39.19 -24.54
CA ALA A 1269 -66.16 39.98 -23.83
C ALA A 1269 -66.63 41.46 -23.68
N PRO A 1270 -65.85 42.45 -23.16
CA PRO A 1270 -64.72 43.00 -23.95
C PRO A 1270 -63.52 43.64 -23.19
N LYS A 1271 -62.29 43.43 -23.71
CA LYS A 1271 -61.15 44.38 -23.90
C LYS A 1271 -60.64 45.20 -22.67
N TYR A 1272 -59.35 45.48 -22.48
CA TYR A 1272 -58.32 46.07 -23.36
C TYR A 1272 -56.90 45.64 -22.86
N ARG A 1273 -55.74 45.85 -23.52
CA ARG A 1273 -55.34 46.02 -24.94
C ARG A 1273 -53.83 46.42 -25.01
N ILE A 1274 -52.99 45.70 -25.77
CA ILE A 1274 -51.71 46.15 -26.43
C ILE A 1274 -50.52 46.48 -25.51
N GLU A 1275 -49.26 46.20 -25.89
CA GLU A 1275 -48.70 45.35 -26.99
C GLU A 1275 -47.40 44.71 -26.48
#